data_AF-F6B6G6-F1
#
_entry.id   AF-F6B6G6-F1
#
_cell.length_a   1.000
_cell.length_b   1.000
_cell.length_c   1.000
_cell.angle_alpha   90.00
_cell.angle_beta   90.00
_cell.angle_gamma   90.00
#
_symmetry.space_group_name_H-M   'P 1'
#
loop_
_entity.id
_entity.type
_entity.pdbx_description
1 polymer ?
#
loop_
_entity_poly.entity_id
_entity_poly.type
_entity_poly.pdbx_seq_one_letter_code
_entity_poly.pdbx_strand_id
1 'polypeptide(L)'
;MDFGFLINGSSVLAFFGVIVLLIGELVALKQMKNLIRLLIISSIAEIGYVLLGLGMGTYEGISGALLHLEYQIVMRGLAFFAAAAFIARGRSHSIEKLKGIGKTMPVIATLFGFGLFSVMGLSPFKGSISKFLIIYAAIESGHWFYAAMATLGSIIEAVYFLLVIQRLCFEKPVQEVEGVEKVKETSPVLMIVLLVLSGLTAFMGLFPEPFIHSAKHAAAVLLGSAGPDQLPVFESPWSTLVLVPYVGGFIVYLVGRFSPALRNILAVAIAGTTVYLTWQGGDFDSLSKFFALIMAFIGFLVTLYSVGYFKDKPYTNRYFFFLLLMLGTLLGLTTSRELGNFYVFWELMTWTSYLLVVHEQTTQALRAGFKYFIMCTSGAYIMHFAILTLHVKLGTFDMAAISANLQVLSPNLMLAVLGMFIIGFGVKTGLVPLHSWLPDAHPVAPSSISAPMSGILTKTGIYGLVRILFGVFGIGLLTELGTTGQFSTIGFIISMLGALTLLVGEIMALRQTDIKKMLAYSTMAQVGEIVITLGIGTYLSLIGSLYHVLNHAIMKNLLFLAVGALIFRLKSQEITKFKGIGRVMPVTSLCFSIGILAIMGLPPFNGFISKFLMLYASIQAGHLALAGLILLGSIIGGFYYLKLVRIIFFEKYEGPVLKEAPITMLIPIGILTGLTVFNGLYPQAGMALVKPVADLIAAKGQMAVTAIPNVSIVWPMVAVIPMAGALVTYLLGRRSAKFSGWLAVVTMVATLITVFTASSHFDVFSWSFALLIAFIGVLNLLYSLGYMDHGHAQSRFYTFFVLMIGGLLGVAVSKDLFSFFAFWEIMSSWTLYFVIIHEETKEALREGFKYFIFNYVGASLMFLGLIVLTANAGTFEMGALAGRLSTLPTNLVAFGLILMLIGFAMKAAMLPFRIDYQMHPPTAPTPVSGYISSVLLKSAPFGMAKLFYVFGGVALISKFGLAGEMPSLMYTVAWISALTIIMAAALALLQSGMKRLLIYHTVSQMGYIILGVSLGSSLGVAGGLLHLVNHMLFKNLLFLVAGAIMVKTGIENLDRLGGIGRKMPVTLGVFAIGAFSIAGIPPFNGFTSKWIIYEAAMEKGYVFLALFSLLASVLTLASFVKFLHSAFFGQLPKELENVTEAPWTMQIPMVILAVLCVVFGVFPGVPLTTIVAIESWLGLTPVSVSLFGIDSGLGTWNAGVIAVLLAIAFIAGVSVYFIGNGKIRYTKIYTCGVTDLTAEEAHVNSHNLYESPKRLLKQCIKILYQITGLGKGV
;
A
#
# COMPACT_ATOMS: atom_id res chain seq x y z
N MET A 1 -53.16 1.21 -14.92
CA MET A 1 -52.91 2.66 -14.84
C MET A 1 -54.26 3.34 -14.87
N ASP A 2 -54.79 3.69 -13.70
CA ASP A 2 -56.06 4.40 -13.55
C ASP A 2 -55.76 5.90 -13.46
N PHE A 3 -56.19 6.69 -14.45
CA PHE A 3 -55.99 8.14 -14.55
C PHE A 3 -57.08 8.92 -13.79
N GLY A 4 -57.56 8.40 -12.66
CA GLY A 4 -58.71 8.93 -11.92
C GLY A 4 -58.42 9.95 -10.81
N PHE A 5 -57.18 10.41 -10.61
CA PHE A 5 -56.79 11.17 -9.40
C PHE A 5 -56.69 12.71 -9.58
N LEU A 6 -57.20 13.28 -10.66
CA LEU A 6 -56.97 14.70 -11.02
C LEU A 6 -58.07 15.70 -10.60
N ILE A 7 -59.03 15.32 -9.75
CA ILE A 7 -60.12 16.24 -9.38
C ILE A 7 -60.24 16.38 -7.86
N ASN A 8 -59.28 17.11 -7.28
CA ASN A 8 -59.45 17.89 -6.06
C ASN A 8 -58.68 19.21 -6.29
N GLY A 9 -59.30 20.37 -6.09
CA GLY A 9 -58.72 21.67 -6.50
C GLY A 9 -57.32 21.98 -5.94
N SER A 10 -56.92 21.34 -4.85
CA SER A 10 -55.58 21.41 -4.25
C SER A 10 -54.50 20.70 -5.08
N SER A 11 -54.77 19.52 -5.66
CA SER A 11 -53.76 18.75 -6.41
C SER A 11 -53.36 19.41 -7.73
N VAL A 12 -54.26 20.21 -8.32
CA VAL A 12 -54.00 20.99 -9.55
C VAL A 12 -53.02 22.13 -9.28
N LEU A 13 -53.16 22.82 -8.14
CA LEU A 13 -52.26 23.92 -7.74
C LEU A 13 -50.84 23.40 -7.49
N ALA A 14 -50.72 22.24 -6.83
CA ALA A 14 -49.45 21.58 -6.59
C ALA A 14 -48.74 21.14 -7.89
N PHE A 15 -49.49 20.52 -8.80
CA PHE A 15 -48.98 20.13 -10.11
C PHE A 15 -48.48 21.34 -10.91
N PHE A 16 -49.27 22.43 -10.92
CA PHE A 16 -48.87 23.68 -11.55
C PHE A 16 -47.61 24.27 -10.90
N GLY A 17 -47.51 24.23 -9.57
CA GLY A 17 -46.32 24.64 -8.82
C GLY A 17 -45.05 23.90 -9.24
N VAL A 18 -45.11 22.56 -9.38
CA VAL A 18 -43.98 21.73 -9.86
C VAL A 18 -43.59 22.07 -11.30
N ILE A 19 -44.57 22.30 -12.17
CA ILE A 19 -44.31 22.70 -13.56
C ILE A 19 -43.62 24.06 -13.62
N VAL A 20 -44.15 25.04 -12.89
CA VAL A 20 -43.58 26.40 -12.81
C VAL A 20 -42.15 26.34 -12.29
N LEU A 21 -41.91 25.52 -11.26
CA LEU A 21 -40.57 25.29 -10.72
C LEU A 21 -39.64 24.73 -11.81
N LEU A 22 -39.93 23.56 -12.37
CA LEU A 22 -39.01 22.91 -13.32
C LEU A 22 -38.79 23.71 -14.61
N ILE A 23 -39.85 24.25 -15.20
CA ILE A 23 -39.72 25.09 -16.40
C ILE A 23 -38.97 26.37 -16.05
N GLY A 24 -39.29 27.00 -14.93
CA GLY A 24 -38.59 28.18 -14.43
C GLY A 24 -37.09 27.94 -14.27
N GLU A 25 -36.70 26.86 -13.60
CA GLU A 25 -35.30 26.46 -13.38
C GLU A 25 -34.56 26.17 -14.71
N LEU A 26 -35.20 25.47 -15.66
CA LEU A 26 -34.62 25.19 -16.97
C LEU A 26 -34.48 26.45 -17.84
N VAL A 27 -35.45 27.36 -17.77
CA VAL A 27 -35.39 28.64 -18.49
C VAL A 27 -34.34 29.55 -17.84
N ALA A 28 -34.23 29.58 -16.51
CA ALA A 28 -33.17 30.29 -15.79
C ALA A 28 -31.78 29.80 -16.26
N LEU A 29 -31.58 28.48 -16.33
CA LEU A 29 -30.35 27.88 -16.85
C LEU A 29 -30.04 28.33 -18.29
N LYS A 30 -31.04 28.42 -19.17
CA LYS A 30 -30.86 28.93 -20.54
C LYS A 30 -30.56 30.43 -20.59
N GLN A 31 -31.08 31.21 -19.64
CA GLN A 31 -30.90 32.66 -19.57
C GLN A 31 -29.68 33.13 -18.75
N MET A 32 -28.80 32.21 -18.32
CA MET A 32 -27.55 32.47 -17.60
C MET A 32 -26.58 33.48 -18.24
N LYS A 33 -26.84 33.98 -19.45
CA LYS A 33 -26.02 35.05 -20.05
C LYS A 33 -26.37 36.43 -19.48
N ASN A 34 -27.58 36.64 -18.97
CA ASN A 34 -28.05 37.93 -18.46
C ASN A 34 -28.39 37.84 -16.96
N LEU A 35 -27.68 38.62 -16.14
CA LEU A 35 -27.76 38.53 -14.67
C LEU A 35 -29.16 38.90 -14.14
N ILE A 36 -29.78 39.97 -14.63
CA ILE A 36 -31.11 40.40 -14.16
C ILE A 36 -32.17 39.38 -14.57
N ARG A 37 -32.17 38.96 -15.83
CA ARG A 37 -33.18 38.00 -16.31
C ARG A 37 -33.08 36.67 -15.58
N LEU A 38 -31.85 36.21 -15.31
CA LEU A 38 -31.63 35.01 -14.50
C LEU A 38 -32.24 35.15 -13.10
N LEU A 39 -31.96 36.25 -12.40
CA LEU A 39 -32.48 36.47 -11.05
C LEU A 39 -34.02 36.59 -11.04
N ILE A 40 -34.62 37.26 -12.03
CA ILE A 40 -36.09 37.35 -12.15
C ILE A 40 -36.70 35.97 -12.39
N ILE A 41 -36.20 35.23 -13.38
CA ILE A 41 -36.78 33.94 -13.77
C ILE A 41 -36.58 32.88 -12.70
N SER A 42 -35.40 32.85 -12.05
CA SER A 42 -35.20 31.97 -10.88
C SER A 42 -36.11 32.37 -9.72
N SER A 43 -36.48 33.65 -9.57
CA SER A 43 -37.45 34.05 -8.52
C SER A 43 -38.86 33.56 -8.85
N ILE A 44 -39.24 33.57 -10.14
CA ILE A 44 -40.50 32.98 -10.60
C ILE A 44 -40.49 31.46 -10.39
N ALA A 45 -39.35 30.80 -10.59
CA ALA A 45 -39.22 29.37 -10.35
C ALA A 45 -39.49 29.01 -8.87
N GLU A 46 -38.98 29.79 -7.92
CA GLU A 46 -39.25 29.59 -6.48
C GLU A 46 -40.71 29.85 -6.07
N ILE A 47 -41.45 30.67 -6.82
CA ILE A 47 -42.92 30.74 -6.63
C ILE A 47 -43.54 29.36 -6.85
N GLY A 48 -42.94 28.52 -7.69
CA GLY A 48 -43.32 27.11 -7.84
C GLY A 48 -43.24 26.31 -6.53
N TYR A 49 -42.25 26.56 -5.66
CA TYR A 49 -42.20 25.97 -4.31
C TYR A 49 -43.34 26.46 -3.42
N VAL A 50 -43.65 27.76 -3.46
CA VAL A 50 -44.78 28.34 -2.71
C VAL A 50 -46.09 27.71 -3.16
N LEU A 51 -46.33 27.64 -4.47
CA LEU A 51 -47.53 27.05 -5.06
C LEU A 51 -47.62 25.54 -4.77
N LEU A 52 -46.50 24.83 -4.77
CA LEU A 52 -46.43 23.43 -4.37
C LEU A 52 -46.86 23.26 -2.91
N GLY A 53 -46.29 24.03 -1.99
CA GLY A 53 -46.63 23.95 -0.56
C GLY A 53 -48.08 24.35 -0.26
N LEU A 54 -48.58 25.42 -0.88
CA LEU A 54 -49.99 25.81 -0.78
C LEU A 54 -50.93 24.74 -1.38
N GLY A 55 -50.54 24.16 -2.52
CA GLY A 55 -51.29 23.12 -3.21
C GLY A 55 -51.33 21.77 -2.49
N MET A 56 -50.39 21.49 -1.59
CA MET A 56 -50.48 20.31 -0.72
C MET A 56 -51.67 20.41 0.24
N GLY A 57 -52.09 21.62 0.62
CA GLY A 57 -53.23 21.85 1.51
C GLY A 57 -53.03 21.32 2.93
N THR A 58 -51.81 20.91 3.30
CA THR A 58 -51.45 20.50 4.66
C THR A 58 -50.91 21.69 5.45
N TYR A 59 -50.97 21.60 6.77
CA TYR A 59 -50.48 22.65 7.66
C TYR A 59 -48.98 22.90 7.49
N GLU A 60 -48.21 21.82 7.33
CA GLU A 60 -46.77 21.81 7.07
C GLU A 60 -46.45 22.42 5.71
N GLY A 61 -47.22 22.08 4.68
CA GLY A 61 -47.04 22.57 3.31
C GLY A 61 -47.28 24.08 3.21
N ILE A 62 -48.36 24.57 3.83
CA ILE A 62 -48.69 26.01 3.84
C ILE A 62 -47.71 26.79 4.72
N SER A 63 -47.37 26.28 5.91
CA SER A 63 -46.34 26.89 6.76
C SER A 63 -44.99 26.97 6.05
N GLY A 64 -44.59 25.90 5.36
CA GLY A 64 -43.37 25.85 4.55
C GLY A 64 -43.40 26.84 3.39
N ALA A 65 -44.54 26.99 2.69
CA ALA A 65 -44.72 27.94 1.59
C ALA A 65 -44.59 29.40 2.04
N LEU A 66 -45.21 29.75 3.18
CA LEU A 66 -45.14 31.09 3.76
C LEU A 66 -43.74 31.41 4.27
N LEU A 67 -43.11 30.46 4.99
CA LEU A 67 -41.73 30.59 5.44
C LEU A 67 -40.76 30.75 4.25
N HIS A 68 -41.02 30.02 3.16
CA HIS A 68 -40.23 30.12 1.93
C HIS A 68 -40.36 31.52 1.30
N LEU A 69 -41.57 32.07 1.27
CA LEU A 69 -41.80 33.43 0.79
C LEU A 69 -41.05 34.47 1.65
N GLU A 70 -41.15 34.36 2.99
CA GLU A 70 -40.41 35.23 3.92
C GLU A 70 -38.90 35.18 3.65
N TYR A 71 -38.33 33.98 3.51
CA TYR A 71 -36.89 33.77 3.27
C TYR A 71 -36.46 34.32 1.90
N GLN A 72 -37.23 34.04 0.86
CA GLN A 72 -36.88 34.46 -0.50
C GLN A 72 -36.94 35.98 -0.66
N ILE A 73 -37.87 36.69 -0.01
CA ILE A 73 -37.92 38.16 -0.05
C ILE A 73 -36.62 38.77 0.45
N VAL A 74 -36.11 38.32 1.60
CA VAL A 74 -34.88 38.86 2.21
C VAL A 74 -33.64 38.41 1.43
N MET A 75 -33.50 37.10 1.18
CA MET A 75 -32.29 36.52 0.58
C MET A 75 -32.13 36.91 -0.89
N ARG A 76 -33.22 36.94 -1.67
CA ARG A 76 -33.16 37.43 -3.07
C ARG A 76 -33.05 38.93 -3.11
N GLY A 77 -33.68 39.67 -2.18
CA GLY A 77 -33.43 41.09 -2.02
C GLY A 77 -31.93 41.39 -1.94
N LEU A 78 -31.21 40.67 -1.07
CA LEU A 78 -29.75 40.78 -0.96
C LEU A 78 -29.04 40.50 -2.29
N ALA A 79 -29.41 39.43 -3.00
CA ALA A 79 -28.83 39.08 -4.29
C ALA A 79 -29.12 40.12 -5.38
N PHE A 80 -30.34 40.66 -5.46
CA PHE A 80 -30.76 41.68 -6.43
C PHE A 80 -30.04 43.01 -6.20
N PHE A 81 -29.99 43.51 -4.96
CA PHE A 81 -29.28 44.75 -4.66
C PHE A 81 -27.77 44.62 -4.90
N ALA A 82 -27.17 43.47 -4.61
CA ALA A 82 -25.76 43.23 -4.88
C ALA A 82 -25.49 43.09 -6.40
N ALA A 83 -26.39 42.44 -7.14
CA ALA A 83 -26.34 42.39 -8.60
C ALA A 83 -26.51 43.79 -9.23
N ALA A 84 -27.39 44.64 -8.70
CA ALA A 84 -27.55 46.02 -9.13
C ALA A 84 -26.25 46.82 -8.97
N ALA A 85 -25.52 46.60 -7.88
CA ALA A 85 -24.21 47.21 -7.67
C ALA A 85 -23.17 46.74 -8.72
N PHE A 86 -23.15 45.45 -9.06
CA PHE A 86 -22.30 44.93 -10.13
C PHE A 86 -22.63 45.53 -11.49
N ILE A 87 -23.92 45.63 -11.83
CA ILE A 87 -24.38 46.15 -13.11
C ILE A 87 -24.08 47.65 -13.21
N ALA A 88 -24.32 48.41 -12.15
CA ALA A 88 -24.01 49.83 -12.10
C ALA A 88 -22.51 50.09 -12.34
N ARG A 89 -21.65 49.23 -11.77
CA ARG A 89 -20.20 49.33 -11.97
C ARG A 89 -19.73 48.84 -13.34
N GLY A 90 -20.20 47.68 -13.79
CA GLY A 90 -19.78 47.06 -15.05
C GLY A 90 -20.54 47.56 -16.30
N ARG A 91 -21.53 48.45 -16.12
CA ARG A 91 -22.38 49.05 -17.16
C ARG A 91 -22.97 48.02 -18.14
N SER A 92 -23.25 46.81 -17.65
CA SER A 92 -23.79 45.73 -18.47
C SER A 92 -24.57 44.74 -17.62
N HIS A 93 -25.60 44.15 -18.22
CA HIS A 93 -26.32 43.02 -17.65
C HIS A 93 -25.72 41.66 -18.06
N SER A 94 -24.74 41.65 -18.97
CA SER A 94 -24.12 40.43 -19.48
C SER A 94 -23.15 39.85 -18.46
N ILE A 95 -23.36 38.62 -18.02
CA ILE A 95 -22.48 37.92 -17.07
C ILE A 95 -21.07 37.78 -17.65
N GLU A 96 -20.93 37.62 -18.96
CA GLU A 96 -19.61 37.55 -19.61
C GLU A 96 -18.84 38.87 -19.51
N LYS A 97 -19.53 40.01 -19.60
CA LYS A 97 -18.92 41.34 -19.43
C LYS A 97 -18.66 41.68 -17.95
N LEU A 98 -19.46 41.14 -17.04
CA LEU A 98 -19.31 41.29 -15.58
C LEU A 98 -18.37 40.26 -14.95
N LYS A 99 -17.78 39.37 -15.76
CA LYS A 99 -16.89 38.32 -15.29
C LYS A 99 -15.73 38.90 -14.48
N GLY A 100 -15.46 38.32 -13.31
CA GLY A 100 -14.41 38.74 -12.38
C GLY A 100 -14.66 40.08 -11.68
N ILE A 101 -15.82 40.73 -11.86
CA ILE A 101 -16.14 42.03 -11.24
C ILE A 101 -16.02 42.00 -9.71
N GLY A 102 -16.25 40.84 -9.09
CA GLY A 102 -16.16 40.68 -7.65
C GLY A 102 -14.76 40.91 -7.08
N LYS A 103 -13.69 40.80 -7.89
CA LYS A 103 -12.33 41.18 -7.48
C LYS A 103 -12.18 42.69 -7.30
N THR A 104 -13.01 43.48 -7.99
CA THR A 104 -13.04 44.94 -7.87
C THR A 104 -13.98 45.42 -6.76
N MET A 105 -14.94 44.57 -6.35
CA MET A 105 -15.94 44.82 -5.31
C MET A 105 -16.01 43.64 -4.32
N PRO A 106 -14.94 43.36 -3.54
CA PRO A 106 -14.82 42.12 -2.76
C PRO A 106 -15.89 41.97 -1.67
N VAL A 107 -16.30 43.08 -1.04
CA VAL A 107 -17.35 43.07 -0.02
C VAL A 107 -18.69 42.68 -0.65
N ILE A 108 -19.10 43.38 -1.71
CA ILE A 108 -20.37 43.12 -2.41
C ILE A 108 -20.38 41.72 -3.04
N ALA A 109 -19.24 41.22 -3.54
CA ALA A 109 -19.13 39.85 -4.01
C ALA A 109 -19.30 38.80 -2.91
N THR A 110 -18.80 39.10 -1.71
CA THR A 110 -19.02 38.24 -0.55
C THR A 110 -20.51 38.24 -0.17
N LEU A 111 -21.15 39.40 -0.14
CA LEU A 111 -22.58 39.53 0.17
C LEU A 111 -23.49 38.91 -0.91
N PHE A 112 -23.13 39.06 -2.18
CA PHE A 112 -23.83 38.44 -3.32
C PHE A 112 -23.72 36.92 -3.26
N GLY A 113 -22.50 36.40 -3.06
CA GLY A 113 -22.27 34.97 -2.88
C GLY A 113 -23.03 34.42 -1.67
N PHE A 114 -22.99 35.13 -0.54
CA PHE A 114 -23.75 34.79 0.66
C PHE A 114 -25.26 34.77 0.40
N GLY A 115 -25.80 35.78 -0.28
CA GLY A 115 -27.21 35.82 -0.69
C GLY A 115 -27.60 34.63 -1.57
N LEU A 116 -26.86 34.37 -2.65
CA LEU A 116 -27.15 33.24 -3.53
C LEU A 116 -27.00 31.88 -2.85
N PHE A 117 -25.96 31.68 -2.04
CA PHE A 117 -25.83 30.46 -1.26
C PHE A 117 -26.96 30.30 -0.23
N SER A 118 -27.46 31.40 0.35
CA SER A 118 -28.61 31.36 1.26
C SER A 118 -29.92 31.02 0.55
N VAL A 119 -30.15 31.57 -0.66
CA VAL A 119 -31.29 31.22 -1.53
C VAL A 119 -31.29 29.73 -1.88
N MET A 120 -30.12 29.17 -2.16
CA MET A 120 -29.93 27.73 -2.38
C MET A 120 -30.14 26.88 -1.11
N GLY A 121 -30.25 27.50 0.07
CA GLY A 121 -30.32 26.80 1.35
C GLY A 121 -28.97 26.36 1.94
N LEU A 122 -27.85 26.85 1.39
CA LEU A 122 -26.47 26.48 1.73
C LEU A 122 -25.69 27.62 2.39
N SER A 123 -26.24 28.20 3.46
CA SER A 123 -25.68 29.32 4.20
C SER A 123 -24.70 28.89 5.32
N PRO A 124 -23.64 29.66 5.62
CA PRO A 124 -22.80 29.47 6.82
C PRO A 124 -23.55 29.62 8.15
N PHE A 125 -24.80 30.07 8.13
CA PHE A 125 -25.59 30.36 9.32
C PHE A 125 -26.79 29.43 9.45
N LYS A 126 -26.68 28.20 8.95
CA LYS A 126 -27.76 27.20 8.80
C LYS A 126 -28.65 27.45 7.59
N GLY A 127 -29.23 26.37 7.06
CA GLY A 127 -29.92 26.34 5.77
C GLY A 127 -31.37 26.83 5.81
N SER A 128 -32.00 26.93 4.64
CA SER A 128 -33.42 27.28 4.52
C SER A 128 -34.30 26.04 4.76
N ILE A 129 -34.85 25.91 5.96
CA ILE A 129 -35.76 24.80 6.35
C ILE A 129 -37.04 24.77 5.50
N SER A 130 -37.41 25.89 4.89
CA SER A 130 -38.69 26.03 4.19
C SER A 130 -38.84 25.07 3.00
N LYS A 131 -37.78 24.83 2.21
CA LYS A 131 -37.79 23.84 1.11
C LYS A 131 -37.99 22.42 1.66
N PHE A 132 -37.47 22.14 2.85
CA PHE A 132 -37.59 20.82 3.47
C PHE A 132 -39.00 20.56 3.96
N LEU A 133 -39.67 21.55 4.56
CA LEU A 133 -41.08 21.45 4.96
C LEU A 133 -42.02 21.22 3.76
N ILE A 134 -41.79 21.89 2.64
CA ILE A 134 -42.61 21.72 1.43
C ILE A 134 -42.43 20.32 0.83
N ILE A 135 -41.19 19.84 0.75
CA ILE A 135 -40.90 18.48 0.25
C ILE A 135 -41.44 17.42 1.23
N TYR A 136 -41.32 17.65 2.53
CA TYR A 136 -41.88 16.81 3.59
C TYR A 136 -43.40 16.66 3.42
N ALA A 137 -44.12 17.78 3.30
CA ALA A 137 -45.57 17.79 3.07
C ALA A 137 -45.96 16.99 1.81
N ALA A 138 -45.20 17.12 0.73
CA ALA A 138 -45.44 16.36 -0.49
C ALA A 138 -45.23 14.85 -0.31
N ILE A 139 -44.24 14.42 0.48
CA ILE A 139 -44.02 13.00 0.79
C ILE A 139 -45.13 12.47 1.71
N GLU A 140 -45.51 13.25 2.72
CA GLU A 140 -46.55 12.92 3.69
C GLU A 140 -47.92 12.72 3.02
N SER A 141 -48.28 13.60 2.10
CA SER A 141 -49.50 13.48 1.29
C SER A 141 -49.43 12.40 0.18
N GLY A 142 -48.34 11.63 0.10
CA GLY A 142 -48.18 10.55 -0.88
C GLY A 142 -47.84 11.02 -2.30
N HIS A 143 -47.48 12.28 -2.50
CA HIS A 143 -47.11 12.87 -3.79
C HIS A 143 -45.60 12.79 -4.07
N TRP A 144 -45.05 11.57 -4.04
CA TRP A 144 -43.62 11.28 -4.22
C TRP A 144 -43.01 11.88 -5.48
N PHE A 145 -43.77 11.90 -6.58
CA PHE A 145 -43.33 12.48 -7.85
C PHE A 145 -43.10 13.99 -7.74
N TYR A 146 -43.99 14.72 -7.05
CA TYR A 146 -43.84 16.17 -6.86
C TYR A 146 -42.63 16.50 -5.99
N ALA A 147 -42.42 15.72 -4.91
CA ALA A 147 -41.25 15.84 -4.05
C ALA A 147 -39.93 15.57 -4.81
N ALA A 148 -39.90 14.56 -5.69
CA ALA A 148 -38.74 14.24 -6.52
C ALA A 148 -38.45 15.33 -7.56
N MET A 149 -39.48 15.86 -8.23
CA MET A 149 -39.35 16.95 -9.19
C MET A 149 -38.91 18.26 -8.51
N ALA A 150 -39.42 18.55 -7.31
CA ALA A 150 -38.95 19.69 -6.52
C ALA A 150 -37.46 19.56 -6.18
N THR A 151 -37.04 18.39 -5.72
CA THR A 151 -35.63 18.09 -5.43
C THR A 151 -34.74 18.26 -6.68
N LEU A 152 -35.21 17.83 -7.86
CA LEU A 152 -34.52 18.05 -9.13
C LEU A 152 -34.41 19.55 -9.47
N GLY A 153 -35.46 20.33 -9.20
CA GLY A 153 -35.44 21.79 -9.33
C GLY A 153 -34.30 22.43 -8.52
N SER A 154 -34.18 22.08 -7.24
CA SER A 154 -33.08 22.54 -6.37
C SER A 154 -31.68 22.16 -6.89
N ILE A 155 -31.54 21.00 -7.53
CA ILE A 155 -30.26 20.60 -8.15
C ILE A 155 -29.93 21.50 -9.35
N ILE A 156 -30.91 21.78 -10.21
CA ILE A 156 -30.75 22.66 -11.39
C ILE A 156 -30.42 24.09 -10.93
N GLU A 157 -31.11 24.55 -9.89
CA GLU A 157 -30.87 25.83 -9.23
C GLU A 157 -29.41 25.98 -8.78
N ALA A 158 -28.92 24.97 -8.06
CA ALA A 158 -27.55 24.93 -7.57
C ALA A 158 -26.52 25.00 -8.70
N VAL A 159 -26.80 24.40 -9.86
CA VAL A 159 -25.93 24.43 -11.04
C VAL A 159 -25.70 25.86 -11.53
N TYR A 160 -26.75 26.62 -11.83
CA TYR A 160 -26.54 27.95 -12.41
C TYR A 160 -26.08 28.97 -11.38
N PHE A 161 -26.54 28.91 -10.13
CA PHE A 161 -26.07 29.85 -9.11
C PHE A 161 -24.59 29.66 -8.82
N LEU A 162 -24.11 28.41 -8.75
CA LEU A 162 -22.67 28.17 -8.58
C LEU A 162 -21.85 28.71 -9.76
N LEU A 163 -22.32 28.54 -11.00
CA LEU A 163 -21.66 29.08 -12.19
C LEU A 163 -21.60 30.61 -12.15
N VAL A 164 -22.67 31.28 -11.73
CA VAL A 164 -22.72 32.73 -11.62
C VAL A 164 -21.79 33.23 -10.51
N ILE A 165 -21.79 32.57 -9.35
CA ILE A 165 -20.85 32.88 -8.26
C ILE A 165 -19.41 32.73 -8.75
N GLN A 166 -19.08 31.65 -9.46
CA GLN A 166 -17.73 31.46 -10.01
C GLN A 166 -17.35 32.55 -11.00
N ARG A 167 -18.20 32.82 -11.99
CA ARG A 167 -17.94 33.82 -13.04
C ARG A 167 -17.80 35.22 -12.48
N LEU A 168 -18.67 35.64 -11.58
CA LEU A 168 -18.65 37.01 -11.05
C LEU A 168 -17.63 37.19 -9.93
N CYS A 169 -17.50 36.22 -9.01
CA CYS A 169 -16.72 36.39 -7.78
C CYS A 169 -15.29 35.83 -7.84
N PHE A 170 -15.02 34.78 -8.64
CA PHE A 170 -13.72 34.08 -8.62
C PHE A 170 -12.92 34.19 -9.91
N GLU A 171 -13.55 34.25 -11.09
CA GLU A 171 -12.84 34.37 -12.36
C GLU A 171 -12.06 35.70 -12.49
N LYS A 172 -11.14 35.76 -13.46
CA LYS A 172 -10.39 36.98 -13.76
C LYS A 172 -11.23 37.90 -14.67
N PRO A 173 -11.13 39.24 -14.50
CA PRO A 173 -11.81 40.19 -15.38
C PRO A 173 -11.30 40.11 -16.83
N VAL A 174 -12.18 40.39 -17.79
CA VAL A 174 -11.93 40.25 -19.25
C VAL A 174 -11.13 41.44 -19.83
N GLN A 175 -11.12 42.60 -19.17
CA GLN A 175 -10.32 43.76 -19.54
C GLN A 175 -9.53 44.25 -18.32
N GLU A 176 -8.19 44.35 -18.44
CA GLU A 176 -7.45 45.36 -17.68
C GLU A 176 -7.90 46.70 -18.24
N VAL A 177 -8.71 47.43 -17.49
CA VAL A 177 -9.07 48.78 -17.92
C VAL A 177 -7.89 49.69 -17.57
N GLU A 178 -6.90 49.74 -18.46
CA GLU A 178 -5.94 50.84 -18.48
C GLU A 178 -6.72 52.15 -18.63
N GLY A 179 -6.61 53.03 -17.64
CA GLY A 179 -7.18 54.38 -17.70
C GLY A 179 -8.55 54.62 -17.05
N VAL A 180 -9.04 53.76 -16.13
CA VAL A 180 -10.26 54.12 -15.36
C VAL A 180 -9.91 55.04 -14.20
N GLU A 181 -10.41 56.27 -14.32
CA GLU A 181 -10.54 57.28 -13.27
C GLU A 181 -10.92 56.69 -11.90
N LYS A 182 -10.45 57.34 -10.84
CA LYS A 182 -10.83 57.07 -9.44
C LYS A 182 -12.35 56.94 -9.27
N VAL A 183 -12.78 55.69 -9.18
CA VAL A 183 -13.96 55.09 -8.53
C VAL A 183 -14.99 56.06 -7.94
N LYS A 184 -16.24 56.03 -8.45
CA LYS A 184 -17.41 56.37 -7.61
C LYS A 184 -17.56 55.26 -6.57
N GLU A 185 -17.38 55.60 -5.29
CA GLU A 185 -17.68 54.68 -4.18
C GLU A 185 -19.11 54.16 -4.29
N THR A 186 -19.32 52.94 -3.81
CA THR A 186 -20.68 52.39 -3.76
C THR A 186 -21.51 53.29 -2.85
N SER A 187 -22.72 53.67 -3.26
CA SER A 187 -23.58 54.54 -2.45
C SER A 187 -23.65 54.01 -1.00
N PRO A 188 -23.36 54.84 0.02
CA PRO A 188 -23.44 54.44 1.42
C PRO A 188 -24.81 53.84 1.77
N VAL A 189 -25.87 54.36 1.18
CA VAL A 189 -27.25 53.86 1.33
C VAL A 189 -27.37 52.42 0.83
N LEU A 190 -26.84 52.13 -0.37
CA LEU A 190 -26.86 50.77 -0.93
C LEU A 190 -26.04 49.80 -0.07
N MET A 191 -24.90 50.23 0.47
CA MET A 191 -24.10 49.41 1.37
C MET A 191 -24.83 49.11 2.68
N ILE A 192 -25.50 50.10 3.28
CA ILE A 192 -26.33 49.91 4.48
C ILE A 192 -27.46 48.91 4.19
N VAL A 193 -28.18 49.06 3.08
CA VAL A 193 -29.24 48.12 2.66
C VAL A 193 -28.68 46.70 2.54
N LEU A 194 -27.53 46.53 1.88
CA LEU A 194 -26.87 45.22 1.75
C LEU A 194 -26.47 44.63 3.10
N LEU A 195 -25.92 45.43 4.02
CA LEU A 195 -25.53 44.99 5.36
C LEU A 195 -26.75 44.61 6.22
N VAL A 196 -27.84 45.38 6.15
CA VAL A 196 -29.10 45.08 6.85
C VAL A 196 -29.69 43.77 6.32
N LEU A 197 -29.82 43.62 4.99
CA LEU A 197 -30.33 42.38 4.39
C LEU A 197 -29.42 41.17 4.68
N SER A 198 -28.11 41.37 4.73
CA SER A 198 -27.17 40.31 5.15
C SER A 198 -27.33 39.95 6.62
N GLY A 199 -27.50 40.94 7.50
CA GLY A 199 -27.78 40.74 8.93
C GLY A 199 -29.09 39.99 9.14
N LEU A 200 -30.15 40.38 8.43
CA LEU A 200 -31.43 39.68 8.44
C LEU A 200 -31.30 38.25 7.91
N THR A 201 -30.58 38.03 6.81
CA THR A 201 -30.33 36.69 6.26
C THR A 201 -29.59 35.79 7.26
N ALA A 202 -28.57 36.32 7.94
CA ALA A 202 -27.86 35.59 9.00
C ALA A 202 -28.73 35.33 10.24
N PHE A 203 -29.56 36.31 10.63
CA PHE A 203 -30.49 36.20 11.75
C PHE A 203 -31.56 35.13 11.50
N MET A 204 -32.16 35.13 10.29
CA MET A 204 -33.13 34.11 9.86
C MET A 204 -32.55 32.70 9.84
N GLY A 205 -31.26 32.55 9.53
CA GLY A 205 -30.59 31.25 9.61
C GLY A 205 -30.28 30.82 11.05
N LEU A 206 -29.70 31.69 11.86
CA LEU A 206 -29.29 31.36 13.24
C LEU A 206 -30.48 31.17 14.19
N PHE A 207 -31.52 31.98 14.00
CA PHE A 207 -32.70 32.06 14.86
C PHE A 207 -33.97 32.00 13.99
N PRO A 208 -34.30 30.82 13.41
CA PRO A 208 -35.45 30.68 12.51
C PRO A 208 -36.80 30.73 13.25
N GLU A 209 -36.84 30.47 14.56
CA GLU A 209 -38.09 30.33 15.36
C GLU A 209 -39.11 31.49 15.17
N PRO A 210 -38.73 32.78 15.22
CA PRO A 210 -39.69 33.87 15.04
C PRO A 210 -40.41 33.82 13.68
N PHE A 211 -39.70 33.42 12.63
CA PHE A 211 -40.23 33.30 11.27
C PHE A 211 -41.08 32.03 11.12
N ILE A 212 -40.67 30.93 11.76
CA ILE A 212 -41.49 29.72 11.85
C ILE A 212 -42.82 30.01 12.55
N HIS A 213 -42.81 30.73 13.68
CA HIS A 213 -44.02 31.12 14.40
C HIS A 213 -44.93 32.04 13.56
N SER A 214 -44.36 33.02 12.85
CA SER A 214 -45.08 33.87 11.90
C SER A 214 -45.79 33.04 10.83
N ALA A 215 -45.05 32.16 10.15
CA ALA A 215 -45.59 31.28 9.12
C ALA A 215 -46.67 30.33 9.65
N LYS A 216 -46.48 29.75 10.85
CA LYS A 216 -47.47 28.88 11.53
C LYS A 216 -48.77 29.61 11.83
N HIS A 217 -48.69 30.85 12.34
CA HIS A 217 -49.88 31.64 12.66
C HIS A 217 -50.66 31.99 11.39
N ALA A 218 -49.96 32.43 10.34
CA ALA A 218 -50.57 32.72 9.06
C ALA A 218 -51.18 31.47 8.40
N ALA A 219 -50.52 30.30 8.51
CA ALA A 219 -51.08 29.02 8.05
C ALA A 219 -52.35 28.62 8.82
N ALA A 220 -52.38 28.81 10.14
CA ALA A 220 -53.56 28.53 10.97
C ALA A 220 -54.77 29.41 10.58
N VAL A 221 -54.52 30.69 10.26
CA VAL A 221 -55.56 31.60 9.76
C VAL A 221 -56.09 31.15 8.39
N LEU A 222 -55.20 30.76 7.47
CA LEU A 222 -55.58 30.32 6.12
C LEU A 222 -56.36 29.00 6.11
N LEU A 223 -56.04 28.08 7.02
CA LEU A 223 -56.67 26.76 7.12
C LEU A 223 -57.88 26.72 8.07
N GLY A 224 -58.14 27.79 8.83
CA GLY A 224 -59.21 27.82 9.84
C GLY A 224 -59.07 26.75 10.94
N SER A 225 -57.86 26.21 11.15
CA SER A 225 -57.57 25.16 12.13
C SER A 225 -56.25 25.41 12.85
N ALA A 226 -56.22 25.12 14.16
CA ALA A 226 -54.97 25.04 14.90
C ALA A 226 -54.27 23.74 14.47
N GLY A 227 -53.27 23.85 13.59
CA GLY A 227 -52.46 22.71 13.16
C GLY A 227 -51.68 22.06 14.32
N PRO A 228 -50.84 21.05 14.02
CA PRO A 228 -50.07 20.34 15.04
C PRO A 228 -49.23 21.27 15.93
N ASP A 229 -49.10 20.88 17.20
CA ASP A 229 -48.41 21.65 18.23
C ASP A 229 -46.98 22.04 17.81
N GLN A 230 -46.27 21.14 17.10
CA GLN A 230 -44.92 21.38 16.58
C GLN A 230 -44.80 20.90 15.13
N LEU A 231 -44.15 21.73 14.30
CA LEU A 231 -43.69 21.32 12.96
C LEU A 231 -42.46 20.40 13.11
N PRO A 232 -42.13 19.58 12.09
CA PRO A 232 -40.92 18.77 12.11
C PRO A 232 -39.67 19.63 12.41
N VAL A 233 -39.00 19.33 13.52
CA VAL A 233 -37.78 20.04 13.94
C VAL A 233 -36.59 19.37 13.26
N PHE A 234 -36.05 20.02 12.23
CA PHE A 234 -34.93 19.49 11.44
C PHE A 234 -33.56 19.69 12.10
N GLU A 235 -33.46 20.59 13.08
CA GLU A 235 -32.19 20.99 13.68
C GLU A 235 -32.28 21.02 15.20
N SER A 236 -31.20 20.60 15.86
CA SER A 236 -30.99 20.75 17.31
C SER A 236 -29.75 21.62 17.60
N PRO A 237 -29.63 22.18 18.82
CA PRO A 237 -28.50 23.02 19.19
C PRO A 237 -27.15 22.37 18.94
N TRP A 238 -26.21 23.12 18.35
CA TRP A 238 -24.88 22.62 18.06
C TRP A 238 -24.08 22.47 19.34
N SER A 239 -23.37 21.35 19.48
CA SER A 239 -22.55 21.09 20.66
C SER A 239 -21.34 22.04 20.72
N THR A 240 -20.81 22.24 21.92
CA THR A 240 -19.59 23.04 22.14
C THR A 240 -18.43 22.55 21.29
N LEU A 241 -18.34 21.23 21.05
CA LEU A 241 -17.30 20.63 20.21
C LEU A 241 -17.35 21.14 18.76
N VAL A 242 -18.54 21.42 18.23
CA VAL A 242 -18.74 22.00 16.90
C VAL A 242 -18.47 23.50 16.93
N LEU A 243 -19.00 24.18 17.94
CA LEU A 243 -18.94 25.64 18.04
C LEU A 243 -17.51 26.17 18.17
N VAL A 244 -16.63 25.49 18.91
CA VAL A 244 -15.23 25.93 19.11
C VAL A 244 -14.47 26.14 17.79
N PRO A 245 -14.33 25.15 16.90
CA PRO A 245 -13.69 25.37 15.60
C PRO A 245 -14.54 26.22 14.66
N TYR A 246 -15.88 26.12 14.70
CA TYR A 246 -16.74 26.88 13.78
C TYR A 246 -16.69 28.39 14.05
N VAL A 247 -16.99 28.81 15.28
CA VAL A 247 -16.87 30.21 15.74
C VAL A 247 -15.41 30.65 15.74
N GLY A 248 -14.50 29.76 16.11
CA GLY A 248 -13.06 29.97 16.03
C GLY A 248 -12.60 30.39 14.63
N GLY A 249 -13.19 29.84 13.57
CA GLY A 249 -12.95 30.28 12.19
C GLY A 249 -13.22 31.77 11.99
N PHE A 250 -14.37 32.28 12.45
CA PHE A 250 -14.73 33.71 12.36
C PHE A 250 -13.74 34.58 13.15
N ILE A 251 -13.38 34.16 14.37
CA ILE A 251 -12.40 34.86 15.21
C ILE A 251 -11.04 34.94 14.49
N VAL A 252 -10.55 33.82 13.97
CA VAL A 252 -9.28 33.73 13.23
C VAL A 252 -9.30 34.60 11.97
N TYR A 253 -10.42 34.65 11.26
CA TYR A 253 -10.59 35.50 10.10
C TYR A 253 -10.50 36.99 10.45
N LEU A 254 -11.18 37.43 11.51
CA LEU A 254 -11.17 38.81 12.00
C LEU A 254 -9.77 39.21 12.49
N VAL A 255 -9.17 38.40 13.37
CA VAL A 255 -7.83 38.65 13.91
C VAL A 255 -6.78 38.67 12.80
N GLY A 256 -6.91 37.80 11.81
CA GLY A 256 -6.01 37.75 10.65
C GLY A 256 -6.02 39.00 9.78
N ARG A 257 -7.02 39.88 9.90
CA ARG A 257 -6.99 41.20 9.24
C ARG A 257 -6.00 42.16 9.91
N PHE A 258 -5.72 41.96 11.19
CA PHE A 258 -4.80 42.80 11.98
C PHE A 258 -3.41 42.17 12.14
N SER A 259 -3.34 40.86 12.42
CA SER A 259 -2.07 40.15 12.66
C SER A 259 -2.06 38.74 12.07
N PRO A 260 -1.28 38.50 11.00
CA PRO A 260 -1.08 37.16 10.44
C PRO A 260 -0.43 36.19 11.43
N ALA A 261 0.44 36.67 12.32
CA ALA A 261 1.09 35.86 13.33
C ALA A 261 0.08 35.35 14.39
N LEU A 262 -0.74 36.25 14.93
CA LEU A 262 -1.75 35.90 15.92
C LEU A 262 -2.81 34.97 15.33
N ARG A 263 -3.21 35.20 14.07
CA ARG A 263 -4.08 34.28 13.31
C ARG A 263 -3.53 32.85 13.30
N ASN A 264 -2.25 32.68 12.97
CA ASN A 264 -1.64 31.36 12.89
C ASN A 264 -1.62 30.66 14.26
N ILE A 265 -1.26 31.40 15.32
CA ILE A 265 -1.25 30.89 16.70
C ILE A 265 -2.66 30.47 17.12
N LEU A 266 -3.66 31.34 16.93
CA LEU A 266 -5.05 31.06 17.28
C LEU A 266 -5.61 29.88 16.48
N ALA A 267 -5.34 29.79 15.18
CA ALA A 267 -5.81 28.67 14.37
C ALA A 267 -5.30 27.33 14.89
N VAL A 268 -4.00 27.25 15.22
CA VAL A 268 -3.39 26.05 15.81
C VAL A 268 -3.93 25.77 17.21
N ALA A 269 -4.10 26.79 18.05
CA ALA A 269 -4.64 26.66 19.40
C ALA A 269 -6.10 26.16 19.41
N ILE A 270 -6.95 26.70 18.53
CA ILE A 270 -8.35 26.27 18.37
C ILE A 270 -8.40 24.83 17.89
N ALA A 271 -7.61 24.46 16.88
CA ALA A 271 -7.56 23.09 16.39
C ALA A 271 -7.03 22.11 17.47
N GLY A 272 -6.03 22.51 18.26
CA GLY A 272 -5.52 21.70 19.38
C GLY A 272 -6.53 21.56 20.52
N THR A 273 -7.24 22.63 20.86
CA THR A 273 -8.35 22.60 21.84
C THR A 273 -9.46 21.68 21.36
N THR A 274 -9.74 21.68 20.06
CA THR A 274 -10.72 20.78 19.46
C THR A 274 -10.33 19.31 19.65
N VAL A 275 -9.04 18.95 19.46
CA VAL A 275 -8.54 17.58 19.74
C VAL A 275 -8.74 17.22 21.21
N TYR A 276 -8.40 18.13 22.12
CA TYR A 276 -8.57 17.92 23.56
C TYR A 276 -10.04 17.69 23.94
N LEU A 277 -10.95 18.53 23.43
CA LEU A 277 -12.39 18.39 23.67
C LEU A 277 -12.94 17.08 23.09
N THR A 278 -12.50 16.65 21.91
CA THR A 278 -12.91 15.34 21.35
C THR A 278 -12.41 14.18 22.20
N TRP A 279 -11.18 14.28 22.74
CA TRP A 279 -10.62 13.24 23.61
C TRP A 279 -11.40 13.09 24.92
N GLN A 280 -11.71 14.23 25.56
CA GLN A 280 -12.46 14.30 26.82
C GLN A 280 -13.96 14.05 26.66
N GLY A 281 -14.53 14.29 25.48
CA GLY A 281 -15.95 14.08 25.20
C GLY A 281 -16.39 12.65 25.52
N GLY A 282 -17.13 12.50 26.62
CA GLY A 282 -17.64 11.21 27.13
C GLY A 282 -19.04 10.85 26.61
N ASP A 283 -19.82 11.83 26.14
CA ASP A 283 -21.25 11.65 25.81
C ASP A 283 -21.50 11.11 24.39
N PHE A 284 -20.46 10.78 23.64
CA PHE A 284 -20.55 10.25 22.28
C PHE A 284 -20.41 8.73 22.29
N ASP A 285 -21.17 8.05 21.41
CA ASP A 285 -20.96 6.62 21.19
C ASP A 285 -19.59 6.35 20.55
N SER A 286 -19.12 5.10 20.67
CA SER A 286 -17.79 4.68 20.22
C SER A 286 -17.52 4.99 18.74
N LEU A 287 -18.53 4.84 17.86
CA LEU A 287 -18.38 5.10 16.42
C LEU A 287 -18.16 6.58 16.16
N SER A 288 -18.98 7.43 16.76
CA SER A 288 -18.82 8.89 16.70
C SER A 288 -17.48 9.34 17.25
N LYS A 289 -17.07 8.83 18.41
CA LYS A 289 -15.77 9.16 19.03
C LYS A 289 -14.59 8.76 18.14
N PHE A 290 -14.62 7.57 17.54
CA PHE A 290 -13.57 7.09 16.64
C PHE A 290 -13.36 8.01 15.44
N PHE A 291 -14.42 8.35 14.70
CA PHE A 291 -14.31 9.24 13.54
C PHE A 291 -14.00 10.67 13.95
N ALA A 292 -14.61 11.20 15.02
CA ALA A 292 -14.33 12.55 15.50
C ALA A 292 -12.86 12.73 15.90
N LEU A 293 -12.24 11.74 16.54
CA LEU A 293 -10.81 11.78 16.90
C LEU A 293 -9.91 11.83 15.67
N ILE A 294 -10.20 11.02 14.65
CA ILE A 294 -9.48 11.03 13.37
C ILE A 294 -9.57 12.43 12.73
N MET A 295 -10.78 12.99 12.68
CA MET A 295 -11.05 14.29 12.05
C MET A 295 -10.39 15.45 12.80
N ALA A 296 -10.52 15.48 14.13
CA ALA A 296 -9.89 16.50 14.97
C ALA A 296 -8.36 16.44 14.88
N PHE A 297 -7.79 15.25 15.01
CA PHE A 297 -6.34 15.09 15.03
C PHE A 297 -5.70 15.43 13.68
N ILE A 298 -6.25 14.93 12.57
CA ILE A 298 -5.75 15.28 11.24
C ILE A 298 -6.01 16.76 10.93
N GLY A 299 -7.17 17.31 11.32
CA GLY A 299 -7.48 18.73 11.17
C GLY A 299 -6.43 19.62 11.87
N PHE A 300 -6.01 19.25 13.08
CA PHE A 300 -4.93 19.90 13.80
C PHE A 300 -3.59 19.83 13.05
N LEU A 301 -3.19 18.65 12.60
CA LEU A 301 -1.94 18.47 11.84
C LEU A 301 -1.93 19.26 10.52
N VAL A 302 -3.05 19.29 9.80
CA VAL A 302 -3.21 20.09 8.57
C VAL A 302 -3.15 21.58 8.87
N THR A 303 -3.74 22.03 9.98
CA THR A 303 -3.70 23.43 10.41
C THR A 303 -2.26 23.86 10.70
N LEU A 304 -1.51 23.04 11.45
CA LEU A 304 -0.10 23.26 11.74
C LEU A 304 0.76 23.28 10.45
N TYR A 305 0.54 22.32 9.55
CA TYR A 305 1.22 22.25 8.25
C TYR A 305 0.98 23.52 7.42
N SER A 306 -0.25 24.03 7.43
CA SER A 306 -0.69 25.15 6.61
C SER A 306 -0.04 26.48 6.98
N VAL A 307 0.42 26.64 8.23
CA VAL A 307 1.17 27.83 8.68
C VAL A 307 2.41 28.08 7.82
N GLY A 308 3.18 27.01 7.53
CA GLY A 308 4.37 27.11 6.68
C GLY A 308 4.03 27.14 5.19
N TYR A 309 3.03 26.36 4.78
CA TYR A 309 2.66 26.20 3.37
C TYR A 309 2.07 27.48 2.74
N PHE A 310 1.36 28.29 3.54
CA PHE A 310 0.74 29.55 3.13
C PHE A 310 1.50 30.80 3.61
N LYS A 311 2.73 30.64 4.11
CA LYS A 311 3.56 31.80 4.42
C LYS A 311 3.72 32.67 3.17
N ASP A 312 3.41 33.96 3.29
CA ASP A 312 3.50 34.97 2.23
C ASP A 312 2.59 34.74 1.01
N LYS A 313 1.57 33.86 1.13
CA LYS A 313 0.56 33.65 0.08
C LYS A 313 -0.67 34.56 0.26
N PRO A 314 -1.30 35.00 -0.85
CA PRO A 314 -2.53 35.79 -0.78
C PRO A 314 -3.70 34.95 -0.25
N TYR A 315 -4.74 35.61 0.24
CA TYR A 315 -5.99 34.99 0.71
C TYR A 315 -5.85 34.00 1.88
N THR A 316 -4.74 34.05 2.63
CA THR A 316 -4.50 33.11 3.75
C THR A 316 -5.55 33.21 4.88
N ASN A 317 -6.13 34.39 5.13
CA ASN A 317 -7.23 34.52 6.11
C ASN A 317 -8.46 33.71 5.71
N ARG A 318 -8.81 33.74 4.42
CA ARG A 318 -9.91 32.96 3.83
C ARG A 318 -9.65 31.46 3.96
N TYR A 319 -8.40 31.05 3.78
CA TYR A 319 -8.00 29.64 3.90
C TYR A 319 -8.27 29.10 5.31
N PHE A 320 -7.73 29.75 6.35
CA PHE A 320 -7.90 29.29 7.73
C PHE A 320 -9.36 29.37 8.20
N PHE A 321 -10.10 30.39 7.75
CA PHE A 321 -11.55 30.48 7.97
C PHE A 321 -12.28 29.22 7.52
N PHE A 322 -12.17 28.86 6.23
CA PHE A 322 -12.87 27.70 5.70
C PHE A 322 -12.31 26.36 6.23
N LEU A 323 -11.02 26.29 6.56
CA LEU A 323 -10.43 25.10 7.17
C LEU A 323 -11.06 24.80 8.55
N LEU A 324 -11.24 25.81 9.39
CA LEU A 324 -11.82 25.65 10.73
C LEU A 324 -13.34 25.43 10.68
N LEU A 325 -14.06 26.09 9.78
CA LEU A 325 -15.48 25.79 9.54
C LEU A 325 -15.65 24.34 9.02
N MET A 326 -14.78 23.90 8.11
CA MET A 326 -14.79 22.50 7.66
C MET A 326 -14.55 21.56 8.84
N LEU A 327 -13.59 21.85 9.73
CA LEU A 327 -13.34 21.05 10.92
C LEU A 327 -14.57 20.98 11.86
N GLY A 328 -15.23 22.10 12.12
CA GLY A 328 -16.44 22.13 12.94
C GLY A 328 -17.60 21.34 12.33
N THR A 329 -17.84 21.50 11.02
CA THR A 329 -18.90 20.76 10.32
C THR A 329 -18.65 19.26 10.28
N LEU A 330 -17.40 18.84 10.11
CA LEU A 330 -16.99 17.44 10.18
C LEU A 330 -17.28 16.83 11.55
N LEU A 331 -16.97 17.55 12.63
CA LEU A 331 -17.26 17.09 13.99
C LEU A 331 -18.77 17.03 14.23
N GLY A 332 -19.51 18.06 13.81
CA GLY A 332 -20.96 18.10 13.92
C GLY A 332 -21.62 16.93 13.22
N LEU A 333 -21.16 16.58 12.02
CA LEU A 333 -21.59 15.39 11.29
C LEU A 333 -21.40 14.12 12.13
N THR A 334 -20.20 13.92 12.69
CA THR A 334 -19.88 12.70 13.44
C THR A 334 -20.61 12.61 14.79
N THR A 335 -20.96 13.73 15.40
CA THR A 335 -21.63 13.75 16.71
C THR A 335 -23.15 13.89 16.62
N SER A 336 -23.72 13.99 15.41
CA SER A 336 -25.16 14.14 15.21
C SER A 336 -25.92 12.87 15.62
N ARG A 337 -26.91 13.04 16.50
CA ARG A 337 -27.86 11.98 16.90
C ARG A 337 -29.12 11.94 16.02
N GLU A 338 -29.45 13.08 15.41
CA GLU A 338 -30.60 13.26 14.53
C GLU A 338 -30.16 13.34 13.06
N LEU A 339 -30.94 12.74 12.16
CA LEU A 339 -30.67 12.74 10.72
C LEU A 339 -30.77 14.14 10.09
N GLY A 340 -31.60 15.03 10.65
CA GLY A 340 -31.71 16.41 10.18
C GLY A 340 -30.40 17.19 10.36
N ASN A 341 -29.87 17.24 11.60
CA ASN A 341 -28.57 17.85 11.88
C ASN A 341 -27.42 17.16 11.12
N PHE A 342 -27.46 15.83 10.98
CA PHE A 342 -26.50 15.10 10.16
C PHE A 342 -26.48 15.63 8.71
N TYR A 343 -27.66 15.85 8.10
CA TYR A 343 -27.76 16.40 6.75
C TYR A 343 -27.26 17.85 6.65
N VAL A 344 -27.61 18.71 7.62
CA VAL A 344 -27.15 20.10 7.65
C VAL A 344 -25.61 20.17 7.70
N PHE A 345 -24.97 19.39 8.57
CA PHE A 345 -23.52 19.34 8.62
C PHE A 345 -22.91 18.71 7.36
N TRP A 346 -23.59 17.77 6.71
CA TRP A 346 -23.16 17.18 5.45
C TRP A 346 -23.04 18.21 4.32
N GLU A 347 -24.05 19.08 4.19
CA GLU A 347 -24.06 20.16 3.21
C GLU A 347 -23.09 21.29 3.58
N LEU A 348 -23.03 21.71 4.84
CA LEU A 348 -22.05 22.71 5.30
C LEU A 348 -20.61 22.24 5.07
N MET A 349 -20.33 20.95 5.27
CA MET A 349 -19.04 20.36 4.93
C MET A 349 -18.77 20.44 3.42
N THR A 350 -19.73 20.12 2.55
CA THR A 350 -19.59 20.24 1.10
C THR A 350 -19.31 21.69 0.68
N TRP A 351 -20.01 22.65 1.27
CA TRP A 351 -19.83 24.07 1.01
C TRP A 351 -18.45 24.59 1.44
N THR A 352 -18.04 24.31 2.69
CA THR A 352 -16.73 24.73 3.23
C THR A 352 -15.58 24.13 2.43
N SER A 353 -15.64 22.82 2.15
CA SER A 353 -14.61 22.12 1.38
C SER A 353 -14.54 22.57 -0.09
N TYR A 354 -15.67 22.92 -0.72
CA TYR A 354 -15.67 23.50 -2.06
C TYR A 354 -14.85 24.79 -2.12
N LEU A 355 -15.02 25.69 -1.14
CA LEU A 355 -14.29 26.96 -1.07
C LEU A 355 -12.78 26.76 -0.83
N LEU A 356 -12.39 25.62 -0.26
CA LEU A 356 -11.00 25.19 -0.13
C LEU A 356 -10.44 24.57 -1.42
N VAL A 357 -11.25 23.83 -2.18
CA VAL A 357 -10.88 23.27 -3.50
C VAL A 357 -10.62 24.38 -4.52
N VAL A 358 -11.49 25.41 -4.57
CA VAL A 358 -11.36 26.53 -5.52
C VAL A 358 -10.42 27.64 -5.04
N HIS A 359 -9.64 27.40 -3.97
CA HIS A 359 -8.82 28.43 -3.31
C HIS A 359 -7.86 29.15 -4.26
N GLU A 360 -7.21 28.42 -5.17
CA GLU A 360 -6.26 28.95 -6.16
C GLU A 360 -6.94 29.77 -7.28
N GLN A 361 -8.27 29.67 -7.43
CA GLN A 361 -9.09 30.42 -8.40
C GLN A 361 -8.61 30.32 -9.87
N THR A 362 -7.94 29.23 -10.24
CA THR A 362 -7.61 28.95 -11.64
C THR A 362 -8.83 28.39 -12.37
N THR A 363 -8.88 28.54 -13.70
CA THR A 363 -9.98 27.97 -14.51
C THR A 363 -10.13 26.46 -14.29
N GLN A 364 -9.03 25.75 -14.10
CA GLN A 364 -9.04 24.32 -13.79
C GLN A 364 -9.60 24.05 -12.38
N ALA A 365 -9.20 24.84 -11.38
CA ALA A 365 -9.70 24.72 -10.01
C ALA A 365 -11.20 24.99 -9.93
N LEU A 366 -11.70 26.02 -10.64
CA LEU A 366 -13.12 26.36 -10.67
C LEU A 366 -13.95 25.26 -11.36
N ARG A 367 -13.50 24.72 -12.49
CA ARG A 367 -14.17 23.61 -13.18
C ARG A 367 -14.22 22.34 -12.31
N ALA A 368 -13.11 21.97 -11.68
CA ALA A 368 -13.06 20.82 -10.80
C ALA A 368 -13.90 21.02 -9.53
N GLY A 369 -13.86 22.22 -8.94
CA GLY A 369 -14.69 22.59 -7.80
C GLY A 369 -16.19 22.60 -8.13
N PHE A 370 -16.57 23.07 -9.32
CA PHE A 370 -17.94 22.99 -9.82
C PHE A 370 -18.42 21.54 -9.89
N LYS A 371 -17.64 20.67 -10.54
CA LYS A 371 -17.94 19.23 -10.63
C LYS A 371 -18.07 18.59 -9.24
N TYR A 372 -17.12 18.90 -8.34
CA TYR A 372 -17.14 18.43 -6.95
C TYR A 372 -18.43 18.82 -6.21
N PHE A 373 -18.76 20.10 -6.22
CA PHE A 373 -19.91 20.63 -5.49
C PHE A 373 -21.21 20.03 -6.02
N ILE A 374 -21.43 20.07 -7.33
CA ILE A 374 -22.67 19.57 -7.94
C ILE A 374 -22.84 18.07 -7.71
N MET A 375 -21.78 17.27 -7.85
CA MET A 375 -21.90 15.85 -7.53
C MET A 375 -22.29 15.63 -6.06
N CYS A 376 -21.57 16.26 -5.13
CA CYS A 376 -21.82 16.08 -3.68
C CYS A 376 -23.21 16.55 -3.25
N THR A 377 -23.62 17.74 -3.69
CA THR A 377 -24.93 18.31 -3.36
C THR A 377 -26.07 17.50 -3.98
N SER A 378 -25.93 17.02 -5.22
CA SER A 378 -26.93 16.10 -5.81
C SER A 378 -27.06 14.80 -5.02
N GLY A 379 -25.95 14.20 -4.60
CA GLY A 379 -25.98 13.00 -3.74
C GLY A 379 -26.63 13.28 -2.38
N ALA A 380 -26.36 14.44 -1.80
CA ALA A 380 -26.96 14.86 -0.55
C ALA A 380 -28.47 15.07 -0.68
N TYR A 381 -28.96 15.71 -1.75
CA TYR A 381 -30.40 15.87 -2.00
C TYR A 381 -31.13 14.53 -2.15
N ILE A 382 -30.51 13.53 -2.78
CA ILE A 382 -31.06 12.17 -2.86
C ILE A 382 -31.13 11.53 -1.45
N MET A 383 -30.07 11.68 -0.66
CA MET A 383 -30.05 11.22 0.74
C MET A 383 -31.09 11.94 1.59
N HIS A 384 -31.30 13.23 1.37
CA HIS A 384 -32.28 14.03 2.08
C HIS A 384 -33.70 13.52 1.85
N PHE A 385 -34.03 13.17 0.61
CA PHE A 385 -35.32 12.55 0.28
C PHE A 385 -35.57 11.28 1.10
N ALA A 386 -34.53 10.45 1.31
CA ALA A 386 -34.59 9.28 2.17
C ALA A 386 -34.81 9.62 3.65
N ILE A 387 -34.15 10.67 4.15
CA ILE A 387 -34.32 11.16 5.53
C ILE A 387 -35.76 11.64 5.78
N LEU A 388 -36.32 12.44 4.86
CA LEU A 388 -37.71 12.90 4.96
C LEU A 388 -38.70 11.73 4.90
N THR A 389 -38.45 10.77 4.03
CA THR A 389 -39.26 9.55 3.90
C THR A 389 -39.31 8.77 5.21
N LEU A 390 -38.17 8.61 5.88
CA LEU A 390 -38.11 7.95 7.19
C LEU A 390 -38.90 8.73 8.24
N HIS A 391 -38.76 10.06 8.28
CA HIS A 391 -39.52 10.88 9.23
C HIS A 391 -41.03 10.78 8.99
N VAL A 392 -41.50 10.87 7.75
CA VAL A 392 -42.94 10.75 7.43
C VAL A 392 -43.51 9.42 7.92
N LYS A 393 -42.72 8.33 7.87
CA LYS A 393 -43.19 7.01 8.27
C LYS A 393 -43.00 6.69 9.75
N LEU A 394 -42.02 7.28 10.41
CA LEU A 394 -41.61 6.95 11.78
C LEU A 394 -41.78 8.09 12.79
N GLY A 395 -42.10 9.30 12.32
CA GLY A 395 -42.41 10.47 13.14
C GLY A 395 -41.22 11.11 13.86
N THR A 396 -39.98 10.76 13.51
CA THR A 396 -38.78 11.24 14.24
C THR A 396 -37.54 11.30 13.35
N PHE A 397 -36.65 12.25 13.65
CA PHE A 397 -35.30 12.33 13.08
C PHE A 397 -34.24 11.65 13.95
N ASP A 398 -34.57 11.27 15.19
CA ASP A 398 -33.63 10.61 16.10
C ASP A 398 -33.25 9.22 15.57
N MET A 399 -31.96 9.00 15.34
CA MET A 399 -31.48 7.76 14.73
C MET A 399 -31.75 6.52 15.59
N ALA A 400 -31.81 6.65 16.92
CA ALA A 400 -32.08 5.52 17.82
C ALA A 400 -33.56 5.15 17.78
N ALA A 401 -34.45 6.15 17.80
CA ALA A 401 -35.89 5.94 17.66
C ALA A 401 -36.26 5.41 16.27
N ILE A 402 -35.58 5.87 15.20
CA ILE A 402 -35.73 5.30 13.85
C ILE A 402 -35.35 3.82 13.87
N SER A 403 -34.15 3.49 14.39
CA SER A 403 -33.64 2.12 14.46
C SER A 403 -34.62 1.17 15.15
N ALA A 404 -35.27 1.60 16.23
CA ALA A 404 -36.25 0.81 16.97
C ALA A 404 -37.56 0.54 16.19
N ASN A 405 -37.91 1.37 15.22
CA ASN A 405 -39.20 1.33 14.52
C ASN A 405 -39.10 0.95 13.03
N LEU A 406 -37.91 0.53 12.54
CA LEU A 406 -37.71 0.21 11.12
C LEU A 406 -38.61 -0.92 10.61
N GLN A 407 -39.06 -1.83 11.47
CA GLN A 407 -39.95 -2.95 11.13
C GLN A 407 -41.35 -2.49 10.65
N VAL A 408 -41.71 -1.21 10.88
CA VAL A 408 -42.95 -0.61 10.36
C VAL A 408 -42.89 -0.39 8.84
N LEU A 409 -41.69 -0.31 8.25
CA LEU A 409 -41.50 -0.03 6.83
C LEU A 409 -41.65 -1.30 5.98
N SER A 410 -42.26 -1.16 4.80
CA SER A 410 -42.29 -2.27 3.83
C SER A 410 -40.88 -2.56 3.29
N PRO A 411 -40.54 -3.83 2.95
CA PRO A 411 -39.21 -4.18 2.45
C PRO A 411 -38.78 -3.39 1.20
N ASN A 412 -39.72 -3.13 0.29
CA ASN A 412 -39.45 -2.36 -0.94
C ASN A 412 -39.10 -0.89 -0.63
N LEU A 413 -39.82 -0.27 0.30
CA LEU A 413 -39.53 1.09 0.73
C LEU A 413 -38.18 1.16 1.44
N MET A 414 -37.88 0.15 2.27
CA MET A 414 -36.62 0.03 2.97
C MET A 414 -35.43 -0.06 2.00
N LEU A 415 -35.54 -0.91 0.97
CA LEU A 415 -34.53 -1.02 -0.09
C LEU A 415 -34.35 0.29 -0.87
N ALA A 416 -35.44 1.01 -1.17
CA ALA A 416 -35.37 2.30 -1.84
C ALA A 416 -34.65 3.36 -0.99
N VAL A 417 -34.99 3.44 0.30
CA VAL A 417 -34.35 4.34 1.28
C VAL A 417 -32.85 4.02 1.42
N LEU A 418 -32.51 2.74 1.56
CA LEU A 418 -31.12 2.28 1.62
C LEU A 418 -30.34 2.62 0.33
N GLY A 419 -30.95 2.40 -0.83
CA GLY A 419 -30.34 2.76 -2.12
C GLY A 419 -30.02 4.24 -2.23
N MET A 420 -30.92 5.12 -1.77
CA MET A 420 -30.70 6.57 -1.74
C MET A 420 -29.58 6.97 -0.77
N PHE A 421 -29.49 6.35 0.42
CA PHE A 421 -28.37 6.54 1.34
C PHE A 421 -27.04 6.08 0.73
N ILE A 422 -27.01 4.90 0.09
CA ILE A 422 -25.82 4.36 -0.57
C ILE A 422 -25.35 5.29 -1.69
N ILE A 423 -26.27 5.88 -2.47
CA ILE A 423 -25.93 6.88 -3.49
C ILE A 423 -25.32 8.13 -2.83
N GLY A 424 -25.98 8.72 -1.84
CA GLY A 424 -25.50 9.94 -1.17
C GLY A 424 -24.12 9.77 -0.52
N PHE A 425 -23.93 8.69 0.23
CA PHE A 425 -22.64 8.36 0.84
C PHE A 425 -21.60 7.92 -0.20
N GLY A 426 -22.04 7.21 -1.25
CA GLY A 426 -21.20 6.70 -2.33
C GLY A 426 -20.57 7.82 -3.16
N VAL A 427 -21.29 8.92 -3.42
CA VAL A 427 -20.71 10.11 -4.06
C VAL A 427 -19.54 10.65 -3.23
N LYS A 428 -19.73 10.84 -1.93
CA LYS A 428 -18.70 11.44 -1.05
C LYS A 428 -17.52 10.49 -0.82
N THR A 429 -17.79 9.20 -0.75
CA THR A 429 -16.79 8.12 -0.67
C THR A 429 -15.97 8.04 -1.96
N GLY A 430 -16.56 8.41 -3.11
CA GLY A 430 -15.93 8.32 -4.42
C GLY A 430 -16.03 6.92 -5.04
N LEU A 431 -17.17 6.24 -4.84
CA LEU A 431 -17.44 4.92 -5.42
C LEU A 431 -17.70 5.02 -6.93
N VAL A 432 -17.29 4.02 -7.71
CA VAL A 432 -17.64 3.92 -9.13
C VAL A 432 -19.12 3.56 -9.26
N PRO A 433 -19.91 4.26 -10.10
CA PRO A 433 -19.57 5.30 -11.09
C PRO A 433 -19.60 6.77 -10.59
N LEU A 434 -19.89 7.01 -9.32
CA LEU A 434 -20.04 8.32 -8.67
C LEU A 434 -18.72 9.02 -8.26
N HIS A 435 -17.58 8.55 -8.77
CA HIS A 435 -16.23 8.91 -8.32
C HIS A 435 -15.60 10.12 -9.01
N SER A 436 -16.16 10.55 -10.15
CA SER A 436 -15.41 11.32 -11.16
C SER A 436 -14.91 12.70 -10.68
N TRP A 437 -15.46 13.27 -9.61
CA TRP A 437 -14.98 14.51 -9.01
C TRP A 437 -13.63 14.36 -8.31
N LEU A 438 -13.37 13.20 -7.70
CA LEU A 438 -12.24 12.97 -6.80
C LEU A 438 -10.90 13.15 -7.53
N PRO A 439 -10.58 12.43 -8.63
CA PRO A 439 -9.30 12.58 -9.32
C PRO A 439 -9.11 13.95 -9.99
N ASP A 440 -10.18 14.74 -10.19
CA ASP A 440 -10.10 16.07 -10.79
C ASP A 440 -9.88 17.17 -9.73
N ALA A 441 -10.43 17.02 -8.52
CA ALA A 441 -10.33 18.02 -7.46
C ALA A 441 -8.97 17.98 -6.72
N HIS A 442 -8.37 16.81 -6.55
CA HIS A 442 -7.09 16.67 -5.82
C HIS A 442 -5.90 17.43 -6.43
N PRO A 443 -5.65 17.38 -7.76
CA PRO A 443 -4.48 18.04 -8.37
C PRO A 443 -4.51 19.57 -8.23
N VAL A 444 -5.70 20.16 -8.32
CA VAL A 444 -5.92 21.61 -8.30
C VAL A 444 -6.01 22.19 -6.89
N ALA A 445 -6.45 21.41 -5.90
CA ALA A 445 -6.54 21.86 -4.54
C ALA A 445 -5.12 22.08 -3.93
N PRO A 446 -4.97 23.04 -3.00
CA PRO A 446 -3.76 23.15 -2.19
C PRO A 446 -3.43 21.81 -1.54
N SER A 447 -2.15 21.43 -1.46
CA SER A 447 -1.78 20.10 -0.96
C SER A 447 -2.19 19.87 0.50
N SER A 448 -2.25 20.93 1.30
CA SER A 448 -2.79 20.89 2.66
C SER A 448 -4.30 20.57 2.71
N ILE A 449 -5.03 20.70 1.60
CA ILE A 449 -6.44 20.32 1.45
C ILE A 449 -6.60 18.97 0.75
N SER A 450 -5.75 18.67 -0.25
CA SER A 450 -5.72 17.34 -0.87
C SER A 450 -5.54 16.22 0.16
N ALA A 451 -4.76 16.47 1.23
CA ALA A 451 -4.54 15.55 2.34
C ALA A 451 -5.85 15.21 3.12
N PRO A 452 -6.55 16.17 3.76
CA PRO A 452 -7.82 15.89 4.43
C PRO A 452 -8.96 15.52 3.47
N MET A 453 -8.91 15.93 2.19
CA MET A 453 -9.86 15.41 1.18
C MET A 453 -9.77 13.89 1.06
N SER A 454 -8.54 13.36 1.00
CA SER A 454 -8.32 11.93 0.92
C SER A 454 -8.52 11.27 2.28
N GLY A 455 -7.92 11.79 3.35
CA GLY A 455 -7.88 11.15 4.65
C GLY A 455 -9.11 11.35 5.54
N ILE A 456 -9.92 12.40 5.31
CA ILE A 456 -11.10 12.74 6.12
C ILE A 456 -12.39 12.77 5.28
N LEU A 457 -12.47 13.57 4.22
CA LEU A 457 -13.73 13.77 3.48
C LEU A 457 -14.27 12.49 2.85
N THR A 458 -13.43 11.61 2.33
CA THR A 458 -13.91 10.28 1.87
C THR A 458 -14.36 9.38 3.03
N LYS A 459 -13.86 9.61 4.25
CA LYS A 459 -14.17 8.83 5.45
C LYS A 459 -15.51 9.25 6.04
N THR A 460 -16.02 10.45 5.76
CA THR A 460 -17.38 10.83 6.15
C THR A 460 -18.43 10.02 5.40
N GLY A 461 -18.14 9.67 4.13
CA GLY A 461 -18.94 8.72 3.36
C GLY A 461 -18.93 7.31 3.96
N ILE A 462 -17.75 6.82 4.36
CA ILE A 462 -17.63 5.53 5.04
C ILE A 462 -18.32 5.57 6.42
N TYR A 463 -18.18 6.65 7.18
CA TYR A 463 -18.90 6.87 8.43
C TYR A 463 -20.42 6.82 8.22
N GLY A 464 -20.94 7.52 7.20
CA GLY A 464 -22.36 7.49 6.85
C GLY A 464 -22.84 6.08 6.49
N LEU A 465 -22.08 5.35 5.66
CA LEU A 465 -22.36 3.95 5.35
C LEU A 465 -22.40 3.09 6.62
N VAL A 466 -21.39 3.18 7.48
CA VAL A 466 -21.32 2.35 8.70
C VAL A 466 -22.42 2.72 9.69
N ARG A 467 -22.65 4.03 9.91
CA ARG A 467 -23.65 4.56 10.83
C ARG A 467 -25.06 4.15 10.41
N ILE A 468 -25.42 4.34 9.15
CA ILE A 468 -26.76 4.04 8.67
C ILE A 468 -26.94 2.53 8.49
N LEU A 469 -26.08 1.87 7.71
CA LEU A 469 -26.28 0.46 7.37
C LEU A 469 -26.16 -0.46 8.58
N PHE A 470 -25.10 -0.31 9.39
CA PHE A 470 -24.86 -1.21 10.51
C PHE A 470 -25.33 -0.63 11.86
N GLY A 471 -25.29 0.69 12.04
CA GLY A 471 -25.68 1.33 13.30
C GLY A 471 -27.17 1.62 13.47
N VAL A 472 -27.89 1.93 12.38
CA VAL A 472 -29.33 2.26 12.40
C VAL A 472 -30.16 1.08 11.89
N PHE A 473 -29.85 0.54 10.72
CA PHE A 473 -30.57 -0.60 10.14
C PHE A 473 -30.15 -1.94 10.77
N GLY A 474 -28.86 -2.15 10.96
CA GLY A 474 -28.32 -3.37 11.57
C GLY A 474 -28.25 -4.54 10.59
N ILE A 475 -27.30 -5.47 10.81
CA ILE A 475 -27.05 -6.56 9.86
C ILE A 475 -28.21 -7.57 9.78
N GLY A 476 -28.93 -7.78 10.89
CA GLY A 476 -30.05 -8.72 10.95
C GLY A 476 -31.12 -8.34 9.93
N LEU A 477 -31.60 -7.10 10.02
CA LEU A 477 -32.57 -6.54 9.08
C LEU A 477 -32.05 -6.50 7.64
N LEU A 478 -30.77 -6.17 7.42
CA LEU A 478 -30.18 -6.19 6.08
C LEU A 478 -30.17 -7.61 5.46
N THR A 479 -30.08 -8.65 6.28
CA THR A 479 -30.13 -10.04 5.84
C THR A 479 -31.58 -10.48 5.53
N GLU A 480 -32.55 -9.97 6.31
CA GLU A 480 -33.98 -10.21 6.06
C GLU A 480 -34.47 -9.63 4.72
N LEU A 481 -33.85 -8.56 4.22
CA LEU A 481 -34.14 -7.96 2.91
C LEU A 481 -33.69 -8.83 1.71
N GLY A 482 -33.08 -9.98 1.98
CA GLY A 482 -32.70 -10.98 0.98
C GLY A 482 -31.21 -11.26 0.97
N THR A 483 -30.86 -12.43 0.43
CA THR A 483 -29.49 -12.92 0.31
C THR A 483 -29.15 -13.25 -1.13
N THR A 484 -27.96 -12.85 -1.58
CA THR A 484 -27.39 -13.23 -2.88
C THR A 484 -26.17 -14.09 -2.63
N GLY A 485 -26.34 -15.42 -2.68
CA GLY A 485 -25.31 -16.36 -2.26
C GLY A 485 -25.03 -16.26 -0.76
N GLN A 486 -23.77 -16.07 -0.38
CA GLN A 486 -23.34 -15.90 1.01
C GLN A 486 -23.41 -14.45 1.52
N PHE A 487 -23.84 -13.50 0.68
CA PHE A 487 -24.00 -12.09 1.05
C PHE A 487 -25.47 -11.77 1.33
N SER A 488 -25.72 -10.77 2.18
CA SER A 488 -26.97 -10.00 2.07
C SER A 488 -27.01 -9.29 0.72
N THR A 489 -28.19 -9.07 0.15
CA THR A 489 -28.34 -8.38 -1.15
C THR A 489 -27.63 -7.03 -1.16
N ILE A 490 -27.76 -6.27 -0.05
CA ILE A 490 -27.09 -4.99 0.14
C ILE A 490 -25.57 -5.17 0.29
N GLY A 491 -25.13 -6.16 1.06
CA GLY A 491 -23.71 -6.49 1.21
C GLY A 491 -23.04 -6.84 -0.12
N PHE A 492 -23.73 -7.57 -1.00
CA PHE A 492 -23.27 -7.89 -2.34
C PHE A 492 -23.11 -6.62 -3.19
N ILE A 493 -24.10 -5.72 -3.20
CA ILE A 493 -24.04 -4.45 -3.94
C ILE A 493 -22.86 -3.61 -3.47
N ILE A 494 -22.69 -3.46 -2.15
CA ILE A 494 -21.59 -2.71 -1.55
C ILE A 494 -20.25 -3.33 -1.95
N SER A 495 -20.13 -4.66 -1.86
CA SER A 495 -18.91 -5.37 -2.21
C SER A 495 -18.56 -5.20 -3.69
N MET A 496 -19.56 -5.26 -4.57
CA MET A 496 -19.42 -5.06 -6.01
C MET A 496 -18.99 -3.63 -6.35
N LEU A 497 -19.62 -2.62 -5.75
CA LEU A 497 -19.22 -1.22 -5.92
C LEU A 497 -17.78 -0.99 -5.43
N GLY A 498 -17.41 -1.60 -4.31
CA GLY A 498 -16.04 -1.59 -3.80
C GLY A 498 -15.05 -2.24 -4.78
N ALA A 499 -15.39 -3.40 -5.34
CA ALA A 499 -14.58 -4.13 -6.32
C ALA A 499 -14.32 -3.32 -7.59
N LEU A 500 -15.36 -2.70 -8.14
CA LEU A 500 -15.23 -1.80 -9.30
C LEU A 500 -14.36 -0.58 -8.95
N THR A 501 -14.53 -0.01 -7.76
CA THR A 501 -13.77 1.15 -7.31
C THR A 501 -12.29 0.81 -7.12
N LEU A 502 -11.98 -0.38 -6.58
CA LEU A 502 -10.64 -0.91 -6.46
C LEU A 502 -9.95 -1.02 -7.82
N LEU A 503 -10.57 -1.74 -8.76
CA LEU A 503 -10.00 -2.01 -10.08
C LEU A 503 -9.81 -0.73 -10.90
N VAL A 504 -10.83 0.12 -10.97
CA VAL A 504 -10.72 1.40 -11.69
C VAL A 504 -9.67 2.30 -11.05
N GLY A 505 -9.62 2.35 -9.71
CA GLY A 505 -8.61 3.12 -8.97
C GLY A 505 -7.18 2.68 -9.31
N GLU A 506 -6.86 1.40 -9.20
CA GLU A 506 -5.51 0.89 -9.44
C GLU A 506 -5.07 1.02 -10.90
N ILE A 507 -5.95 0.67 -11.86
CA ILE A 507 -5.64 0.75 -13.29
C ILE A 507 -5.46 2.20 -13.73
N MET A 508 -6.30 3.13 -13.25
CA MET A 508 -6.15 4.54 -13.59
C MET A 508 -4.92 5.17 -12.93
N ALA A 509 -4.59 4.80 -11.69
CA ALA A 509 -3.38 5.27 -11.00
C ALA A 509 -2.12 4.92 -11.78
N LEU A 510 -2.00 3.68 -12.28
CA LEU A 510 -0.84 3.22 -13.06
C LEU A 510 -0.57 4.07 -14.31
N ARG A 511 -1.62 4.65 -14.90
CA ARG A 511 -1.56 5.46 -16.12
C ARG A 511 -1.25 6.94 -15.88
N GLN A 512 -1.17 7.39 -14.62
CA GLN A 512 -0.98 8.81 -14.31
C GLN A 512 0.48 9.24 -14.42
N THR A 513 0.66 10.49 -14.87
CA THR A 513 1.94 11.22 -14.89
C THR A 513 1.99 12.32 -13.83
N ASP A 514 0.83 12.74 -13.31
CA ASP A 514 0.69 13.69 -12.20
C ASP A 514 0.64 12.95 -10.86
N ILE A 515 1.49 13.35 -9.91
CA ILE A 515 1.63 12.66 -8.63
C ILE A 515 0.38 12.78 -7.74
N LYS A 516 -0.29 13.93 -7.73
CA LYS A 516 -1.49 14.13 -6.92
C LYS A 516 -2.66 13.35 -7.50
N LYS A 517 -2.80 13.33 -8.82
CA LYS A 517 -3.83 12.55 -9.52
C LYS A 517 -3.62 11.06 -9.34
N MET A 518 -2.36 10.59 -9.40
CA MET A 518 -2.00 9.21 -9.10
C MET A 518 -2.42 8.82 -7.66
N LEU A 519 -2.08 9.65 -6.67
CA LEU A 519 -2.46 9.42 -5.26
C LEU A 519 -3.98 9.49 -5.03
N ALA A 520 -4.70 10.28 -5.82
CA ALA A 520 -6.15 10.39 -5.79
C ALA A 520 -6.83 9.10 -6.28
N TYR A 521 -6.41 8.56 -7.44
CA TYR A 521 -6.90 7.26 -7.91
C TYR A 521 -6.53 6.11 -6.95
N SER A 522 -5.33 6.15 -6.40
CA SER A 522 -4.92 5.23 -5.35
C SER A 522 -5.75 5.39 -4.06
N THR A 523 -6.33 6.58 -3.79
CA THR A 523 -7.29 6.76 -2.68
C THR A 523 -8.58 6.02 -2.98
N MET A 524 -9.08 6.10 -4.21
CA MET A 524 -10.24 5.31 -4.64
C MET A 524 -9.97 3.82 -4.47
N ALA A 525 -8.79 3.35 -4.87
CA ALA A 525 -8.45 1.93 -4.77
C ALA A 525 -8.56 1.39 -3.32
N GLN A 526 -7.91 2.08 -2.38
CA GLN A 526 -7.93 1.71 -0.96
C GLN A 526 -9.32 1.87 -0.32
N VAL A 527 -10.09 2.89 -0.73
CA VAL A 527 -11.50 3.01 -0.33
C VAL A 527 -12.32 1.84 -0.89
N GLY A 528 -12.04 1.39 -2.11
CA GLY A 528 -12.60 0.18 -2.69
C GLY A 528 -12.34 -1.04 -1.81
N GLU A 529 -11.09 -1.26 -1.37
CA GLU A 529 -10.74 -2.35 -0.44
C GLU A 529 -11.59 -2.30 0.85
N ILE A 530 -11.73 -1.11 1.47
CA ILE A 530 -12.54 -0.92 2.70
C ILE A 530 -14.00 -1.31 2.43
N VAL A 531 -14.55 -0.82 1.33
CA VAL A 531 -15.98 -0.99 1.01
C VAL A 531 -16.28 -2.43 0.61
N ILE A 532 -15.38 -3.10 -0.13
CA ILE A 532 -15.45 -4.56 -0.36
C ILE A 532 -15.59 -5.30 0.96
N THR A 533 -14.70 -4.99 1.91
CA THR A 533 -14.63 -5.71 3.17
C THR A 533 -15.81 -5.38 4.10
N LEU A 534 -16.30 -4.14 4.08
CA LEU A 534 -17.53 -3.77 4.81
C LEU A 534 -18.75 -4.53 4.30
N GLY A 535 -18.86 -4.73 2.98
CA GLY A 535 -20.00 -5.43 2.37
C GLY A 535 -20.15 -6.90 2.79
N ILE A 536 -19.12 -7.50 3.37
CA ILE A 536 -19.15 -8.86 3.95
C ILE A 536 -20.04 -8.91 5.21
N GLY A 537 -20.11 -7.82 5.98
CA GLY A 537 -21.03 -7.70 7.11
C GLY A 537 -20.74 -8.60 8.31
N THR A 538 -19.49 -9.01 8.55
CA THR A 538 -19.10 -9.77 9.76
C THR A 538 -18.39 -8.88 10.78
N TYR A 539 -18.35 -9.33 12.04
CA TYR A 539 -17.62 -8.62 13.10
C TYR A 539 -16.16 -8.37 12.72
N LEU A 540 -15.47 -9.38 12.18
CA LEU A 540 -14.06 -9.23 11.81
C LEU A 540 -13.86 -8.37 10.55
N SER A 541 -14.79 -8.41 9.59
CA SER A 541 -14.70 -7.54 8.42
C SER A 541 -14.89 -6.07 8.79
N LEU A 542 -15.78 -5.79 9.75
CA LEU A 542 -15.95 -4.46 10.33
C LEU A 542 -14.69 -3.98 11.06
N ILE A 543 -14.07 -4.83 11.91
CA ILE A 543 -12.79 -4.55 12.56
C ILE A 543 -11.70 -4.24 11.52
N GLY A 544 -11.52 -5.11 10.52
CA GLY A 544 -10.51 -4.95 9.48
C GLY A 544 -10.69 -3.66 8.68
N SER A 545 -11.92 -3.38 8.24
CA SER A 545 -12.27 -2.17 7.50
C SER A 545 -12.06 -0.89 8.31
N LEU A 546 -12.53 -0.83 9.56
CA LEU A 546 -12.37 0.35 10.41
C LEU A 546 -10.91 0.57 10.81
N TYR A 547 -10.16 -0.51 11.03
CA TYR A 547 -8.72 -0.41 11.27
C TYR A 547 -7.97 0.09 10.03
N HIS A 548 -8.39 -0.35 8.83
CA HIS A 548 -7.87 0.23 7.59
C HIS A 548 -8.33 1.68 7.37
N VAL A 549 -9.53 2.09 7.80
CA VAL A 549 -9.96 3.50 7.78
C VAL A 549 -8.99 4.38 8.56
N LEU A 550 -8.63 3.98 9.79
CA LEU A 550 -7.66 4.70 10.62
C LEU A 550 -6.29 4.77 9.93
N ASN A 551 -5.76 3.62 9.50
CA ASN A 551 -4.43 3.55 8.89
C ASN A 551 -4.36 4.28 7.55
N HIS A 552 -5.40 4.16 6.72
CA HIS A 552 -5.50 4.87 5.45
C HIS A 552 -5.60 6.39 5.65
N ALA A 553 -6.29 6.85 6.69
CA ALA A 553 -6.29 8.27 7.06
C ALA A 553 -4.88 8.76 7.42
N ILE A 554 -4.11 8.01 8.23
CA ILE A 554 -2.72 8.35 8.56
C ILE A 554 -1.83 8.35 7.31
N MET A 555 -1.85 7.25 6.55
CA MET A 555 -0.98 7.05 5.37
C MET A 555 -1.25 8.07 4.26
N LYS A 556 -2.52 8.38 3.96
CA LYS A 556 -2.84 9.33 2.87
C LYS A 556 -2.50 10.76 3.24
N ASN A 557 -2.74 11.18 4.48
CA ASN A 557 -2.31 12.50 4.90
C ASN A 557 -0.79 12.60 4.86
N LEU A 558 -0.06 11.56 5.27
CA LEU A 558 1.40 11.52 5.13
C LEU A 558 1.83 11.71 3.67
N LEU A 559 1.26 10.93 2.74
CA LEU A 559 1.62 10.97 1.33
C LEU A 559 1.30 12.34 0.69
N PHE A 560 0.09 12.88 0.89
CA PHE A 560 -0.30 14.16 0.30
C PHE A 560 0.43 15.36 0.93
N LEU A 561 0.70 15.35 2.23
CA LEU A 561 1.47 16.42 2.89
C LEU A 561 2.95 16.34 2.49
N ALA A 562 3.56 15.16 2.44
CA ALA A 562 4.95 15.01 2.00
C ALA A 562 5.12 15.40 0.52
N VAL A 563 4.23 14.97 -0.37
CA VAL A 563 4.20 15.44 -1.76
C VAL A 563 3.93 16.94 -1.82
N GLY A 564 3.08 17.47 -0.94
CA GLY A 564 2.87 18.91 -0.81
C GLY A 564 4.14 19.68 -0.47
N ALA A 565 5.00 19.14 0.38
CA ALA A 565 6.28 19.71 0.74
C ALA A 565 7.27 19.67 -0.43
N LEU A 566 7.31 18.57 -1.18
CA LEU A 566 8.11 18.46 -2.41
C LEU A 566 7.63 19.45 -3.49
N ILE A 567 6.32 19.52 -3.75
CA ILE A 567 5.71 20.48 -4.69
C ILE A 567 5.95 21.92 -4.24
N PHE A 568 5.90 22.20 -2.93
CA PHE A 568 6.16 23.54 -2.39
C PHE A 568 7.54 24.06 -2.78
N ARG A 569 8.55 23.18 -2.85
CA ARG A 569 9.92 23.49 -3.27
C ARG A 569 10.13 23.43 -4.79
N LEU A 570 9.61 22.39 -5.46
CA LEU A 570 9.80 22.17 -6.91
C LEU A 570 8.89 23.01 -7.81
N LYS A 571 7.74 23.47 -7.30
CA LYS A 571 6.67 24.12 -8.08
C LYS A 571 6.15 23.28 -9.27
N SER A 572 6.30 21.95 -9.22
CA SER A 572 5.78 21.03 -10.23
C SER A 572 5.11 19.82 -9.58
N GLN A 573 4.10 19.26 -10.26
CA GLN A 573 3.36 18.06 -9.87
C GLN A 573 3.67 16.86 -10.79
N GLU A 574 4.47 17.07 -11.83
CA GLU A 574 4.82 16.03 -12.79
C GLU A 574 5.83 15.05 -12.20
N ILE A 575 5.53 13.74 -12.21
CA ILE A 575 6.37 12.69 -11.60
C ILE A 575 7.82 12.73 -12.09
N THR A 576 8.05 13.06 -13.37
CA THR A 576 9.38 13.12 -13.98
C THR A 576 10.27 14.23 -13.40
N LYS A 577 9.69 15.26 -12.77
CA LYS A 577 10.41 16.38 -12.16
C LYS A 577 10.89 16.08 -10.74
N PHE A 578 10.45 14.96 -10.14
CA PHE A 578 10.90 14.52 -8.81
C PHE A 578 12.18 13.67 -8.85
N LYS A 579 12.82 13.54 -10.02
CA LYS A 579 14.04 12.73 -10.18
C LYS A 579 15.13 13.17 -9.21
N GLY A 580 15.59 12.23 -8.38
CA GLY A 580 16.69 12.44 -7.44
C GLY A 580 16.42 13.41 -6.29
N ILE A 581 15.18 13.92 -6.12
CA ILE A 581 14.88 14.91 -5.09
C ILE A 581 15.18 14.41 -3.67
N GLY A 582 15.14 13.09 -3.44
CA GLY A 582 15.50 12.48 -2.16
C GLY A 582 16.92 12.74 -1.70
N ARG A 583 17.83 13.15 -2.61
CA ARG A 583 19.21 13.53 -2.27
C ARG A 583 19.30 14.94 -1.68
N VAL A 584 18.39 15.83 -2.07
CA VAL A 584 18.37 17.24 -1.64
C VAL A 584 17.32 17.52 -0.56
N MET A 585 16.25 16.72 -0.51
CA MET A 585 15.21 16.76 0.53
C MET A 585 15.05 15.36 1.17
N PRO A 586 16.07 14.87 1.91
CA PRO A 586 16.11 13.50 2.41
C PRO A 586 15.05 13.19 3.47
N VAL A 587 14.69 14.13 4.35
CA VAL A 587 13.72 13.93 5.43
C VAL A 587 12.31 13.83 4.84
N THR A 588 11.93 14.81 4.01
CA THR A 588 10.60 14.80 3.37
C THR A 588 10.42 13.56 2.50
N SER A 589 11.44 13.22 1.71
CA SER A 589 11.39 12.06 0.82
C SER A 589 11.39 10.74 1.58
N LEU A 590 12.10 10.64 2.72
CA LEU A 590 12.09 9.44 3.56
C LEU A 590 10.69 9.20 4.15
N CYS A 591 10.07 10.25 4.68
CA CYS A 591 8.71 10.19 5.20
C CYS A 591 7.71 9.78 4.11
N PHE A 592 7.87 10.33 2.90
CA PHE A 592 7.08 9.93 1.74
C PHE A 592 7.27 8.45 1.39
N SER A 593 8.51 7.97 1.34
CA SER A 593 8.83 6.55 1.08
C SER A 593 8.26 5.62 2.15
N ILE A 594 8.31 5.99 3.42
CA ILE A 594 7.67 5.21 4.50
C ILE A 594 6.16 5.13 4.25
N GLY A 595 5.52 6.25 3.89
CA GLY A 595 4.10 6.25 3.51
C GLY A 595 3.80 5.35 2.30
N ILE A 596 4.69 5.31 1.30
CA ILE A 596 4.57 4.44 0.12
C ILE A 596 4.68 2.96 0.53
N LEU A 597 5.72 2.58 1.28
CA LEU A 597 5.92 1.21 1.73
C LEU A 597 4.76 0.74 2.63
N ALA A 598 4.21 1.65 3.44
CA ALA A 598 3.05 1.37 4.27
C ALA A 598 1.79 1.12 3.45
N ILE A 599 1.46 1.97 2.47
CA ILE A 599 0.25 1.79 1.66
C ILE A 599 0.35 0.61 0.68
N MET A 600 1.57 0.22 0.29
CA MET A 600 1.82 -1.05 -0.40
C MET A 600 1.40 -2.25 0.47
N GLY A 601 1.38 -2.10 1.79
CA GLY A 601 1.06 -3.18 2.72
C GLY A 601 2.30 -3.98 3.14
N LEU A 602 3.48 -3.36 3.18
CA LEU A 602 4.71 -4.04 3.59
C LEU A 602 4.95 -3.91 5.11
N PRO A 603 5.40 -4.97 5.80
CA PRO A 603 5.84 -4.89 7.20
C PRO A 603 7.16 -4.12 7.32
N PRO A 604 7.39 -3.44 8.48
CA PRO A 604 6.58 -3.47 9.70
C PRO A 604 5.56 -2.32 9.79
N PHE A 605 5.04 -1.81 8.67
CA PHE A 605 4.18 -0.63 8.68
C PHE A 605 2.69 -0.98 8.90
N ASN A 606 1.92 -0.03 9.42
CA ASN A 606 0.51 -0.22 9.79
C ASN A 606 -0.41 -0.71 8.66
N GLY A 607 -0.13 -0.33 7.41
CA GLY A 607 -0.91 -0.76 6.25
C GLY A 607 -0.93 -2.28 6.07
N PHE A 608 0.17 -2.97 6.35
CA PHE A 608 0.26 -4.43 6.33
C PHE A 608 -0.76 -5.07 7.27
N ILE A 609 -0.81 -4.63 8.54
CA ILE A 609 -1.70 -5.21 9.55
C ILE A 609 -3.17 -5.06 9.17
N SER A 610 -3.56 -3.86 8.73
CA SER A 610 -4.95 -3.63 8.33
C SER A 610 -5.38 -4.42 7.10
N LYS A 611 -4.55 -4.50 6.06
CA LYS A 611 -4.84 -5.32 4.87
C LYS A 611 -4.88 -6.80 5.21
N PHE A 612 -3.99 -7.28 6.07
CA PHE A 612 -4.02 -8.65 6.58
C PHE A 612 -5.37 -8.98 7.20
N LEU A 613 -5.88 -8.13 8.11
CA LEU A 613 -7.17 -8.37 8.76
C LEU A 613 -8.34 -8.38 7.77
N MET A 614 -8.32 -7.51 6.77
CA MET A 614 -9.36 -7.48 5.73
C MET A 614 -9.37 -8.77 4.89
N LEU A 615 -8.18 -9.25 4.51
CA LEU A 615 -8.02 -10.51 3.80
C LEU A 615 -8.43 -11.70 4.67
N TYR A 616 -7.98 -11.72 5.93
CA TYR A 616 -8.33 -12.78 6.90
C TYR A 616 -9.84 -12.83 7.13
N ALA A 617 -10.50 -11.68 7.32
CA ALA A 617 -11.95 -11.60 7.45
C ALA A 617 -12.67 -12.11 6.20
N SER A 618 -12.16 -11.79 5.01
CA SER A 618 -12.74 -12.25 3.74
C SER A 618 -12.66 -13.77 3.58
N ILE A 619 -11.53 -14.37 3.94
CA ILE A 619 -11.37 -15.83 3.91
C ILE A 619 -12.22 -16.51 4.97
N GLN A 620 -12.25 -15.98 6.20
CA GLN A 620 -13.05 -16.55 7.29
C GLN A 620 -14.55 -16.54 6.96
N ALA A 621 -15.01 -15.53 6.21
CA ALA A 621 -16.38 -15.45 5.70
C ALA A 621 -16.64 -16.32 4.44
N GLY A 622 -15.65 -17.06 3.93
CA GLY A 622 -15.78 -17.92 2.75
C GLY A 622 -15.56 -17.22 1.40
N HIS A 623 -15.17 -15.94 1.39
CA HIS A 623 -15.04 -15.13 0.18
C HIS A 623 -13.61 -15.06 -0.37
N LEU A 624 -13.09 -16.20 -0.82
CA LEU A 624 -11.74 -16.31 -1.40
C LEU A 624 -11.50 -15.36 -2.58
N ALA A 625 -12.50 -15.17 -3.45
CA ALA A 625 -12.39 -14.32 -4.63
C ALA A 625 -12.16 -12.84 -4.27
N LEU A 626 -12.79 -12.34 -3.19
CA LEU A 626 -12.60 -10.97 -2.72
C LEU A 626 -11.20 -10.76 -2.14
N ALA A 627 -10.69 -11.74 -1.39
CA ALA A 627 -9.31 -11.70 -0.88
C ALA A 627 -8.29 -11.67 -2.03
N GLY A 628 -8.49 -12.51 -3.07
CA GLY A 628 -7.67 -12.50 -4.28
C GLY A 628 -7.72 -11.16 -5.02
N LEU A 629 -8.89 -10.51 -5.08
CA LEU A 629 -9.06 -9.20 -5.71
C LEU A 629 -8.32 -8.07 -4.96
N ILE A 630 -8.41 -8.05 -3.62
CA ILE A 630 -7.69 -7.08 -2.77
C ILE A 630 -6.17 -7.23 -2.96
N LEU A 631 -5.68 -8.48 -3.01
CA LEU A 631 -4.26 -8.74 -3.29
C LEU A 631 -3.84 -8.32 -4.69
N LEU A 632 -4.67 -8.59 -5.71
CA LEU A 632 -4.41 -8.13 -7.07
C LEU A 632 -4.28 -6.60 -7.14
N GLY A 633 -5.17 -5.88 -6.45
CA GLY A 633 -5.09 -4.43 -6.33
C GLY A 633 -3.77 -3.98 -5.70
N SER A 634 -3.36 -4.63 -4.61
CA SER A 634 -2.08 -4.35 -3.92
C SER A 634 -0.85 -4.67 -4.79
N ILE A 635 -0.93 -5.69 -5.66
CA ILE A 635 0.11 -6.01 -6.65
C ILE A 635 0.22 -4.88 -7.68
N ILE A 636 -0.89 -4.44 -8.28
CA ILE A 636 -0.92 -3.33 -9.26
C ILE A 636 -0.38 -2.05 -8.60
N GLY A 637 -0.81 -1.79 -7.36
CA GLY A 637 -0.31 -0.73 -6.49
C GLY A 637 1.22 -0.68 -6.43
N GLY A 638 1.82 -1.83 -6.13
CA GLY A 638 3.26 -1.97 -5.97
C GLY A 638 4.08 -1.48 -7.18
N PHE A 639 3.57 -1.62 -8.41
CA PHE A 639 4.27 -1.16 -9.61
C PHE A 639 4.49 0.35 -9.64
N TYR A 640 3.45 1.15 -9.43
CA TYR A 640 3.58 2.61 -9.51
C TYR A 640 4.18 3.21 -8.25
N TYR A 641 3.96 2.60 -7.08
CA TYR A 641 4.57 3.02 -5.82
C TYR A 641 6.10 2.90 -5.82
N LEU A 642 6.63 1.74 -6.23
CA LEU A 642 8.08 1.57 -6.35
C LEU A 642 8.70 2.43 -7.45
N LYS A 643 7.96 2.65 -8.55
CA LYS A 643 8.39 3.57 -9.60
C LYS A 643 8.67 4.95 -9.00
N LEU A 644 7.84 5.44 -8.06
CA LEU A 644 8.08 6.71 -7.38
C LEU A 644 9.33 6.67 -6.49
N VAL A 645 9.52 5.62 -5.68
CA VAL A 645 10.71 5.48 -4.82
C VAL A 645 11.98 5.48 -5.66
N ARG A 646 11.99 4.73 -6.77
CA ARG A 646 13.10 4.69 -7.73
C ARG A 646 13.42 6.08 -8.28
N ILE A 647 12.41 6.79 -8.77
CA ILE A 647 12.56 8.14 -9.34
C ILE A 647 13.10 9.13 -8.29
N ILE A 648 12.54 9.12 -7.09
CA ILE A 648 12.86 10.10 -6.04
C ILE A 648 14.28 9.93 -5.48
N PHE A 649 14.72 8.69 -5.23
CA PHE A 649 15.98 8.45 -4.52
C PHE A 649 17.16 8.08 -5.43
N PHE A 650 16.89 7.32 -6.50
CA PHE A 650 17.93 6.60 -7.22
C PHE A 650 18.22 7.17 -8.61
N GLU A 651 17.35 8.04 -9.14
CA GLU A 651 17.72 8.85 -10.30
C GLU A 651 18.57 10.06 -9.86
N LYS A 652 19.38 10.59 -10.79
CA LYS A 652 20.23 11.76 -10.53
C LYS A 652 19.37 13.02 -10.46
N TYR A 653 19.66 13.89 -9.48
CA TYR A 653 19.04 15.20 -9.37
C TYR A 653 19.77 16.20 -10.26
N GLU A 654 19.04 16.82 -11.19
CA GLU A 654 19.54 17.83 -12.13
C GLU A 654 18.72 19.13 -12.03
N GLY A 655 18.31 19.48 -10.81
CA GLY A 655 17.49 20.65 -10.53
C GLY A 655 18.23 21.75 -9.74
N PRO A 656 17.53 22.85 -9.40
CA PRO A 656 18.09 23.93 -8.59
C PRO A 656 18.45 23.46 -7.17
N VAL A 657 19.33 24.18 -6.48
CA VAL A 657 19.64 23.89 -5.06
C VAL A 657 18.39 24.09 -4.21
N LEU A 658 17.90 23.02 -3.60
CA LEU A 658 16.72 23.05 -2.73
C LEU A 658 17.11 22.84 -1.27
N LYS A 659 16.30 23.41 -0.38
CA LYS A 659 16.35 23.14 1.06
C LYS A 659 15.11 22.33 1.46
N GLU A 660 15.21 21.65 2.58
CA GLU A 660 14.07 20.97 3.20
C GLU A 660 12.86 21.89 3.43
N ALA A 661 11.69 21.29 3.61
CA ALA A 661 10.48 22.06 3.91
C ALA A 661 10.59 22.78 5.28
N PRO A 662 9.85 23.88 5.48
CA PRO A 662 9.75 24.54 6.78
C PRO A 662 9.38 23.57 7.91
N ILE A 663 9.86 23.83 9.13
CA ILE A 663 9.67 22.92 10.27
C ILE A 663 8.19 22.68 10.61
N THR A 664 7.33 23.70 10.42
CA THR A 664 5.88 23.59 10.62
C THR A 664 5.22 22.60 9.65
N MET A 665 5.83 22.34 8.49
CA MET A 665 5.39 21.31 7.54
C MET A 665 6.02 19.94 7.85
N LEU A 666 7.28 19.92 8.30
CA LEU A 666 7.99 18.68 8.66
C LEU A 666 7.42 18.01 9.92
N ILE A 667 6.99 18.78 10.92
CA ILE A 667 6.44 18.23 12.18
C ILE A 667 5.21 17.33 11.91
N PRO A 668 4.15 17.78 11.20
CA PRO A 668 3.01 16.93 10.84
C PRO A 668 3.39 15.68 10.05
N ILE A 669 4.29 15.83 9.06
CA ILE A 669 4.78 14.71 8.25
C ILE A 669 5.53 13.69 9.13
N GLY A 670 6.37 14.16 10.04
CA GLY A 670 7.11 13.34 10.99
C GLY A 670 6.21 12.62 11.98
N ILE A 671 5.20 13.28 12.54
CA ILE A 671 4.19 12.67 13.42
C ILE A 671 3.46 11.54 12.69
N LEU A 672 2.97 11.79 11.47
CA LEU A 672 2.26 10.76 10.70
C LEU A 672 3.16 9.59 10.31
N THR A 673 4.44 9.86 10.03
CA THR A 673 5.45 8.82 9.78
C THR A 673 5.69 7.97 11.04
N GLY A 674 5.82 8.62 12.20
CA GLY A 674 5.93 7.95 13.49
C GLY A 674 4.73 7.06 13.77
N LEU A 675 3.51 7.55 13.58
CA LEU A 675 2.28 6.77 13.74
C LEU A 675 2.17 5.59 12.76
N THR A 676 2.65 5.77 11.52
CA THR A 676 2.67 4.71 10.49
C THR A 676 3.55 3.53 10.92
N VAL A 677 4.71 3.82 11.52
CA VAL A 677 5.62 2.80 12.06
C VAL A 677 5.10 2.24 13.39
N PHE A 678 4.67 3.11 14.31
CA PHE A 678 4.20 2.73 15.64
C PHE A 678 2.99 1.80 15.58
N ASN A 679 1.96 2.11 14.80
CA ASN A 679 0.78 1.24 14.65
C ASN A 679 1.08 -0.06 13.88
N GLY A 680 2.21 -0.14 13.17
CA GLY A 680 2.65 -1.37 12.53
C GLY A 680 3.43 -2.29 13.48
N LEU A 681 4.25 -1.72 14.36
CA LEU A 681 4.97 -2.44 15.41
C LEU A 681 4.07 -2.83 16.60
N TYR A 682 3.11 -1.96 16.94
CA TYR A 682 2.21 -2.11 18.08
C TYR A 682 0.75 -1.86 17.66
N PRO A 683 0.14 -2.76 16.87
CA PRO A 683 -1.20 -2.57 16.32
C PRO A 683 -2.31 -2.52 17.37
N GLN A 684 -2.06 -3.01 18.58
CA GLN A 684 -3.02 -3.03 19.69
C GLN A 684 -3.52 -1.62 20.05
N ALA A 685 -2.65 -0.62 19.99
CA ALA A 685 -3.03 0.76 20.28
C ALA A 685 -4.10 1.29 19.31
N GLY A 686 -3.94 1.03 18.01
CA GLY A 686 -4.97 1.43 17.03
C GLY A 686 -6.22 0.54 17.10
N MET A 687 -6.08 -0.74 17.43
CA MET A 687 -7.22 -1.64 17.65
C MET A 687 -8.08 -1.24 18.86
N ALA A 688 -7.48 -0.68 19.91
CA ALA A 688 -8.22 -0.20 21.08
C ALA A 688 -9.23 0.91 20.73
N LEU A 689 -9.01 1.64 19.63
CA LEU A 689 -9.96 2.64 19.12
C LEU A 689 -11.06 2.02 18.26
N VAL A 690 -10.81 0.86 17.65
CA VAL A 690 -11.72 0.22 16.68
C VAL A 690 -12.62 -0.82 17.34
N LYS A 691 -12.10 -1.62 18.27
CA LYS A 691 -12.85 -2.69 18.93
C LYS A 691 -14.15 -2.20 19.60
N PRO A 692 -14.16 -1.08 20.38
CA PRO A 692 -15.40 -0.58 20.98
C PRO A 692 -16.48 -0.21 19.96
N VAL A 693 -16.07 0.18 18.74
CA VAL A 693 -16.98 0.47 17.63
C VAL A 693 -17.63 -0.80 17.10
N ALA A 694 -16.82 -1.83 16.86
CA ALA A 694 -17.33 -3.11 16.38
C ALA A 694 -18.21 -3.79 17.44
N ASP A 695 -17.85 -3.70 18.73
CA ASP A 695 -18.66 -4.22 19.82
C ASP A 695 -20.03 -3.54 19.90
N LEU A 696 -20.06 -2.19 19.77
CA LEU A 696 -21.31 -1.41 19.72
C LEU A 696 -22.21 -1.87 18.57
N ILE A 697 -21.65 -2.00 17.36
CA ILE A 697 -22.42 -2.38 16.17
C ILE A 697 -22.84 -3.85 16.27
N ALA A 698 -22.01 -4.74 16.82
CA ALA A 698 -22.35 -6.14 17.01
C ALA A 698 -23.48 -6.35 17.99
N ALA A 699 -23.44 -5.63 19.12
CA ALA A 699 -24.52 -5.65 20.11
C ALA A 699 -25.86 -5.20 19.50
N LYS A 700 -25.85 -4.12 18.70
CA LYS A 700 -27.06 -3.63 18.04
C LYS A 700 -27.56 -4.54 16.92
N GLY A 701 -26.66 -5.03 16.07
CA GLY A 701 -27.00 -5.82 14.89
C GLY A 701 -27.18 -7.32 15.16
N GLN A 702 -27.06 -7.78 16.41
CA GLN A 702 -26.99 -9.20 16.78
C GLN A 702 -25.91 -9.96 16.00
N MET A 703 -24.78 -9.31 15.70
CA MET A 703 -23.65 -9.97 15.04
C MET A 703 -22.96 -10.93 16.00
N ALA A 704 -22.63 -12.12 15.52
CA ALA A 704 -21.74 -13.03 16.23
C ALA A 704 -20.36 -12.37 16.41
N VAL A 705 -19.98 -12.14 17.67
CA VAL A 705 -18.66 -11.62 18.02
C VAL A 705 -17.64 -12.73 17.82
N THR A 706 -16.69 -12.51 16.93
CA THR A 706 -15.61 -13.46 16.65
C THR A 706 -14.30 -13.00 17.31
N ALA A 707 -13.45 -13.96 17.68
CA ALA A 707 -12.14 -13.64 18.22
C ALA A 707 -11.28 -12.92 17.17
N ILE A 708 -10.70 -11.78 17.55
CA ILE A 708 -9.77 -11.05 16.69
C ILE A 708 -8.45 -11.84 16.68
N PRO A 709 -7.90 -12.22 15.51
CA PRO A 709 -6.64 -12.94 15.45
C PRO A 709 -5.50 -12.09 16.01
N ASN A 710 -4.57 -12.71 16.74
CA ASN A 710 -3.40 -11.99 17.27
C ASN A 710 -2.42 -11.65 16.15
N VAL A 711 -2.44 -10.39 15.70
CA VAL A 711 -1.60 -9.86 14.62
C VAL A 711 -0.38 -9.09 15.15
N SER A 712 0.14 -9.47 16.31
CA SER A 712 1.39 -8.94 16.84
C SER A 712 2.59 -9.66 16.21
N ILE A 713 3.52 -8.93 15.62
CA ILE A 713 4.81 -9.48 15.21
C ILE A 713 5.63 -9.72 16.49
N VAL A 714 6.07 -10.95 16.71
CA VAL A 714 7.00 -11.26 17.81
C VAL A 714 8.40 -10.82 17.39
N TRP A 715 9.02 -9.92 18.14
CA TRP A 715 10.34 -9.36 17.84
C TRP A 715 11.43 -10.01 18.71
N PRO A 716 12.01 -11.16 18.33
CA PRO A 716 13.04 -11.82 19.11
C PRO A 716 14.35 -11.01 19.08
N MET A 717 15.10 -11.04 20.18
CA MET A 717 16.35 -10.27 20.32
C MET A 717 17.36 -10.54 19.20
N VAL A 718 17.43 -11.78 18.71
CA VAL A 718 18.25 -12.18 17.55
C VAL A 718 17.89 -11.47 16.25
N ALA A 719 16.66 -10.97 16.07
CA ALA A 719 16.27 -10.13 14.93
C ALA A 719 16.37 -8.63 15.28
N VAL A 720 16.06 -8.24 16.52
CA VAL A 720 16.09 -6.85 16.97
C VAL A 720 17.50 -6.27 16.93
N ILE A 721 18.52 -7.00 17.39
CA ILE A 721 19.92 -6.54 17.42
C ILE A 721 20.41 -6.12 16.03
N PRO A 722 20.34 -6.96 14.98
CA PRO A 722 20.77 -6.54 13.65
C PRO A 722 19.89 -5.41 13.09
N MET A 723 18.58 -5.41 13.33
CA MET A 723 17.72 -4.34 12.81
C MET A 723 17.97 -2.98 13.45
N ALA A 724 18.10 -2.93 14.78
CA ALA A 724 18.49 -1.74 15.51
C ALA A 724 19.92 -1.32 15.14
N GLY A 725 20.85 -2.28 15.09
CA GLY A 725 22.24 -2.04 14.72
C GLY A 725 22.40 -1.51 13.29
N ALA A 726 21.51 -1.88 12.37
CA ALA A 726 21.46 -1.29 11.03
C ALA A 726 21.07 0.20 11.07
N LEU A 727 20.09 0.59 11.89
CA LEU A 727 19.73 2.00 12.07
C LEU A 727 20.90 2.78 12.70
N VAL A 728 21.56 2.21 13.70
CA VAL A 728 22.76 2.80 14.32
C VAL A 728 23.89 2.94 13.28
N THR A 729 24.08 1.93 12.44
CA THR A 729 25.02 1.94 11.31
C THR A 729 24.72 3.08 10.34
N TYR A 730 23.46 3.33 10.04
CA TYR A 730 23.07 4.45 9.19
C TYR A 730 23.34 5.81 9.84
N LEU A 731 22.90 6.00 11.08
CA LEU A 731 22.91 7.29 11.77
C LEU A 731 24.34 7.71 12.15
N LEU A 732 25.11 6.80 12.77
CA LEU A 732 26.46 7.08 13.22
C LEU A 732 27.50 6.89 12.11
N GLY A 733 27.27 5.93 11.20
CA GLY A 733 28.16 5.64 10.06
C GLY A 733 28.21 6.73 9.00
N ARG A 734 27.29 7.71 9.02
CA ARG A 734 27.39 8.93 8.18
C ARG A 734 28.64 9.76 8.47
N ARG A 735 29.28 9.61 9.64
CA ARG A 735 30.51 10.32 9.98
C ARG A 735 31.73 9.80 9.22
N SER A 736 31.79 8.49 8.98
CA SER A 736 32.92 7.85 8.29
C SER A 736 32.50 6.51 7.70
N ALA A 737 32.83 6.29 6.43
CA ALA A 737 32.51 5.08 5.70
C ALA A 737 33.16 3.83 6.33
N LYS A 738 34.43 3.95 6.73
CA LYS A 738 35.16 2.87 7.43
C LYS A 738 34.52 2.52 8.78
N PHE A 739 34.11 3.53 9.54
CA PHE A 739 33.42 3.33 10.82
C PHE A 739 32.07 2.62 10.63
N SER A 740 31.33 2.99 9.59
CA SER A 740 30.06 2.33 9.24
C SER A 740 30.22 0.84 8.96
N GLY A 741 31.26 0.44 8.22
CA GLY A 741 31.52 -0.96 7.93
C GLY A 741 31.85 -1.77 9.18
N TRP A 742 32.75 -1.27 10.02
CA TRP A 742 33.11 -1.95 11.27
C TRP A 742 31.94 -2.05 12.25
N LEU A 743 31.09 -1.02 12.33
CA LEU A 743 29.89 -1.06 13.15
C LEU A 743 28.89 -2.14 12.69
N ALA A 744 28.77 -2.36 11.38
CA ALA A 744 27.98 -3.45 10.83
C ALA A 744 28.56 -4.84 11.19
N VAL A 745 29.89 -5.00 11.14
CA VAL A 745 30.58 -6.22 11.56
C VAL A 745 30.36 -6.48 13.06
N VAL A 746 30.57 -5.48 13.92
CA VAL A 746 30.35 -5.59 15.37
C VAL A 746 28.89 -5.97 15.68
N THR A 747 27.94 -5.34 14.98
CA THR A 747 26.51 -5.69 15.10
C THR A 747 26.25 -7.15 14.78
N MET A 748 26.85 -7.69 13.70
CA MET A 748 26.68 -9.09 13.34
C MET A 748 27.41 -10.05 14.27
N VAL A 749 28.56 -9.67 14.83
CA VAL A 749 29.24 -10.47 15.86
C VAL A 749 28.37 -10.54 17.12
N ALA A 750 27.82 -9.42 17.58
CA ALA A 750 26.87 -9.40 18.71
C ALA A 750 25.62 -10.25 18.42
N THR A 751 25.13 -10.21 17.18
CA THR A 751 24.02 -11.06 16.72
C THR A 751 24.39 -12.54 16.79
N LEU A 752 25.56 -12.94 16.31
CA LEU A 752 26.06 -14.31 16.36
C LEU A 752 26.19 -14.83 17.81
N ILE A 753 26.77 -14.02 18.70
CA ILE A 753 26.85 -14.34 20.14
C ILE A 753 25.45 -14.54 20.71
N THR A 754 24.51 -13.66 20.37
CA THR A 754 23.13 -13.75 20.85
C THR A 754 22.44 -15.04 20.39
N VAL A 755 22.61 -15.42 19.12
CA VAL A 755 22.10 -16.70 18.59
C VAL A 755 22.68 -17.88 19.37
N PHE A 756 23.97 -17.83 19.69
CA PHE A 756 24.63 -18.89 20.46
C PHE A 756 24.11 -18.98 21.90
N THR A 757 23.98 -17.84 22.59
CA THR A 757 23.47 -17.78 23.98
C THR A 757 21.98 -18.11 24.09
N ALA A 758 21.20 -17.88 23.03
CA ALA A 758 19.76 -18.14 23.00
C ALA A 758 19.41 -19.55 22.48
N SER A 759 20.38 -20.48 22.45
CA SER A 759 20.19 -21.83 21.92
C SER A 759 19.02 -22.59 22.56
N SER A 760 18.77 -22.39 23.86
CA SER A 760 17.66 -23.02 24.59
C SER A 760 16.26 -22.51 24.23
N HIS A 761 16.15 -21.38 23.52
CA HIS A 761 14.86 -20.73 23.24
C HIS A 761 14.21 -21.20 21.92
N PHE A 762 14.98 -21.88 21.07
CA PHE A 762 14.61 -22.27 19.72
C PHE A 762 14.75 -23.79 19.53
N ASP A 763 13.97 -24.37 18.64
CA ASP A 763 14.17 -25.76 18.22
C ASP A 763 15.51 -25.92 17.46
N VAL A 764 16.02 -27.14 17.43
CA VAL A 764 17.34 -27.45 16.85
C VAL A 764 17.42 -27.08 15.37
N PHE A 765 16.32 -27.18 14.62
CA PHE A 765 16.30 -26.85 13.19
C PHE A 765 16.39 -25.33 12.96
N SER A 766 15.55 -24.56 13.64
CA SER A 766 15.55 -23.10 13.60
C SER A 766 16.85 -22.50 14.15
N TRP A 767 17.36 -23.03 15.27
CA TRP A 767 18.62 -22.55 15.86
C TRP A 767 19.82 -22.79 14.94
N SER A 768 19.95 -24.00 14.40
CA SER A 768 21.06 -24.36 13.50
C SER A 768 21.06 -23.48 12.24
N PHE A 769 19.87 -23.21 11.68
CA PHE A 769 19.77 -22.32 10.53
C PHE A 769 20.12 -20.87 10.89
N ALA A 770 19.63 -20.35 12.03
CA ALA A 770 19.97 -19.01 12.52
C ALA A 770 21.48 -18.84 12.77
N LEU A 771 22.14 -19.88 13.30
CA LEU A 771 23.59 -19.88 13.53
C LEU A 771 24.36 -19.72 12.23
N LEU A 772 23.99 -20.48 11.19
CA LEU A 772 24.62 -20.40 9.87
C LEU A 772 24.37 -19.04 9.20
N ILE A 773 23.16 -18.49 9.33
CA ILE A 773 22.81 -17.14 8.84
C ILE A 773 23.73 -16.09 9.47
N ALA A 774 23.83 -16.08 10.81
CA ALA A 774 24.64 -15.10 11.52
C ALA A 774 26.14 -15.26 11.22
N PHE A 775 26.64 -16.51 11.23
CA PHE A 775 28.05 -16.80 10.98
C PHE A 775 28.50 -16.35 9.59
N ILE A 776 27.77 -16.74 8.54
CA ILE A 776 28.09 -16.31 7.17
C ILE A 776 27.87 -14.81 7.00
N GLY A 777 26.91 -14.22 7.72
CA GLY A 777 26.68 -12.78 7.75
C GLY A 777 27.91 -12.00 8.25
N VAL A 778 28.56 -12.47 9.32
CA VAL A 778 29.81 -11.89 9.82
C VAL A 778 30.91 -11.95 8.75
N LEU A 779 31.11 -13.12 8.13
CA LEU A 779 32.13 -13.31 7.10
C LEU A 779 31.89 -12.40 5.88
N ASN A 780 30.64 -12.25 5.43
CA ASN A 780 30.33 -11.41 4.27
C ASN A 780 30.46 -9.92 4.57
N LEU A 781 30.12 -9.47 5.78
CA LEU A 781 30.33 -8.08 6.17
C LEU A 781 31.82 -7.76 6.34
N LEU A 782 32.61 -8.67 6.91
CA LEU A 782 34.06 -8.52 6.99
C LEU A 782 34.68 -8.43 5.59
N TYR A 783 34.27 -9.32 4.68
CA TYR A 783 34.66 -9.26 3.26
C TYR A 783 34.24 -7.94 2.60
N SER A 784 33.04 -7.46 2.91
CA SER A 784 32.50 -6.22 2.34
C SER A 784 33.35 -5.00 2.70
N LEU A 785 34.10 -5.00 3.81
CA LEU A 785 35.01 -3.90 4.17
C LEU A 785 36.04 -3.63 3.07
N GLY A 786 36.68 -4.69 2.56
CA GLY A 786 37.66 -4.57 1.48
C GLY A 786 37.02 -4.34 0.10
N TYR A 787 35.86 -4.97 -0.14
CA TYR A 787 35.15 -4.83 -1.40
C TYR A 787 34.56 -3.41 -1.60
N MET A 788 34.01 -2.82 -0.54
CA MET A 788 33.32 -1.53 -0.58
C MET A 788 34.24 -0.32 -0.39
N ASP A 789 35.55 -0.50 -0.21
CA ASP A 789 36.47 0.62 0.11
C ASP A 789 36.42 1.74 -0.94
N HIS A 790 36.14 1.39 -2.21
CA HIS A 790 35.98 2.32 -3.34
C HIS A 790 34.51 2.58 -3.73
N GLY A 791 33.55 1.99 -3.01
CA GLY A 791 32.12 2.09 -3.27
C GLY A 791 31.51 3.39 -2.72
N HIS A 792 30.48 3.89 -3.40
CA HIS A 792 29.74 5.07 -2.95
C HIS A 792 28.69 4.69 -1.89
N ALA A 793 28.23 5.66 -1.09
CA ALA A 793 27.11 5.47 -0.14
C ALA A 793 27.23 4.21 0.76
N GLN A 794 28.42 3.90 1.26
CA GLN A 794 28.70 2.68 2.03
C GLN A 794 27.78 2.50 3.25
N SER A 795 27.45 3.58 3.98
CA SER A 795 26.55 3.50 5.13
C SER A 795 25.16 2.98 4.77
N ARG A 796 24.63 3.37 3.59
CA ARG A 796 23.37 2.84 3.06
C ARG A 796 23.47 1.35 2.75
N PHE A 797 24.56 0.93 2.09
CA PHE A 797 24.80 -0.47 1.78
C PHE A 797 24.76 -1.34 3.04
N TYR A 798 25.58 -1.00 4.04
CA TYR A 798 25.65 -1.76 5.28
C TYR A 798 24.33 -1.78 6.05
N THR A 799 23.62 -0.64 6.07
CA THR A 799 22.30 -0.55 6.72
C THR A 799 21.31 -1.55 6.14
N PHE A 800 21.09 -1.52 4.83
CA PHE A 800 20.11 -2.42 4.22
C PHE A 800 20.59 -3.87 4.20
N PHE A 801 21.90 -4.12 4.13
CA PHE A 801 22.44 -5.47 4.19
C PHE A 801 22.22 -6.09 5.57
N VAL A 802 22.49 -5.36 6.66
CA VAL A 802 22.23 -5.85 8.03
C VAL A 802 20.72 -5.97 8.30
N LEU A 803 19.88 -5.05 7.82
CA LEU A 803 18.41 -5.17 7.92
C LEU A 803 17.89 -6.44 7.25
N MET A 804 18.40 -6.75 6.06
CA MET A 804 18.04 -7.95 5.30
C MET A 804 18.43 -9.23 6.08
N ILE A 805 19.62 -9.25 6.71
CA ILE A 805 20.06 -10.37 7.56
C ILE A 805 19.16 -10.49 8.81
N GLY A 806 18.81 -9.37 9.45
CA GLY A 806 17.89 -9.37 10.60
C GLY A 806 16.51 -9.91 10.25
N GLY A 807 15.98 -9.57 9.07
CA GLY A 807 14.75 -10.16 8.54
C GLY A 807 14.88 -11.67 8.38
N LEU A 808 15.97 -12.15 7.78
CA LEU A 808 16.20 -13.59 7.59
C LEU A 808 16.33 -14.35 8.91
N LEU A 809 16.99 -13.78 9.92
CA LEU A 809 17.04 -14.34 11.27
C LEU A 809 15.65 -14.44 11.87
N GLY A 810 14.82 -13.41 11.71
CA GLY A 810 13.42 -13.43 12.14
C GLY A 810 12.62 -14.56 11.47
N VAL A 811 12.80 -14.81 10.18
CA VAL A 811 12.19 -15.95 9.47
C VAL A 811 12.62 -17.28 10.11
N ALA A 812 13.91 -17.43 10.40
CA ALA A 812 14.45 -18.67 10.96
C ALA A 812 13.83 -18.99 12.32
N VAL A 813 13.69 -18.00 13.21
CA VAL A 813 13.28 -18.23 14.61
C VAL A 813 11.78 -18.05 14.88
N SER A 814 10.98 -17.71 13.86
CA SER A 814 9.54 -17.51 14.02
C SER A 814 8.82 -18.81 14.39
N LYS A 815 7.98 -18.75 15.44
CA LYS A 815 7.15 -19.85 15.95
C LYS A 815 5.72 -19.84 15.39
N ASP A 816 5.31 -18.72 14.80
CA ASP A 816 4.00 -18.53 14.18
C ASP A 816 4.14 -18.05 12.72
N LEU A 817 3.16 -18.39 11.90
CA LEU A 817 3.15 -18.08 10.47
C LEU A 817 3.05 -16.57 10.18
N PHE A 818 2.38 -15.80 11.04
CA PHE A 818 2.22 -14.37 10.83
C PHE A 818 3.55 -13.62 10.97
N SER A 819 4.29 -13.87 12.06
CA SER A 819 5.65 -13.36 12.26
C SER A 819 6.60 -13.89 11.18
N PHE A 820 6.51 -15.17 10.82
CA PHE A 820 7.31 -15.77 9.75
C PHE A 820 7.14 -15.00 8.43
N PHE A 821 5.89 -14.72 8.04
CA PHE A 821 5.60 -13.94 6.84
C PHE A 821 6.07 -12.48 6.95
N ALA A 822 5.87 -11.84 8.11
CA ALA A 822 6.29 -10.47 8.32
C ALA A 822 7.81 -10.32 8.14
N PHE A 823 8.59 -11.21 8.73
CA PHE A 823 10.05 -11.24 8.56
C PHE A 823 10.48 -11.67 7.16
N TRP A 824 9.71 -12.55 6.51
CA TRP A 824 9.93 -12.92 5.11
C TRP A 824 9.89 -11.70 4.21
N GLU A 825 8.86 -10.85 4.37
CA GLU A 825 8.72 -9.62 3.61
C GLU A 825 9.81 -8.59 3.94
N ILE A 826 10.17 -8.44 5.22
CA ILE A 826 11.26 -7.54 5.61
C ILE A 826 12.56 -7.97 4.93
N MET A 827 12.89 -9.26 4.95
CA MET A 827 14.08 -9.81 4.29
C MET A 827 14.00 -9.73 2.76
N SER A 828 12.86 -10.08 2.16
CA SER A 828 12.75 -10.40 0.73
C SER A 828 12.39 -9.21 -0.14
N SER A 829 11.61 -8.26 0.37
CA SER A 829 10.99 -7.22 -0.45
C SER A 829 11.84 -5.96 -0.46
N TRP A 830 11.63 -5.04 0.48
CA TRP A 830 12.18 -3.69 0.36
C TRP A 830 13.65 -3.59 0.78
N THR A 831 14.09 -4.32 1.82
CA THR A 831 15.50 -4.28 2.25
C THR A 831 16.40 -4.83 1.14
N LEU A 832 16.09 -6.01 0.63
CA LEU A 832 16.82 -6.67 -0.46
C LEU A 832 16.85 -5.82 -1.74
N TYR A 833 15.74 -5.18 -2.12
CA TYR A 833 15.72 -4.27 -3.26
C TYR A 833 16.70 -3.12 -3.12
N PHE A 834 16.74 -2.46 -1.95
CA PHE A 834 17.67 -1.36 -1.72
C PHE A 834 19.14 -1.78 -1.70
N VAL A 835 19.45 -3.01 -1.31
CA VAL A 835 20.81 -3.55 -1.42
C VAL A 835 21.17 -3.89 -2.87
N ILE A 836 20.24 -4.48 -3.64
CA ILE A 836 20.50 -4.88 -5.04
C ILE A 836 20.77 -3.66 -5.92
N ILE A 837 20.00 -2.58 -5.77
CA ILE A 837 20.15 -1.37 -6.59
C ILE A 837 21.28 -0.45 -6.13
N HIS A 838 22.16 -0.92 -5.24
CA HIS A 838 23.19 -0.10 -4.62
C HIS A 838 24.06 0.67 -5.62
N GLU A 839 24.39 0.05 -6.76
CA GLU A 839 25.23 0.65 -7.80
C GLU A 839 24.55 1.82 -8.55
N GLU A 840 23.22 1.93 -8.47
CA GLU A 840 22.41 3.00 -9.10
C GLU A 840 22.58 3.15 -10.62
N THR A 841 23.23 2.20 -11.29
CA THR A 841 23.30 2.18 -12.75
C THR A 841 21.90 1.95 -13.34
N LYS A 842 21.67 2.45 -14.56
CA LYS A 842 20.37 2.24 -15.24
C LYS A 842 20.00 0.77 -15.33
N GLU A 843 21.00 -0.10 -15.51
CA GLU A 843 20.82 -1.54 -15.53
C GLU A 843 20.49 -2.10 -14.13
N ALA A 844 21.24 -1.72 -13.08
CA ALA A 844 20.96 -2.15 -11.71
C ALA A 844 19.55 -1.75 -11.25
N LEU A 845 19.11 -0.53 -11.57
CA LEU A 845 17.78 -0.04 -11.21
C LEU A 845 16.65 -0.76 -11.95
N ARG A 846 16.84 -1.06 -13.24
CA ARG A 846 15.87 -1.82 -14.03
C ARG A 846 15.76 -3.26 -13.53
N GLU A 847 16.90 -3.90 -13.34
CA GLU A 847 16.96 -5.31 -12.95
C GLU A 847 16.53 -5.53 -11.49
N GLY A 848 16.91 -4.63 -10.58
CA GLY A 848 16.43 -4.66 -9.19
C GLY A 848 14.91 -4.45 -9.11
N PHE A 849 14.34 -3.56 -9.92
CA PHE A 849 12.89 -3.35 -9.96
C PHE A 849 12.16 -4.62 -10.45
N LYS A 850 12.67 -5.25 -11.51
CA LYS A 850 12.16 -6.53 -12.02
C LYS A 850 12.17 -7.60 -10.92
N TYR A 851 13.30 -7.74 -10.23
CA TYR A 851 13.47 -8.71 -9.16
C TYR A 851 12.53 -8.45 -7.96
N PHE A 852 12.36 -7.19 -7.54
CA PHE A 852 11.41 -6.87 -6.46
C PHE A 852 9.99 -7.30 -6.83
N ILE A 853 9.50 -6.87 -8.00
CA ILE A 853 8.10 -7.13 -8.39
C ILE A 853 7.83 -8.63 -8.44
N PHE A 854 8.77 -9.40 -8.97
CA PHE A 854 8.62 -10.85 -9.03
C PHE A 854 8.54 -11.48 -7.62
N ASN A 855 9.44 -11.09 -6.70
CA ASN A 855 9.38 -11.57 -5.31
C ASN A 855 8.11 -11.13 -4.60
N TYR A 856 7.64 -9.90 -4.83
CA TYR A 856 6.43 -9.36 -4.23
C TYR A 856 5.18 -10.11 -4.68
N VAL A 857 5.11 -10.51 -5.96
CA VAL A 857 4.04 -11.39 -6.46
C VAL A 857 4.10 -12.77 -5.80
N GLY A 858 5.29 -13.39 -5.73
CA GLY A 858 5.45 -14.70 -5.09
C GLY A 858 5.09 -14.68 -3.60
N ALA A 859 5.49 -13.61 -2.90
CA ALA A 859 5.09 -13.42 -1.52
C ALA A 859 3.59 -13.18 -1.35
N SER A 860 2.94 -12.43 -2.24
CA SER A 860 1.49 -12.22 -2.21
C SER A 860 0.72 -13.53 -2.38
N LEU A 861 1.20 -14.45 -3.23
CA LEU A 861 0.63 -15.80 -3.36
C LEU A 861 0.85 -16.63 -2.10
N MET A 862 2.07 -16.62 -1.55
CA MET A 862 2.37 -17.29 -0.28
C MET A 862 1.49 -16.77 0.86
N PHE A 863 1.27 -15.46 0.89
CA PHE A 863 0.44 -14.77 1.87
C PHE A 863 -1.01 -15.21 1.78
N LEU A 864 -1.56 -15.29 0.57
CA LEU A 864 -2.90 -15.82 0.35
C LEU A 864 -3.02 -17.26 0.84
N GLY A 865 -2.05 -18.12 0.51
CA GLY A 865 -2.01 -19.50 0.97
C GLY A 865 -1.99 -19.60 2.50
N LEU A 866 -1.14 -18.80 3.14
CA LEU A 866 -1.06 -18.69 4.61
C LEU A 866 -2.39 -18.27 5.23
N ILE A 867 -3.05 -17.24 4.68
CA ILE A 867 -4.33 -16.77 5.21
C ILE A 867 -5.42 -17.83 5.01
N VAL A 868 -5.46 -18.50 3.85
CA VAL A 868 -6.40 -19.61 3.60
C VAL A 868 -6.27 -20.70 4.67
N LEU A 869 -5.04 -21.10 5.00
CA LEU A 869 -4.81 -22.13 6.01
C LEU A 869 -5.15 -21.64 7.43
N THR A 870 -4.63 -20.47 7.80
CA THR A 870 -4.70 -19.97 9.19
C THR A 870 -6.07 -19.40 9.56
N ALA A 871 -6.82 -18.82 8.62
CA ALA A 871 -8.17 -18.33 8.86
C ALA A 871 -9.17 -19.46 9.08
N ASN A 872 -9.02 -20.57 8.35
CA ASN A 872 -9.87 -21.75 8.51
C ASN A 872 -9.44 -22.61 9.71
N ALA A 873 -8.15 -22.64 10.05
CA ALA A 873 -7.64 -23.37 11.22
C ALA A 873 -7.82 -22.61 12.55
N GLY A 874 -7.94 -21.28 12.51
CA GLY A 874 -8.11 -20.43 13.69
C GLY A 874 -6.83 -20.22 14.53
N THR A 875 -5.65 -20.51 13.98
CA THR A 875 -4.36 -20.34 14.68
C THR A 875 -3.23 -19.97 13.72
N PHE A 876 -2.26 -19.18 14.20
CA PHE A 876 -1.00 -18.93 13.51
C PHE A 876 0.15 -19.82 13.99
N GLU A 877 -0.01 -20.48 15.14
CA GLU A 877 1.05 -21.28 15.73
C GLU A 877 1.30 -22.54 14.90
N MET A 878 2.55 -22.72 14.47
CA MET A 878 2.91 -23.77 13.52
C MET A 878 2.61 -25.18 14.08
N GLY A 879 2.86 -25.40 15.37
CA GLY A 879 2.63 -26.70 16.02
C GLY A 879 1.16 -27.06 16.16
N ALA A 880 0.29 -26.10 16.49
CA ALA A 880 -1.15 -26.33 16.60
C ALA A 880 -1.83 -26.46 15.23
N LEU A 881 -1.28 -25.80 14.20
CA LEU A 881 -1.86 -25.76 12.85
C LEU A 881 -1.98 -27.16 12.24
N ALA A 882 -0.97 -28.01 12.39
CA ALA A 882 -0.92 -29.36 11.83
C ALA A 882 -2.16 -30.20 12.19
N GLY A 883 -2.50 -30.24 13.49
CA GLY A 883 -3.67 -30.95 13.98
C GLY A 883 -4.98 -30.39 13.44
N ARG A 884 -5.10 -29.06 13.36
CA ARG A 884 -6.31 -28.36 12.86
C ARG A 884 -6.51 -28.53 11.35
N LEU A 885 -5.44 -28.55 10.56
CA LEU A 885 -5.55 -28.76 9.11
C LEU A 885 -6.04 -30.17 8.77
N SER A 886 -5.75 -31.16 9.61
CA SER A 886 -6.16 -32.55 9.38
C SER A 886 -7.68 -32.76 9.38
N THR A 887 -8.43 -31.84 10.00
CA THR A 887 -9.89 -31.86 10.12
C THR A 887 -10.61 -31.02 9.06
N LEU A 888 -9.87 -30.25 8.24
CA LEU A 888 -10.44 -29.37 7.23
C LEU A 888 -10.63 -30.08 5.87
N PRO A 889 -11.45 -29.52 4.97
CA PRO A 889 -11.62 -30.04 3.62
C PRO A 889 -10.29 -30.12 2.85
N THR A 890 -9.99 -31.30 2.32
CA THR A 890 -8.73 -31.62 1.63
C THR A 890 -8.43 -30.66 0.48
N ASN A 891 -9.43 -30.24 -0.29
CA ASN A 891 -9.29 -29.30 -1.41
C ASN A 891 -8.83 -27.90 -0.95
N LEU A 892 -9.37 -27.40 0.16
CA LEU A 892 -9.02 -26.10 0.73
C LEU A 892 -7.58 -26.12 1.26
N VAL A 893 -7.23 -27.17 1.99
CA VAL A 893 -5.87 -27.35 2.52
C VAL A 893 -4.86 -27.50 1.37
N ALA A 894 -5.17 -28.31 0.35
CA ALA A 894 -4.33 -28.45 -0.83
C ALA A 894 -4.12 -27.10 -1.53
N PHE A 895 -5.19 -26.32 -1.72
CA PHE A 895 -5.11 -25.01 -2.35
C PHE A 895 -4.20 -24.05 -1.57
N GLY A 896 -4.36 -23.97 -0.24
CA GLY A 896 -3.50 -23.13 0.62
C GLY A 896 -2.04 -23.54 0.57
N LEU A 897 -1.74 -24.85 0.65
CA LEU A 897 -0.38 -25.38 0.58
C LEU A 897 0.25 -25.18 -0.79
N ILE A 898 -0.48 -25.38 -1.89
CA ILE A 898 0.00 -25.14 -3.26
C ILE A 898 0.39 -23.67 -3.44
N LEU A 899 -0.43 -22.73 -2.96
CA LEU A 899 -0.10 -21.31 -3.03
C LEU A 899 1.17 -20.95 -2.25
N MET A 900 1.34 -21.52 -1.05
CA MET A 900 2.58 -21.36 -0.27
C MET A 900 3.79 -21.95 -1.00
N LEU A 901 3.65 -23.15 -1.57
CA LEU A 901 4.70 -23.81 -2.34
C LEU A 901 5.08 -23.03 -3.59
N ILE A 902 4.12 -22.43 -4.30
CA ILE A 902 4.42 -21.55 -5.44
C ILE A 902 5.28 -20.36 -4.97
N GLY A 903 4.93 -19.73 -3.85
CA GLY A 903 5.74 -18.63 -3.30
C GLY A 903 7.15 -19.06 -2.89
N PHE A 904 7.30 -20.22 -2.24
CA PHE A 904 8.62 -20.78 -1.94
C PHE A 904 9.41 -21.15 -3.20
N ALA A 905 8.75 -21.76 -4.20
CA ALA A 905 9.37 -22.15 -5.47
C ALA A 905 9.85 -20.94 -6.27
N MET A 906 9.04 -19.87 -6.30
CA MET A 906 9.40 -18.59 -6.91
C MET A 906 10.64 -17.98 -6.23
N LYS A 907 10.76 -18.10 -4.90
CA LYS A 907 11.94 -17.64 -4.17
C LYS A 907 13.15 -18.53 -4.40
N ALA A 908 12.95 -19.84 -4.54
CA ALA A 908 14.01 -20.81 -4.81
C ALA A 908 14.49 -20.81 -6.27
N ALA A 909 13.91 -19.99 -7.15
CA ALA A 909 14.20 -19.95 -8.58
C ALA A 909 13.88 -21.25 -9.34
N MET A 910 12.80 -21.94 -8.96
CA MET A 910 12.40 -23.22 -9.56
C MET A 910 11.59 -23.03 -10.86
N LEU A 911 11.62 -24.04 -11.73
CA LEU A 911 10.72 -24.12 -12.89
C LEU A 911 9.24 -24.22 -12.46
N PRO A 912 8.27 -23.78 -13.30
CA PRO A 912 8.40 -23.33 -14.69
C PRO A 912 8.72 -21.83 -14.87
N PHE A 913 8.97 -21.11 -13.78
CA PHE A 913 9.19 -19.67 -13.84
C PHE A 913 10.57 -19.31 -14.43
N ARG A 914 10.67 -18.17 -15.11
CA ARG A 914 11.92 -17.76 -15.79
C ARG A 914 13.02 -17.38 -14.78
N ILE A 915 14.15 -18.08 -14.81
CA ILE A 915 15.27 -17.91 -13.85
C ILE A 915 15.81 -16.46 -13.81
N ASP A 916 15.86 -15.76 -14.94
CA ASP A 916 16.37 -14.38 -15.03
C ASP A 916 15.47 -13.33 -14.35
N TYR A 917 14.24 -13.68 -14.01
CA TYR A 917 13.35 -12.86 -13.18
C TYR A 917 13.43 -13.26 -11.70
N GLN A 918 13.67 -14.55 -11.43
CA GLN A 918 13.70 -15.13 -10.08
C GLN A 918 15.00 -14.88 -9.32
N MET A 919 16.12 -14.70 -10.03
CA MET A 919 17.44 -14.56 -9.44
C MET A 919 17.90 -13.11 -9.40
N HIS A 920 18.74 -12.81 -8.40
CA HIS A 920 19.36 -11.49 -8.29
C HIS A 920 20.18 -11.18 -9.55
N PRO A 921 20.23 -9.92 -9.99
CA PRO A 921 20.94 -9.59 -11.20
C PRO A 921 22.45 -9.65 -11.00
N PRO A 922 23.23 -9.88 -12.07
CA PRO A 922 24.68 -9.78 -12.03
C PRO A 922 25.16 -8.39 -11.58
N THR A 923 24.36 -7.34 -11.76
CA THR A 923 24.70 -5.96 -11.38
C THR A 923 24.69 -5.70 -9.87
N ALA A 924 24.18 -6.62 -9.05
CA ALA A 924 24.21 -6.48 -7.60
C ALA A 924 25.65 -6.58 -7.06
N PRO A 925 25.99 -5.89 -5.94
CA PRO A 925 27.29 -6.03 -5.29
C PRO A 925 27.63 -7.49 -4.99
N THR A 926 28.87 -7.90 -5.22
CA THR A 926 29.26 -9.31 -5.13
C THR A 926 29.13 -9.94 -3.73
N PRO A 927 29.48 -9.26 -2.61
CA PRO A 927 29.28 -9.82 -1.26
C PRO A 927 27.82 -10.15 -0.98
N VAL A 928 26.91 -9.31 -1.50
CA VAL A 928 25.46 -9.47 -1.38
C VAL A 928 24.98 -10.58 -2.30
N SER A 929 25.45 -10.61 -3.56
CA SER A 929 25.15 -11.72 -4.48
C SER A 929 25.55 -13.07 -3.89
N GLY A 930 26.74 -13.14 -3.28
CA GLY A 930 27.22 -14.30 -2.54
C GLY A 930 26.29 -14.68 -1.40
N TYR A 931 25.90 -13.71 -0.57
CA TYR A 931 24.98 -13.94 0.56
C TYR A 931 23.58 -14.35 0.11
N ILE A 932 23.03 -13.73 -0.94
CA ILE A 932 21.72 -14.07 -1.49
C ILE A 932 21.75 -15.53 -1.95
N SER A 933 22.72 -15.85 -2.80
CA SER A 933 22.87 -17.18 -3.38
C SER A 933 23.16 -18.26 -2.34
N SER A 934 24.00 -17.96 -1.35
CA SER A 934 24.43 -18.95 -0.36
C SER A 934 23.47 -19.08 0.81
N VAL A 935 22.87 -17.99 1.31
CA VAL A 935 22.09 -17.98 2.56
C VAL A 935 20.64 -17.57 2.32
N LEU A 936 20.37 -16.42 1.70
CA LEU A 936 19.00 -15.87 1.64
C LEU A 936 18.02 -16.81 0.94
N LEU A 937 18.41 -17.40 -0.19
CA LEU A 937 17.54 -18.32 -0.93
C LEU A 937 17.23 -19.61 -0.15
N LYS A 938 17.95 -19.91 0.95
CA LYS A 938 17.72 -21.11 1.78
C LYS A 938 16.49 -20.96 2.66
N SER A 939 15.97 -19.74 2.82
CA SER A 939 14.69 -19.53 3.47
C SER A 939 13.56 -20.31 2.80
N ALA A 940 13.63 -20.50 1.47
CA ALA A 940 12.64 -21.25 0.70
C ALA A 940 12.66 -22.76 1.01
N PRO A 941 13.77 -23.52 0.83
CA PRO A 941 13.82 -24.93 1.23
C PRO A 941 13.64 -25.12 2.74
N PHE A 942 14.09 -24.17 3.58
CA PHE A 942 13.78 -24.18 5.01
C PHE A 942 12.27 -24.10 5.27
N GLY A 943 11.57 -23.17 4.60
CA GLY A 943 10.12 -23.04 4.65
C GLY A 943 9.38 -24.26 4.09
N MET A 944 9.88 -24.85 2.98
CA MET A 944 9.35 -26.09 2.41
C MET A 944 9.54 -27.28 3.35
N ALA A 945 10.68 -27.40 4.02
CA ALA A 945 10.91 -28.45 5.01
C ALA A 945 9.94 -28.31 6.20
N LYS A 946 9.76 -27.08 6.72
CA LYS A 946 8.70 -26.83 7.71
C LYS A 946 7.32 -27.19 7.16
N LEU A 947 7.05 -26.92 5.89
CA LEU A 947 5.78 -27.28 5.26
C LEU A 947 5.56 -28.78 5.12
N PHE A 948 6.55 -29.53 4.66
CA PHE A 948 6.42 -30.97 4.46
C PHE A 948 6.39 -31.77 5.75
N TYR A 949 7.11 -31.34 6.77
CA TYR A 949 7.33 -32.14 7.97
C TYR A 949 6.70 -31.55 9.24
N VAL A 950 6.47 -30.23 9.30
CA VAL A 950 5.91 -29.57 10.49
C VAL A 950 4.45 -29.15 10.26
N PHE A 951 4.10 -28.60 9.08
CA PHE A 951 2.73 -28.17 8.75
C PHE A 951 1.84 -29.35 8.31
N GLY A 952 1.48 -30.23 9.25
CA GLY A 952 0.60 -31.38 9.00
C GLY A 952 1.34 -32.65 8.56
N GLY A 953 2.62 -32.53 8.23
CA GLY A 953 3.50 -33.65 7.94
C GLY A 953 3.17 -34.38 6.63
N VAL A 954 3.98 -35.40 6.33
CA VAL A 954 3.79 -36.31 5.18
C VAL A 954 2.38 -36.94 5.19
N ALA A 955 1.81 -37.17 6.39
CA ALA A 955 0.48 -37.74 6.57
C ALA A 955 -0.67 -36.82 6.12
N LEU A 956 -0.56 -35.50 6.27
CA LEU A 956 -1.55 -34.58 5.72
C LEU A 956 -1.43 -34.50 4.21
N ILE A 957 -0.19 -34.43 3.70
CA ILE A 957 0.08 -34.26 2.27
C ILE A 957 -0.30 -35.52 1.49
N SER A 958 -0.15 -36.71 2.07
CA SER A 958 -0.57 -37.97 1.45
C SER A 958 -2.08 -38.05 1.22
N LYS A 959 -2.90 -37.28 1.96
CA LYS A 959 -4.35 -37.17 1.70
C LYS A 959 -4.67 -36.58 0.32
N PHE A 960 -3.72 -35.89 -0.32
CA PHE A 960 -3.86 -35.36 -1.69
C PHE A 960 -3.56 -36.39 -2.77
N GLY A 961 -3.35 -37.65 -2.38
CA GLY A 961 -2.98 -38.75 -3.27
C GLY A 961 -1.50 -39.08 -3.19
N LEU A 962 -1.19 -40.32 -3.56
CA LEU A 962 0.17 -40.85 -3.63
C LEU A 962 0.54 -41.08 -5.10
N ALA A 963 1.80 -40.80 -5.43
CA ALA A 963 2.41 -41.15 -6.71
C ALA A 963 3.50 -42.20 -6.43
N GLY A 964 3.12 -43.49 -6.55
CA GLY A 964 3.91 -44.57 -5.96
C GLY A 964 3.83 -44.52 -4.43
N GLU A 965 4.98 -44.49 -3.75
CA GLU A 965 5.06 -44.39 -2.29
C GLU A 965 5.13 -42.95 -1.75
N MET A 966 5.34 -41.96 -2.63
CA MET A 966 5.49 -40.56 -2.22
C MET A 966 4.17 -39.77 -2.34
N PRO A 967 3.92 -38.80 -1.45
CA PRO A 967 2.82 -37.85 -1.64
C PRO A 967 2.93 -37.12 -2.98
N SER A 968 1.80 -37.00 -3.69
CA SER A 968 1.72 -36.44 -5.04
C SER A 968 2.34 -35.05 -5.17
N LEU A 969 2.16 -34.22 -4.15
CA LEU A 969 2.71 -32.86 -4.08
C LEU A 969 4.24 -32.88 -3.96
N MET A 970 4.78 -33.71 -3.06
CA MET A 970 6.23 -33.87 -2.88
C MET A 970 6.89 -34.49 -4.11
N TYR A 971 6.25 -35.50 -4.70
CA TYR A 971 6.69 -36.11 -5.96
C TYR A 971 6.76 -35.08 -7.10
N THR A 972 5.74 -34.21 -7.21
CA THR A 972 5.73 -33.12 -8.19
C THR A 972 6.89 -32.15 -7.98
N VAL A 973 7.14 -31.74 -6.74
CA VAL A 973 8.25 -30.85 -6.39
C VAL A 973 9.61 -31.51 -6.66
N ALA A 974 9.74 -32.83 -6.43
CA ALA A 974 10.94 -33.59 -6.76
C ALA A 974 11.24 -33.57 -8.26
N TRP A 975 10.23 -33.74 -9.12
CA TRP A 975 10.39 -33.61 -10.58
C TRP A 975 10.75 -32.19 -11.03
N ILE A 976 10.06 -31.17 -10.49
CA ILE A 976 10.42 -29.77 -10.74
C ILE A 976 11.88 -29.52 -10.38
N SER A 977 12.34 -30.08 -9.26
CA SER A 977 13.71 -29.98 -8.79
C SER A 977 14.69 -30.64 -9.76
N ALA A 978 14.46 -31.91 -10.13
CA ALA A 978 15.33 -32.65 -11.05
C ALA A 978 15.47 -31.97 -12.43
N LEU A 979 14.36 -31.46 -12.98
CA LEU A 979 14.37 -30.70 -14.23
C LEU A 979 15.10 -29.35 -14.08
N THR A 980 14.94 -28.69 -12.94
CA THR A 980 15.63 -27.43 -12.64
C THR A 980 17.14 -27.65 -12.50
N ILE A 981 17.57 -28.72 -11.83
CA ILE A 981 18.97 -29.12 -11.65
C ILE A 981 19.70 -29.17 -13.00
N ILE A 982 19.17 -29.94 -13.95
CA ILE A 982 19.80 -30.18 -15.25
C ILE A 982 19.74 -28.95 -16.17
N MET A 983 18.58 -28.28 -16.24
CA MET A 983 18.41 -27.10 -17.08
C MET A 983 19.34 -25.95 -16.62
N ALA A 984 19.40 -25.69 -15.32
CA ALA A 984 20.24 -24.63 -14.78
C ALA A 984 21.74 -24.95 -14.96
N ALA A 985 22.16 -26.20 -14.77
CA ALA A 985 23.55 -26.62 -15.02
C ALA A 985 23.94 -26.44 -16.50
N ALA A 986 23.05 -26.80 -17.42
CA ALA A 986 23.25 -26.58 -18.85
C ALA A 986 23.36 -25.09 -19.20
N LEU A 987 22.47 -24.25 -18.67
CA LEU A 987 22.51 -22.79 -18.90
C LEU A 987 23.79 -22.15 -18.35
N ALA A 988 24.28 -22.61 -17.20
CA ALA A 988 25.55 -22.17 -16.63
C ALA A 988 26.74 -22.49 -17.55
N LEU A 989 26.77 -23.66 -18.18
CA LEU A 989 27.84 -24.06 -19.10
C LEU A 989 27.92 -23.13 -20.32
N LEU A 990 26.78 -22.57 -20.75
CA LEU A 990 26.72 -21.62 -21.86
C LEU A 990 27.24 -20.20 -21.50
N GLN A 991 27.30 -19.83 -20.22
CA GLN A 991 27.68 -18.47 -19.82
C GLN A 991 29.19 -18.23 -19.82
N SER A 992 29.63 -17.06 -20.28
CA SER A 992 31.02 -16.57 -20.08
C SER A 992 31.15 -15.58 -18.91
N GLY A 993 30.06 -14.90 -18.52
CA GLY A 993 30.08 -13.97 -17.39
C GLY A 993 30.21 -14.68 -16.04
N MET A 994 31.18 -14.27 -15.21
CA MET A 994 31.50 -14.95 -13.94
C MET A 994 30.29 -15.02 -13.00
N LYS A 995 29.68 -13.87 -12.68
CA LYS A 995 28.52 -13.79 -11.77
C LYS A 995 27.32 -14.57 -12.33
N ARG A 996 27.05 -14.47 -13.64
CA ARG A 996 25.90 -15.14 -14.28
C ARG A 996 26.06 -16.66 -14.30
N LEU A 997 27.26 -17.16 -14.57
CA LEU A 997 27.57 -18.59 -14.44
C LEU A 997 27.32 -19.08 -13.01
N LEU A 998 27.77 -18.32 -12.02
CA LEU A 998 27.54 -18.67 -10.61
C LEU A 998 26.05 -18.63 -10.24
N ILE A 999 25.29 -17.66 -10.71
CA ILE A 999 23.84 -17.55 -10.49
C ILE A 999 23.10 -18.81 -10.97
N TYR A 1000 23.36 -19.27 -12.20
CA TYR A 1000 22.72 -20.48 -12.71
C TYR A 1000 23.10 -21.72 -11.91
N HIS A 1001 24.36 -21.83 -11.48
CA HIS A 1001 24.75 -22.91 -10.58
C HIS A 1001 24.08 -22.83 -9.22
N THR A 1002 23.78 -21.63 -8.69
CA THR A 1002 22.96 -21.52 -7.46
C THR A 1002 21.60 -22.19 -7.64
N VAL A 1003 20.94 -21.96 -8.78
CA VAL A 1003 19.64 -22.56 -9.09
C VAL A 1003 19.74 -24.07 -9.24
N SER A 1004 20.78 -24.56 -9.92
CA SER A 1004 21.03 -26.00 -10.04
C SER A 1004 21.19 -26.66 -8.68
N GLN A 1005 22.03 -26.09 -7.80
CA GLN A 1005 22.26 -26.63 -6.46
C GLN A 1005 21.03 -26.49 -5.53
N MET A 1006 20.22 -25.44 -5.69
CA MET A 1006 18.94 -25.34 -4.98
C MET A 1006 18.01 -26.50 -5.32
N GLY A 1007 18.02 -26.94 -6.58
CA GLY A 1007 17.28 -28.13 -7.00
C GLY A 1007 17.74 -29.40 -6.27
N TYR A 1008 19.03 -29.58 -5.98
CA TYR A 1008 19.49 -30.73 -5.17
C TYR A 1008 18.94 -30.69 -3.74
N ILE A 1009 18.97 -29.50 -3.11
CA ILE A 1009 18.44 -29.32 -1.74
C ILE A 1009 16.95 -29.70 -1.71
N ILE A 1010 16.17 -29.13 -2.64
CA ILE A 1010 14.72 -29.35 -2.69
C ILE A 1010 14.41 -30.79 -3.07
N LEU A 1011 15.15 -31.39 -4.00
CA LEU A 1011 15.00 -32.81 -4.35
C LEU A 1011 15.17 -33.69 -3.11
N GLY A 1012 16.27 -33.54 -2.37
CA GLY A 1012 16.53 -34.32 -1.15
C GLY A 1012 15.42 -34.17 -0.11
N VAL A 1013 15.04 -32.92 0.20
CA VAL A 1013 13.94 -32.62 1.15
C VAL A 1013 12.59 -33.16 0.66
N SER A 1014 12.37 -33.27 -0.65
CA SER A 1014 11.11 -33.74 -1.23
C SER A 1014 10.99 -35.26 -1.28
N LEU A 1015 12.09 -36.03 -1.19
CA LEU A 1015 12.04 -37.50 -1.27
C LEU A 1015 11.28 -38.16 -0.10
N GLY A 1016 11.15 -37.49 1.04
CA GLY A 1016 10.36 -37.99 2.17
C GLY A 1016 11.02 -39.09 2.99
N SER A 1017 12.21 -39.57 2.62
CA SER A 1017 13.01 -40.50 3.42
C SER A 1017 13.99 -39.77 4.33
N SER A 1018 14.37 -40.38 5.46
CA SER A 1018 15.41 -39.84 6.34
C SER A 1018 16.71 -39.60 5.55
N LEU A 1019 17.16 -40.58 4.77
CA LEU A 1019 18.35 -40.43 3.93
C LEU A 1019 18.25 -39.22 2.97
N GLY A 1020 17.09 -39.00 2.35
CA GLY A 1020 16.85 -37.86 1.47
C GLY A 1020 16.89 -36.52 2.21
N VAL A 1021 16.25 -36.43 3.38
CA VAL A 1021 16.27 -35.23 4.24
C VAL A 1021 17.69 -34.95 4.74
N ALA A 1022 18.40 -35.97 5.21
CA ALA A 1022 19.80 -35.85 5.62
C ALA A 1022 20.69 -35.33 4.49
N GLY A 1023 20.57 -35.90 3.29
CA GLY A 1023 21.31 -35.48 2.10
C GLY A 1023 20.98 -34.04 1.68
N GLY A 1024 19.68 -33.69 1.66
CA GLY A 1024 19.20 -32.35 1.30
C GLY A 1024 19.67 -31.28 2.27
N LEU A 1025 19.55 -31.52 3.59
CA LEU A 1025 20.01 -30.59 4.63
C LEU A 1025 21.54 -30.50 4.68
N LEU A 1026 22.26 -31.61 4.48
CA LEU A 1026 23.71 -31.57 4.37
C LEU A 1026 24.15 -30.77 3.13
N HIS A 1027 23.47 -30.95 2.00
CA HIS A 1027 23.73 -30.15 0.80
C HIS A 1027 23.42 -28.68 1.02
N LEU A 1028 22.38 -28.35 1.80
CA LEU A 1028 22.07 -26.98 2.20
C LEU A 1028 23.25 -26.32 2.92
N VAL A 1029 23.80 -26.99 3.95
CA VAL A 1029 24.96 -26.50 4.71
C VAL A 1029 26.19 -26.37 3.81
N ASN A 1030 26.51 -27.42 3.05
CA ASN A 1030 27.68 -27.42 2.18
C ASN A 1030 27.60 -26.32 1.12
N HIS A 1031 26.43 -26.15 0.51
CA HIS A 1031 26.21 -25.10 -0.47
C HIS A 1031 26.29 -23.69 0.13
N MET A 1032 25.86 -23.48 1.38
CA MET A 1032 26.07 -22.22 2.08
C MET A 1032 27.57 -21.87 2.13
N LEU A 1033 28.45 -22.85 2.34
CA LEU A 1033 29.89 -22.66 2.41
C LEU A 1033 30.53 -22.43 1.04
N PHE A 1034 30.50 -23.44 0.16
CA PHE A 1034 31.25 -23.40 -1.10
C PHE A 1034 30.69 -22.36 -2.08
N LYS A 1035 29.37 -22.10 -2.05
CA LYS A 1035 28.80 -21.12 -2.98
C LYS A 1035 29.14 -19.70 -2.59
N ASN A 1036 29.11 -19.42 -1.29
CA ASN A 1036 29.53 -18.13 -0.79
C ASN A 1036 31.00 -17.89 -1.16
N LEU A 1037 31.87 -18.87 -0.90
CA LEU A 1037 33.29 -18.84 -1.28
C LEU A 1037 33.50 -18.50 -2.76
N LEU A 1038 32.80 -19.19 -3.67
CA LEU A 1038 32.92 -18.96 -5.11
C LEU A 1038 32.49 -17.55 -5.55
N PHE A 1039 31.45 -16.99 -4.94
CA PHE A 1039 31.05 -15.60 -5.20
C PHE A 1039 32.06 -14.61 -4.62
N LEU A 1040 32.57 -14.84 -3.40
CA LEU A 1040 33.61 -14.00 -2.81
C LEU A 1040 34.89 -14.03 -3.66
N VAL A 1041 35.30 -15.18 -4.18
CA VAL A 1041 36.41 -15.26 -5.15
C VAL A 1041 36.13 -14.43 -6.40
N ALA A 1042 34.95 -14.60 -7.01
CA ALA A 1042 34.60 -13.82 -8.21
C ALA A 1042 34.64 -12.31 -7.90
N GLY A 1043 34.22 -11.90 -6.71
CA GLY A 1043 34.31 -10.52 -6.25
C GLY A 1043 35.75 -10.05 -6.09
N ALA A 1044 36.65 -10.88 -5.56
CA ALA A 1044 38.06 -10.57 -5.41
C ALA A 1044 38.74 -10.36 -6.77
N ILE A 1045 38.46 -11.25 -7.74
CA ILE A 1045 38.93 -11.11 -9.12
C ILE A 1045 38.41 -9.81 -9.72
N MET A 1046 37.10 -9.55 -9.60
CA MET A 1046 36.47 -8.36 -10.17
C MET A 1046 37.02 -7.05 -9.60
N VAL A 1047 37.21 -6.95 -8.28
CA VAL A 1047 37.76 -5.74 -7.64
C VAL A 1047 39.20 -5.49 -8.06
N LYS A 1048 39.99 -6.55 -8.25
CA LYS A 1048 41.42 -6.43 -8.59
C LYS A 1048 41.70 -6.29 -10.08
N THR A 1049 40.80 -6.77 -10.94
CA THR A 1049 41.00 -6.76 -12.41
C THR A 1049 40.06 -5.80 -13.15
N GLY A 1050 38.92 -5.42 -12.56
CA GLY A 1050 37.86 -4.66 -13.26
C GLY A 1050 37.09 -5.47 -14.31
N ILE A 1051 37.34 -6.77 -14.43
CA ILE A 1051 36.79 -7.63 -15.49
C ILE A 1051 35.66 -8.51 -14.93
N GLU A 1052 34.54 -8.58 -15.65
CA GLU A 1052 33.38 -9.42 -15.28
C GLU A 1052 33.24 -10.69 -16.13
N ASN A 1053 33.90 -10.74 -17.30
CA ASN A 1053 33.79 -11.82 -18.28
C ASN A 1053 35.06 -12.69 -18.27
N LEU A 1054 34.88 -14.01 -18.22
CA LEU A 1054 35.97 -14.99 -18.27
C LEU A 1054 36.79 -14.92 -19.56
N ASP A 1055 36.21 -14.48 -20.68
CA ASP A 1055 36.89 -14.37 -21.97
C ASP A 1055 37.98 -13.28 -22.01
N ARG A 1056 38.06 -12.42 -20.98
CA ARG A 1056 39.09 -11.37 -20.86
C ARG A 1056 40.12 -11.68 -19.76
N LEU A 1057 39.99 -12.82 -19.09
CA LEU A 1057 40.92 -13.26 -18.06
C LEU A 1057 41.85 -14.33 -18.62
N GLY A 1058 42.96 -14.54 -17.93
CA GLY A 1058 43.93 -15.58 -18.26
C GLY A 1058 45.14 -15.46 -17.35
N GLY A 1059 45.69 -16.58 -16.90
CA GLY A 1059 46.96 -16.65 -16.18
C GLY A 1059 47.04 -15.91 -14.83
N ILE A 1060 45.93 -15.36 -14.31
CA ILE A 1060 45.96 -14.52 -13.08
C ILE A 1060 46.30 -15.32 -11.82
N GLY A 1061 46.25 -16.65 -11.85
CA GLY A 1061 46.56 -17.50 -10.70
C GLY A 1061 47.98 -17.34 -10.18
N ARG A 1062 48.93 -16.91 -11.01
CA ARG A 1062 50.30 -16.60 -10.58
C ARG A 1062 50.39 -15.31 -9.76
N LYS A 1063 49.49 -14.35 -10.00
CA LYS A 1063 49.43 -13.05 -9.31
C LYS A 1063 48.52 -13.10 -8.08
N MET A 1064 47.54 -14.01 -8.09
CA MET A 1064 46.57 -14.21 -7.01
C MET A 1064 46.54 -15.68 -6.54
N PRO A 1065 47.63 -16.19 -5.95
CA PRO A 1065 47.77 -17.61 -5.60
C PRO A 1065 46.81 -18.05 -4.49
N VAL A 1066 46.50 -17.18 -3.52
CA VAL A 1066 45.55 -17.51 -2.45
C VAL A 1066 44.15 -17.62 -3.03
N THR A 1067 43.77 -16.66 -3.88
CA THR A 1067 42.48 -16.68 -4.57
C THR A 1067 42.32 -17.90 -5.47
N LEU A 1068 43.37 -18.32 -6.20
CA LEU A 1068 43.38 -19.59 -6.95
C LEU A 1068 43.14 -20.80 -6.04
N GLY A 1069 43.89 -20.91 -4.94
CA GLY A 1069 43.81 -22.06 -4.03
C GLY A 1069 42.42 -22.22 -3.42
N VAL A 1070 41.86 -21.13 -2.89
CA VAL A 1070 40.51 -21.15 -2.30
C VAL A 1070 39.42 -21.33 -3.36
N PHE A 1071 39.61 -20.81 -4.59
CA PHE A 1071 38.72 -21.09 -5.71
C PHE A 1071 38.69 -22.57 -6.07
N ALA A 1072 39.86 -23.21 -6.19
CA ALA A 1072 39.96 -24.62 -6.54
C ALA A 1072 39.23 -25.50 -5.51
N ILE A 1073 39.40 -25.21 -4.22
CA ILE A 1073 38.66 -25.87 -3.14
C ILE A 1073 37.14 -25.71 -3.33
N GLY A 1074 36.66 -24.49 -3.56
CA GLY A 1074 35.24 -24.22 -3.81
C GLY A 1074 34.71 -24.91 -5.08
N ALA A 1075 35.50 -24.92 -6.15
CA ALA A 1075 35.16 -25.52 -7.44
C ALA A 1075 35.07 -27.05 -7.35
N PHE A 1076 36.01 -27.70 -6.66
CA PHE A 1076 35.96 -29.13 -6.40
C PHE A 1076 34.84 -29.51 -5.44
N SER A 1077 34.55 -28.66 -4.45
CA SER A 1077 33.40 -28.83 -3.55
C SER A 1077 32.08 -28.84 -4.32
N ILE A 1078 31.80 -27.82 -5.15
CA ILE A 1078 30.54 -27.76 -5.92
C ILE A 1078 30.46 -28.81 -7.03
N ALA A 1079 31.58 -29.21 -7.62
CA ALA A 1079 31.62 -30.32 -8.57
C ALA A 1079 31.28 -31.65 -7.89
N GLY A 1080 31.61 -31.78 -6.60
CA GLY A 1080 31.45 -33.01 -5.84
C GLY A 1080 32.63 -33.95 -6.11
N ILE A 1081 33.83 -33.54 -5.70
CA ILE A 1081 35.05 -34.36 -5.77
C ILE A 1081 35.52 -34.65 -4.33
N PRO A 1082 35.82 -35.90 -3.95
CA PRO A 1082 36.45 -36.19 -2.65
C PRO A 1082 37.86 -35.57 -2.56
N PRO A 1083 38.31 -35.07 -1.39
CA PRO A 1083 37.70 -35.17 -0.06
C PRO A 1083 36.83 -33.96 0.31
N PHE A 1084 36.26 -33.22 -0.65
CA PHE A 1084 35.51 -32.00 -0.39
C PHE A 1084 34.02 -32.26 -0.09
N ASN A 1085 33.42 -31.40 0.75
CA ASN A 1085 32.10 -31.60 1.35
C ASN A 1085 30.93 -31.84 0.37
N GLY A 1086 30.95 -31.24 -0.82
CA GLY A 1086 29.85 -31.37 -1.77
C GLY A 1086 29.66 -32.80 -2.29
N PHE A 1087 30.71 -33.64 -2.30
CA PHE A 1087 30.59 -35.05 -2.72
C PHE A 1087 29.62 -35.82 -1.82
N THR A 1088 29.85 -35.80 -0.50
CA THR A 1088 29.06 -36.57 0.47
C THR A 1088 27.57 -36.24 0.38
N SER A 1089 27.23 -34.95 0.33
CA SER A 1089 25.83 -34.55 0.22
C SER A 1089 25.14 -35.02 -1.07
N LYS A 1090 25.82 -34.99 -2.21
CA LYS A 1090 25.24 -35.44 -3.49
C LYS A 1090 25.11 -36.95 -3.55
N TRP A 1091 26.12 -37.68 -3.06
CA TRP A 1091 26.09 -39.13 -2.93
C TRP A 1091 24.84 -39.58 -2.17
N ILE A 1092 24.58 -38.99 -1.00
CA ILE A 1092 23.42 -39.31 -0.18
C ILE A 1092 22.10 -39.03 -0.93
N ILE A 1093 22.00 -37.92 -1.67
CA ILE A 1093 20.79 -37.60 -2.46
C ILE A 1093 20.56 -38.63 -3.59
N TYR A 1094 21.62 -39.08 -4.26
CA TYR A 1094 21.51 -40.09 -5.32
C TYR A 1094 21.02 -41.42 -4.75
N GLU A 1095 21.63 -41.88 -3.67
CA GLU A 1095 21.28 -43.12 -2.99
C GLU A 1095 19.83 -43.07 -2.48
N ALA A 1096 19.41 -41.96 -1.86
CA ALA A 1096 18.03 -41.79 -1.41
C ALA A 1096 16.99 -41.87 -2.55
N ALA A 1097 17.30 -41.31 -3.73
CA ALA A 1097 16.42 -41.38 -4.89
C ALA A 1097 16.38 -42.80 -5.49
N MET A 1098 17.52 -43.48 -5.54
CA MET A 1098 17.62 -44.86 -6.04
C MET A 1098 16.95 -45.86 -5.11
N GLU A 1099 17.11 -45.72 -3.80
CA GLU A 1099 16.45 -46.53 -2.76
C GLU A 1099 14.93 -46.53 -2.94
N LYS A 1100 14.36 -45.36 -3.25
CA LYS A 1100 12.92 -45.20 -3.50
C LYS A 1100 12.47 -45.62 -4.91
N GLY A 1101 13.36 -46.17 -5.74
CA GLY A 1101 13.07 -46.60 -7.11
C GLY A 1101 12.93 -45.46 -8.12
N TYR A 1102 13.23 -44.21 -7.74
CA TYR A 1102 13.12 -43.03 -8.61
C TYR A 1102 14.41 -42.79 -9.41
N VAL A 1103 14.81 -43.79 -10.20
CA VAL A 1103 16.08 -43.83 -10.94
C VAL A 1103 16.28 -42.61 -11.85
N PHE A 1104 15.22 -42.10 -12.49
CA PHE A 1104 15.33 -40.93 -13.36
C PHE A 1104 15.66 -39.64 -12.60
N LEU A 1105 15.15 -39.47 -11.36
CA LEU A 1105 15.48 -38.32 -10.52
C LEU A 1105 16.97 -38.35 -10.13
N ALA A 1106 17.49 -39.54 -9.80
CA ALA A 1106 18.91 -39.75 -9.54
C ALA A 1106 19.75 -39.47 -10.79
N LEU A 1107 19.35 -40.00 -11.96
CA LEU A 1107 20.07 -39.85 -13.22
C LEU A 1107 20.20 -38.38 -13.65
N PHE A 1108 19.11 -37.61 -13.62
CA PHE A 1108 19.16 -36.17 -13.95
C PHE A 1108 20.08 -35.41 -13.01
N SER A 1109 20.04 -35.77 -11.72
CA SER A 1109 20.91 -35.18 -10.71
C SER A 1109 22.37 -35.60 -10.88
N LEU A 1110 22.67 -36.78 -11.43
CA LEU A 1110 24.04 -37.18 -11.73
C LEU A 1110 24.58 -36.46 -12.98
N LEU A 1111 23.80 -36.42 -14.06
CA LEU A 1111 24.14 -35.73 -15.31
C LEU A 1111 24.46 -34.24 -15.09
N ALA A 1112 23.68 -33.56 -14.24
CA ALA A 1112 23.94 -32.16 -13.92
C ALA A 1112 25.24 -31.94 -13.14
N SER A 1113 25.70 -32.91 -12.36
CA SER A 1113 27.00 -32.80 -11.70
C SER A 1113 28.17 -32.88 -12.69
N VAL A 1114 28.04 -33.67 -13.76
CA VAL A 1114 29.02 -33.66 -14.86
C VAL A 1114 29.07 -32.28 -15.55
N LEU A 1115 27.91 -31.67 -15.83
CA LEU A 1115 27.84 -30.32 -16.40
C LEU A 1115 28.40 -29.25 -15.45
N THR A 1116 28.22 -29.45 -14.14
CA THR A 1116 28.80 -28.60 -13.10
C THR A 1116 30.32 -28.66 -13.13
N LEU A 1117 30.89 -29.87 -13.14
CA LEU A 1117 32.34 -30.07 -13.26
C LEU A 1117 32.89 -29.37 -14.51
N ALA A 1118 32.29 -29.61 -15.68
CA ALA A 1118 32.71 -28.97 -16.93
C ALA A 1118 32.68 -27.43 -16.83
N SER A 1119 31.64 -26.86 -16.22
CA SER A 1119 31.53 -25.41 -16.04
C SER A 1119 32.63 -24.81 -15.16
N PHE A 1120 33.01 -25.50 -14.08
CA PHE A 1120 34.03 -25.02 -13.16
C PHE A 1120 35.45 -25.30 -13.66
N VAL A 1121 35.66 -26.36 -14.44
CA VAL A 1121 36.90 -26.56 -15.21
C VAL A 1121 37.08 -25.42 -16.21
N LYS A 1122 36.02 -25.03 -16.94
CA LYS A 1122 36.05 -23.86 -17.82
C LYS A 1122 36.42 -22.58 -17.07
N PHE A 1123 35.79 -22.33 -15.91
CA PHE A 1123 36.13 -21.15 -15.11
C PHE A 1123 37.58 -21.20 -14.65
N LEU A 1124 38.02 -22.32 -14.08
CA LEU A 1124 39.39 -22.52 -13.58
C LEU A 1124 40.42 -22.25 -14.68
N HIS A 1125 40.22 -22.87 -15.85
CA HIS A 1125 41.09 -22.71 -17.01
C HIS A 1125 41.14 -21.26 -17.50
N SER A 1126 39.98 -20.67 -17.83
CA SER A 1126 39.92 -19.35 -18.45
C SER A 1126 40.34 -18.22 -17.50
N ALA A 1127 40.06 -18.32 -16.20
CA ALA A 1127 40.51 -17.30 -15.27
C ALA A 1127 42.00 -17.49 -14.91
N PHE A 1128 42.37 -18.64 -14.35
CA PHE A 1128 43.63 -18.76 -13.62
C PHE A 1128 44.78 -19.33 -14.42
N PHE A 1129 44.50 -20.12 -15.47
CA PHE A 1129 45.51 -20.73 -16.32
C PHE A 1129 45.63 -20.00 -17.67
N GLY A 1130 46.63 -20.38 -18.47
CA GLY A 1130 46.97 -19.69 -19.71
C GLY A 1130 47.91 -18.48 -19.51
N GLN A 1131 47.98 -17.63 -20.54
CA GLN A 1131 48.82 -16.44 -20.52
C GLN A 1131 48.12 -15.26 -19.84
N LEU A 1132 48.91 -14.46 -19.12
CA LEU A 1132 48.46 -13.24 -18.45
C LEU A 1132 48.33 -12.11 -19.48
N PRO A 1133 47.14 -11.52 -19.69
CA PRO A 1133 46.98 -10.32 -20.50
C PRO A 1133 47.85 -9.18 -19.99
N LYS A 1134 48.42 -8.36 -20.88
CA LYS A 1134 49.29 -7.22 -20.50
C LYS A 1134 48.60 -6.25 -19.54
N GLU A 1135 47.30 -6.04 -19.71
CA GLU A 1135 46.47 -5.19 -18.85
C GLU A 1135 46.45 -5.64 -17.37
N LEU A 1136 46.77 -6.90 -17.09
CA LEU A 1136 46.68 -7.52 -15.76
C LEU A 1136 48.04 -7.72 -15.08
N GLU A 1137 49.12 -7.14 -15.61
CA GLU A 1137 50.48 -7.35 -15.10
C GLU A 1137 50.68 -6.85 -13.66
N ASN A 1138 50.02 -5.74 -13.30
CA ASN A 1138 50.11 -5.09 -11.99
C ASN A 1138 49.06 -5.56 -10.97
N VAL A 1139 48.29 -6.60 -11.31
CA VAL A 1139 47.28 -7.16 -10.41
C VAL A 1139 47.96 -7.76 -9.18
N THR A 1140 47.38 -7.49 -8.01
CA THR A 1140 47.83 -8.00 -6.71
C THR A 1140 46.71 -8.76 -6.03
N GLU A 1141 47.08 -9.57 -5.04
CA GLU A 1141 46.12 -10.31 -4.23
C GLU A 1141 45.11 -9.37 -3.51
N ALA A 1142 43.91 -9.91 -3.24
CA ALA A 1142 42.87 -9.22 -2.48
C ALA A 1142 43.37 -8.76 -1.09
N PRO A 1143 42.84 -7.69 -0.49
CA PRO A 1143 43.19 -7.31 0.88
C PRO A 1143 42.80 -8.40 1.90
N TRP A 1144 43.44 -8.40 3.07
CA TRP A 1144 43.23 -9.41 4.11
C TRP A 1144 41.78 -9.51 4.58
N THR A 1145 41.03 -8.39 4.60
CA THR A 1145 39.61 -8.36 4.96
C THR A 1145 38.75 -9.21 4.03
N MET A 1146 39.18 -9.37 2.78
CA MET A 1146 38.54 -10.25 1.79
C MET A 1146 39.11 -11.68 1.83
N GLN A 1147 40.42 -11.83 2.02
CA GLN A 1147 41.06 -13.16 2.06
C GLN A 1147 40.62 -14.01 3.25
N ILE A 1148 40.56 -13.44 4.47
CA ILE A 1148 40.24 -14.20 5.69
C ILE A 1148 38.89 -14.92 5.57
N PRO A 1149 37.78 -14.24 5.21
CA PRO A 1149 36.50 -14.91 4.95
C PRO A 1149 36.60 -16.05 3.92
N MET A 1150 37.33 -15.85 2.82
CA MET A 1150 37.49 -16.88 1.78
C MET A 1150 38.25 -18.10 2.30
N VAL A 1151 39.34 -17.88 3.03
CA VAL A 1151 40.15 -18.97 3.61
C VAL A 1151 39.35 -19.75 4.65
N ILE A 1152 38.60 -19.07 5.53
CA ILE A 1152 37.74 -19.74 6.53
C ILE A 1152 36.72 -20.65 5.84
N LEU A 1153 36.02 -20.15 4.81
CA LEU A 1153 35.04 -20.95 4.07
C LEU A 1153 35.70 -22.13 3.34
N ALA A 1154 36.89 -21.95 2.77
CA ALA A 1154 37.63 -23.01 2.10
C ALA A 1154 38.06 -24.12 3.08
N VAL A 1155 38.59 -23.73 4.24
CA VAL A 1155 38.94 -24.68 5.32
C VAL A 1155 37.71 -25.46 5.75
N LEU A 1156 36.57 -24.80 5.96
CA LEU A 1156 35.32 -25.49 6.33
C LEU A 1156 34.83 -26.46 5.25
N CYS A 1157 35.03 -26.16 3.96
CA CYS A 1157 34.70 -27.10 2.87
C CYS A 1157 35.53 -28.38 2.90
N VAL A 1158 36.81 -28.29 3.32
CA VAL A 1158 37.69 -29.45 3.51
C VAL A 1158 37.31 -30.19 4.79
N VAL A 1159 37.18 -29.48 5.91
CA VAL A 1159 36.85 -30.07 7.22
C VAL A 1159 35.52 -30.83 7.17
N PHE A 1160 34.46 -30.23 6.61
CA PHE A 1160 33.17 -30.93 6.47
C PHE A 1160 33.16 -32.00 5.39
N GLY A 1161 34.17 -32.02 4.50
CA GLY A 1161 34.34 -33.09 3.52
C GLY A 1161 35.05 -34.32 4.10
N VAL A 1162 36.04 -34.11 4.97
CA VAL A 1162 36.74 -35.18 5.68
C VAL A 1162 35.93 -35.69 6.87
N PHE A 1163 35.25 -34.78 7.58
CA PHE A 1163 34.44 -35.04 8.77
C PHE A 1163 32.97 -34.64 8.58
N PRO A 1164 32.24 -35.25 7.63
CA PRO A 1164 30.84 -34.94 7.40
C PRO A 1164 29.94 -35.27 8.61
N GLY A 1165 30.43 -36.08 9.57
CA GLY A 1165 29.76 -36.35 10.83
C GLY A 1165 29.46 -35.10 11.66
N VAL A 1166 30.29 -34.05 11.56
CA VAL A 1166 30.09 -32.81 12.33
C VAL A 1166 28.74 -32.15 12.01
N PRO A 1167 28.42 -31.82 10.75
CA PRO A 1167 27.08 -31.36 10.40
C PRO A 1167 26.01 -32.46 10.51
N LEU A 1168 26.34 -33.73 10.19
CA LEU A 1168 25.38 -34.83 10.20
C LEU A 1168 24.80 -35.14 11.59
N THR A 1169 25.59 -35.05 12.66
CA THR A 1169 25.09 -35.24 14.03
C THR A 1169 23.99 -34.25 14.41
N THR A 1170 24.12 -32.99 13.97
CA THR A 1170 23.07 -31.98 14.16
C THR A 1170 21.86 -32.27 13.28
N ILE A 1171 22.07 -32.75 12.06
CA ILE A 1171 21.00 -33.16 11.13
C ILE A 1171 20.21 -34.36 11.69
N VAL A 1172 20.87 -35.33 12.31
CA VAL A 1172 20.23 -36.47 13.01
C VAL A 1172 19.35 -35.97 14.16
N ALA A 1173 19.78 -34.97 14.91
CA ALA A 1173 18.94 -34.33 15.92
C ALA A 1173 17.73 -33.61 15.29
N ILE A 1174 17.90 -33.00 14.12
CA ILE A 1174 16.80 -32.41 13.34
C ILE A 1174 15.83 -33.49 12.86
N GLU A 1175 16.30 -34.61 12.32
CA GLU A 1175 15.46 -35.74 11.89
C GLU A 1175 14.61 -36.28 13.05
N SER A 1176 15.22 -36.45 14.22
CA SER A 1176 14.51 -36.85 15.42
C SER A 1176 13.43 -35.84 15.81
N TRP A 1177 13.73 -34.54 15.75
CA TRP A 1177 12.76 -33.48 16.00
C TRP A 1177 11.62 -33.47 14.97
N LEU A 1178 11.91 -33.79 13.70
CA LEU A 1178 10.92 -33.93 12.63
C LEU A 1178 10.08 -35.22 12.74
N GLY A 1179 10.40 -36.11 13.68
CA GLY A 1179 9.72 -37.40 13.86
C GLY A 1179 10.14 -38.47 12.84
N LEU A 1180 11.27 -38.27 12.15
CA LEU A 1180 11.84 -39.26 11.23
C LEU A 1180 12.75 -40.23 11.99
N THR A 1181 12.90 -41.45 11.47
CA THR A 1181 13.89 -42.40 11.98
C THR A 1181 15.28 -41.90 11.63
N PRO A 1182 16.12 -41.49 12.59
CA PRO A 1182 17.36 -40.81 12.27
C PRO A 1182 18.36 -41.75 11.59
N VAL A 1183 19.16 -41.23 10.65
CA VAL A 1183 20.22 -42.02 10.01
C VAL A 1183 21.35 -42.30 10.99
N SER A 1184 21.98 -43.48 10.87
CA SER A 1184 23.15 -43.85 11.67
C SER A 1184 24.40 -43.15 11.15
N VAL A 1185 25.07 -42.37 12.00
CA VAL A 1185 26.20 -41.50 11.60
C VAL A 1185 27.40 -41.67 12.54
N SER A 1186 28.60 -41.64 11.97
CA SER A 1186 29.86 -41.41 12.68
C SER A 1186 30.47 -40.06 12.31
N LEU A 1187 31.59 -39.74 12.94
CA LEU A 1187 32.42 -38.60 12.59
C LEU A 1187 32.80 -38.56 11.09
N PHE A 1188 32.93 -39.72 10.44
CA PHE A 1188 33.42 -39.84 9.05
C PHE A 1188 32.31 -40.02 8.01
N GLY A 1189 31.04 -40.11 8.41
CA GLY A 1189 29.90 -40.18 7.48
C GLY A 1189 28.75 -41.05 7.98
N ILE A 1190 28.12 -41.80 7.08
CA ILE A 1190 27.00 -42.71 7.39
C ILE A 1190 27.57 -44.09 7.67
N ASP A 1191 27.22 -44.67 8.83
CA ASP A 1191 27.86 -45.88 9.36
C ASP A 1191 27.27 -47.19 8.85
N SER A 1192 25.97 -47.20 8.55
CA SER A 1192 25.25 -48.43 8.20
C SER A 1192 24.04 -48.13 7.33
N GLY A 1193 23.70 -49.06 6.43
CA GLY A 1193 22.55 -48.96 5.53
C GLY A 1193 22.92 -48.56 4.09
N LEU A 1194 21.92 -48.32 3.27
CA LEU A 1194 22.11 -47.81 1.91
C LEU A 1194 22.67 -46.38 1.98
N GLY A 1195 23.66 -46.07 1.13
CA GLY A 1195 24.39 -44.80 1.18
C GLY A 1195 25.52 -44.71 2.22
N THR A 1196 25.91 -45.83 2.85
CA THR A 1196 27.12 -45.92 3.70
C THR A 1196 28.31 -45.27 2.99
N TRP A 1197 28.95 -44.31 3.66
CA TRP A 1197 30.03 -43.52 3.08
C TRP A 1197 31.00 -43.12 4.19
N ASN A 1198 32.26 -43.54 4.07
CA ASN A 1198 33.33 -43.17 5.00
C ASN A 1198 34.31 -42.21 4.30
N ALA A 1199 34.13 -40.92 4.54
CA ALA A 1199 34.98 -39.88 3.97
C ALA A 1199 36.42 -39.93 4.50
N GLY A 1200 36.62 -40.38 5.75
CA GLY A 1200 37.93 -40.47 6.38
C GLY A 1200 38.87 -41.42 5.64
N VAL A 1201 38.38 -42.63 5.31
CA VAL A 1201 39.16 -43.62 4.55
C VAL A 1201 39.58 -43.07 3.19
N ILE A 1202 38.63 -42.46 2.46
CA ILE A 1202 38.91 -41.88 1.14
C ILE A 1202 39.90 -40.71 1.24
N ALA A 1203 39.78 -39.86 2.26
CA ALA A 1203 40.71 -38.75 2.48
C ALA A 1203 42.14 -39.25 2.75
N VAL A 1204 42.30 -40.30 3.57
CA VAL A 1204 43.60 -40.93 3.83
C VAL A 1204 44.19 -41.54 2.56
N LEU A 1205 43.39 -42.30 1.79
CA LEU A 1205 43.85 -42.89 0.54
C LEU A 1205 44.29 -41.83 -0.48
N LEU A 1206 43.55 -40.73 -0.60
CA LEU A 1206 43.91 -39.60 -1.46
C LEU A 1206 45.17 -38.89 -0.96
N ALA A 1207 45.34 -38.72 0.36
CA ALA A 1207 46.54 -38.13 0.93
C ALA A 1207 47.78 -38.99 0.66
N ILE A 1208 47.69 -40.31 0.80
CA ILE A 1208 48.78 -41.24 0.47
C ILE A 1208 49.12 -41.14 -1.02
N ALA A 1209 48.12 -41.18 -1.91
CA ALA A 1209 48.33 -41.07 -3.34
C ALA A 1209 48.95 -39.72 -3.73
N PHE A 1210 48.52 -38.63 -3.09
CA PHE A 1210 49.07 -37.29 -3.31
C PHE A 1210 50.52 -37.19 -2.84
N ILE A 1211 50.85 -37.65 -1.63
CA ILE A 1211 52.22 -37.66 -1.10
C ILE A 1211 53.14 -38.50 -1.99
N ALA A 1212 52.68 -39.69 -2.41
CA ALA A 1212 53.44 -40.55 -3.32
C ALA A 1212 53.68 -39.85 -4.67
N GLY A 1213 52.65 -39.27 -5.28
CA GLY A 1213 52.75 -38.56 -6.55
C GLY A 1213 53.67 -37.34 -6.49
N VAL A 1214 53.58 -36.55 -5.42
CA VAL A 1214 54.46 -35.39 -5.19
C VAL A 1214 55.90 -35.84 -4.92
N SER A 1215 56.11 -36.92 -4.17
CA SER A 1215 57.45 -37.48 -3.94
C SER A 1215 58.09 -37.94 -5.25
N VAL A 1216 57.36 -38.67 -6.09
CA VAL A 1216 57.81 -39.08 -7.43
C VAL A 1216 58.11 -37.86 -8.31
N TYR A 1217 57.26 -36.83 -8.28
CA TYR A 1217 57.47 -35.59 -9.03
C TYR A 1217 58.77 -34.89 -8.63
N PHE A 1218 59.06 -34.77 -7.33
CA PHE A 1218 60.30 -34.14 -6.84
C PHE A 1218 61.55 -34.98 -7.11
N ILE A 1219 61.44 -36.32 -7.19
CA ILE A 1219 62.55 -37.22 -7.58
C ILE A 1219 62.86 -37.13 -9.08
N GLY A 1220 61.84 -36.88 -9.92
CA GLY A 1220 61.94 -37.00 -11.39
C GLY A 1220 62.76 -35.91 -12.11
N ASN A 1221 62.57 -34.62 -11.78
CA ASN A 1221 63.44 -33.50 -12.20
C ASN A 1221 62.88 -32.16 -11.67
N GLY A 1222 63.67 -31.37 -10.92
CA GLY A 1222 63.21 -30.13 -10.29
C GLY A 1222 63.38 -28.84 -11.10
N LYS A 1223 63.97 -28.88 -12.30
CA LYS A 1223 64.20 -27.66 -13.11
C LYS A 1223 62.94 -27.26 -13.89
N ILE A 1224 62.19 -26.29 -13.36
CA ILE A 1224 61.09 -25.63 -14.08
C ILE A 1224 61.64 -24.97 -15.34
N ARG A 1225 61.21 -25.43 -16.53
CA ARG A 1225 61.55 -24.81 -17.82
C ARG A 1225 60.36 -23.99 -18.31
N TYR A 1226 60.57 -22.70 -18.54
CA TYR A 1226 59.58 -21.84 -19.19
C TYR A 1226 59.81 -21.87 -20.70
N THR A 1227 58.83 -22.36 -21.45
CA THR A 1227 58.86 -22.39 -22.92
C THR A 1227 57.79 -21.46 -23.48
N LYS A 1228 57.97 -21.01 -24.72
CA LYS A 1228 56.85 -20.40 -25.47
C LYS A 1228 55.72 -21.43 -25.62
N ILE A 1229 54.49 -20.96 -25.83
CA ILE A 1229 53.35 -21.85 -26.09
C ILE A 1229 53.68 -22.71 -27.31
N TYR A 1230 53.37 -24.00 -27.21
CA TYR A 1230 53.51 -24.92 -28.33
C TYR A 1230 52.37 -24.69 -29.32
N THR A 1231 52.68 -24.01 -30.42
CA THR A 1231 51.77 -23.65 -31.52
C THR A 1231 51.96 -24.56 -32.74
N CYS A 1232 52.42 -25.80 -32.53
CA CYS A 1232 52.75 -26.75 -33.61
C CYS A 1232 53.76 -26.19 -34.65
N GLY A 1233 54.67 -25.30 -34.24
CA GLY A 1233 55.72 -24.72 -35.11
C GLY A 1233 55.39 -23.36 -35.73
N VAL A 1234 54.19 -22.81 -35.48
CA VAL A 1234 53.76 -21.47 -35.95
C VAL A 1234 54.36 -20.39 -35.06
N THR A 1235 55.25 -19.54 -35.58
CA THR A 1235 56.06 -18.60 -34.77
C THR A 1235 55.55 -17.15 -34.75
N ASP A 1236 54.59 -16.86 -35.61
CA ASP A 1236 53.97 -15.55 -35.85
C ASP A 1236 52.69 -15.31 -35.02
N LEU A 1237 52.18 -16.33 -34.32
CA LEU A 1237 51.06 -16.16 -33.40
C LEU A 1237 51.46 -15.31 -32.19
N THR A 1238 50.73 -14.23 -31.98
CA THR A 1238 50.83 -13.44 -30.77
C THR A 1238 50.32 -14.23 -29.55
N ALA A 1239 50.78 -13.82 -28.37
CA ALA A 1239 50.30 -14.33 -27.09
C ALA A 1239 48.77 -14.28 -26.96
N GLU A 1240 48.14 -13.24 -27.51
CA GLU A 1240 46.68 -13.06 -27.49
C GLU A 1240 45.97 -14.02 -28.43
N GLU A 1241 46.50 -14.29 -29.62
CA GLU A 1241 45.92 -15.24 -30.58
C GLU A 1241 46.04 -16.70 -30.11
N ALA A 1242 47.03 -17.01 -29.27
CA ALA A 1242 47.19 -18.32 -28.65
C ALA A 1242 46.29 -18.55 -27.43
N HIS A 1243 45.50 -17.56 -27.00
CA HIS A 1243 44.64 -17.65 -25.83
C HIS A 1243 43.30 -18.35 -26.14
N VAL A 1244 42.98 -19.41 -25.38
CA VAL A 1244 41.72 -20.15 -25.54
C VAL A 1244 40.62 -19.54 -24.67
N ASN A 1245 39.74 -18.77 -25.31
CA ASN A 1245 38.58 -18.13 -24.68
C ASN A 1245 37.60 -19.16 -24.07
N SER A 1246 36.93 -18.76 -22.99
CA SER A 1246 35.91 -19.58 -22.31
C SER A 1246 34.73 -19.95 -23.23
N HIS A 1247 34.44 -19.09 -24.20
CA HIS A 1247 33.44 -19.34 -25.23
C HIS A 1247 33.76 -20.58 -26.07
N ASN A 1248 35.03 -20.82 -26.39
CA ASN A 1248 35.46 -21.83 -27.38
C ASN A 1248 35.80 -23.20 -26.75
N LEU A 1249 35.97 -23.28 -25.43
CA LEU A 1249 36.41 -24.50 -24.73
C LEU A 1249 35.50 -25.73 -24.93
N TYR A 1250 34.20 -25.52 -25.17
CA TYR A 1250 33.20 -26.59 -25.34
C TYR A 1250 32.26 -26.32 -26.52
N GLU A 1251 32.80 -25.95 -27.68
CA GLU A 1251 31.96 -25.52 -28.80
C GLU A 1251 30.91 -26.56 -29.22
N SER A 1252 31.28 -27.83 -29.43
CA SER A 1252 30.34 -28.87 -29.87
C SER A 1252 29.24 -29.16 -28.83
N PRO A 1253 29.55 -29.41 -27.53
CA PRO A 1253 28.51 -29.54 -26.51
C PRO A 1253 27.62 -28.30 -26.38
N LYS A 1254 28.18 -27.09 -26.51
CA LYS A 1254 27.40 -25.84 -26.46
C LYS A 1254 26.44 -25.73 -27.65
N ARG A 1255 26.84 -26.11 -28.87
CA ARG A 1255 25.97 -26.12 -30.06
C ARG A 1255 24.79 -27.07 -29.85
N LEU A 1256 25.04 -28.29 -29.36
CA LEU A 1256 23.99 -29.25 -29.04
C LEU A 1256 23.04 -28.71 -27.98
N LEU A 1257 23.56 -28.20 -26.86
CA LEU A 1257 22.74 -27.62 -25.79
C LEU A 1257 21.88 -26.46 -26.29
N LYS A 1258 22.42 -25.56 -27.13
CA LYS A 1258 21.65 -24.48 -27.75
C LYS A 1258 20.50 -25.00 -28.61
N GLN A 1259 20.70 -26.08 -29.36
CA GLN A 1259 19.64 -26.72 -30.15
C GLN A 1259 18.56 -27.35 -29.26
N CYS A 1260 18.96 -28.14 -28.26
CA CYS A 1260 18.04 -28.75 -27.30
C CYS A 1260 17.19 -27.70 -26.57
N ILE A 1261 17.83 -26.63 -26.10
CA ILE A 1261 17.15 -25.52 -25.42
C ILE A 1261 16.20 -24.78 -26.38
N LYS A 1262 16.58 -24.59 -27.64
CA LYS A 1262 15.71 -23.97 -28.66
C LYS A 1262 14.44 -24.79 -28.91
N ILE A 1263 14.56 -26.12 -28.99
CA ILE A 1263 13.42 -27.03 -29.11
C ILE A 1263 12.54 -26.94 -27.86
N LEU A 1264 13.15 -26.97 -26.67
CA LEU A 1264 12.42 -26.83 -25.41
C LEU A 1264 11.64 -25.50 -25.36
N TYR A 1265 12.23 -24.40 -25.84
CA TYR A 1265 11.57 -23.10 -25.91
C TYR A 1265 10.43 -23.04 -26.93
N GLN A 1266 10.54 -23.75 -28.05
CA GLN A 1266 9.45 -23.84 -29.02
C GLN A 1266 8.24 -24.60 -28.46
N ILE A 1267 8.48 -25.62 -27.61
CA ILE A 1267 7.44 -26.41 -26.96
C ILE A 1267 6.80 -25.64 -25.79
N THR A 1268 7.61 -24.89 -25.02
CA THR A 1268 7.16 -24.23 -23.77
C THR A 1268 6.76 -22.76 -23.93
N GLY A 1269 7.03 -22.12 -25.09
CA GLY A 1269 6.70 -20.71 -25.34
C GLY A 1269 7.59 -19.68 -24.62
N LEU A 1270 8.67 -20.11 -23.96
CA LEU A 1270 9.47 -19.28 -23.02
C LEU A 1270 10.59 -18.41 -23.66
N GLY A 1271 10.69 -18.30 -25.00
CA GLY A 1271 11.93 -17.87 -25.66
C GLY A 1271 11.88 -16.62 -26.57
N LYS A 1272 12.23 -15.44 -26.02
CA LYS A 1272 12.92 -14.36 -26.77
C LYS A 1272 13.92 -13.65 -25.83
N GLY A 1273 15.19 -14.07 -25.80
CA GLY A 1273 16.26 -13.28 -25.17
C GLY A 1273 17.41 -14.01 -24.45
N VAL A 1274 17.70 -15.29 -24.71
CA VAL A 1274 18.87 -16.01 -24.12
C VAL A 1274 20.09 -15.92 -25.02
#